data_AF-A0A315V8L8-F1
#
_entry.id   AF-A0A315V8L8-F1
#
_cell.length_a   1.000
_cell.length_b   1.000
_cell.length_c   1.000
_cell.angle_alpha   90.00
_cell.angle_beta   90.00
_cell.angle_gamma   90.00
#
_symmetry.space_group_name_H-M   'P 1'
#
loop_
_entity.id
_entity.type
_entity.pdbx_description
1 polymer ?
#
loop_
_entity_poly.entity_id
_entity_poly.type
_entity_poly.pdbx_seq_one_letter_code
_entity_poly.pdbx_strand_id
1 'polypeptide(L)'
;QVDPKAMAASSAALSRRLAGSRLWCGVTRPLVHIRSASSAEPGARKSDEEHLWEAASDAAGYLPFSRARVGLFFQEQPVLKNPFLEDALLRGYLKRHLPREAILSDLNTFGERVAKDIDTWGRECELNPPRLVHFDPWGRRVDHIVTSAAWKRLKDLSAQEGLVAIGYDKSFGEWRRVYQMSKLYIFSPSSGLYTCPLAMTDGAAKVIQSVGVLPTVEEAYHRLTSRQPERFWTSGQWMTERQGGSDVGAGTETVAVPQADGSYRLHGYKWFTSATDADMTLTLARVQDKSGSTSPVLQIPTNIILQSGSRGLSLFYAEVSRFEDGRLRGIEVQRLKDKLGTRQMPTAELLLDGLPAYRLSEEGRGVASIANMLTITRIHNSLARDYATRRTAFGKLLKDHPLHMQTLARMEVETRAAFLLVMDVCRLLGREESGLASQLDLHLLRLLTPVVKLYTGKQAVAVVSEGLESFGGQGYIEDTGMPGILRDAQVLSIWEGTTNVLSLDVLRCLARSSGMVLHAYFAHVKSLLAGASGVSSLDPAVKAVGGALSELEQFVQTAATRSPSCLELAARDLAYSLARIYAGALLIDHACWKDASSNDTYAALRWCEQELCLVASKQKRGCYDSNSASMDAALVYDNLIQKSDLSVFDETLNASRLGGLHQSPINPPAAVWTRFQDKNWIVMSVSGFLALLLALLPSGQLLASGTGNFSTQPGVGLTGPTSLAVMSESSDECDRVMNYSAAERCAFVKRTPDCFVEDGFINYLRLAFCLLPPHLAPLTITLCIVWLLVLFLILGLAASKFFCPNLSAISSTLHCSHNVAGVTFLALGNGAPDIFSAMAAISHPHTAGLAVGALFGAGIFVTTVVAGSVALVKPFAVASRPFLRDVIFYMIAVFWTFYMLFRGTTTMGETLGYLFLYVIYVLTVLISSCIYNRQKNLATNGFQHVPHVPAELNSSDSSDDDDVPRTRSVSIQQEYESEYRPLLPYSESTSEILLSSLNPVDNRKWRRKPWTWKVVKVVKTPLEVLLLLCVPVVDPDKEDRNWKRPLNSLHMITAPLLCVLIFQSGAYGGVMIQGEFPVWLLFLLLGMFLAAMVFCTTTNDHPPKYHPLFAFLGFVVSAVLISAAASEVVSLLHMLGVVLSLSNTVLGLTLLAWGNSIGDLFSDITIARQGYPRMAIAACFGGIIFNMLFGVGLGCLKQMYETHSSAQFESGGLLTWILAGALGLSLVLSFLIVPLSRFHLGRSYGAFLLVFYCIFLLIALLTEFRIIHT
;
A
#
# COMPACT_ATOMS: atom_id res chain seq x y z
N GLN A 1 -10.39 -62.15 13.97
CA GLN A 1 -9.73 -63.42 14.34
C GLN A 1 -8.66 -63.73 13.29
N VAL A 2 -7.44 -64.07 13.71
CA VAL A 2 -6.41 -64.95 13.07
C VAL A 2 -5.90 -64.64 11.62
N ASP A 3 -4.70 -64.03 11.49
CA ASP A 3 -3.35 -64.59 11.15
C ASP A 3 -3.17 -65.77 10.10
N PRO A 4 -1.95 -66.16 9.57
CA PRO A 4 -1.09 -65.47 8.56
C PRO A 4 -0.25 -66.35 7.52
N LYS A 5 0.65 -65.71 6.70
CA LYS A 5 2.05 -66.09 6.23
C LYS A 5 2.44 -67.18 5.16
N ALA A 6 3.16 -66.72 4.09
CA ALA A 6 4.62 -66.90 3.73
C ALA A 6 5.26 -68.01 2.78
N MET A 7 6.29 -67.56 1.99
CA MET A 7 7.53 -68.22 1.39
C MET A 7 7.48 -69.25 0.21
N ALA A 8 8.52 -69.55 -0.63
CA ALA A 8 9.71 -68.83 -1.20
C ALA A 8 10.60 -69.65 -2.23
N ALA A 9 11.33 -68.95 -3.15
CA ALA A 9 12.73 -69.18 -3.68
C ALA A 9 13.18 -70.07 -4.91
N SER A 10 14.19 -69.51 -5.63
CA SER A 10 15.28 -70.09 -6.48
C SER A 10 15.20 -70.07 -8.05
N SER A 11 16.21 -70.66 -8.74
CA SER A 11 16.83 -70.17 -10.01
C SER A 11 17.96 -71.10 -10.53
N ALA A 12 18.58 -71.07 -11.74
CA ALA A 12 18.36 -70.54 -13.12
C ALA A 12 19.57 -70.98 -14.05
N ALA A 13 19.56 -70.78 -15.39
CA ALA A 13 20.66 -71.21 -16.31
C ALA A 13 20.83 -70.40 -17.66
N LEU A 14 21.85 -70.74 -18.48
CA LEU A 14 22.44 -69.99 -19.65
C LEU A 14 22.77 -70.90 -20.88
N SER A 15 23.26 -70.48 -22.08
CA SER A 15 23.04 -69.32 -23.00
C SER A 15 24.05 -69.32 -24.22
N ARG A 16 23.65 -68.97 -25.46
CA ARG A 16 24.45 -68.43 -26.64
C ARG A 16 23.59 -68.40 -27.93
N ARG A 17 23.65 -67.47 -28.91
CA ARG A 17 24.05 -66.04 -29.13
C ARG A 17 23.48 -65.69 -30.54
N LEU A 18 22.80 -64.58 -30.82
CA LEU A 18 23.27 -63.19 -31.03
C LEU A 18 22.02 -62.28 -31.16
N ALA A 19 21.95 -61.01 -30.72
CA ALA A 19 22.48 -60.31 -29.55
C ALA A 19 21.73 -58.97 -29.47
N GLY A 20 21.01 -58.58 -28.41
CA GLY A 20 20.26 -59.35 -27.39
C GLY A 20 19.15 -58.41 -26.89
N SER A 21 18.06 -58.79 -26.23
CA SER A 21 17.48 -60.06 -25.79
C SER A 21 16.23 -59.64 -25.00
N ARG A 22 15.05 -60.18 -25.34
CA ARG A 22 13.78 -59.93 -24.61
C ARG A 22 13.67 -60.76 -23.32
N LEU A 23 12.61 -60.42 -22.56
CA LEU A 23 11.85 -61.16 -21.52
C LEU A 23 12.08 -60.66 -20.08
N TRP A 24 11.12 -60.69 -19.14
CA TRP A 24 9.65 -60.60 -19.05
C TRP A 24 9.30 -61.00 -17.59
N CYS A 25 8.30 -60.35 -16.98
CA CYS A 25 7.55 -60.74 -15.75
C CYS A 25 8.26 -61.08 -14.42
N GLY A 26 7.84 -60.38 -13.34
CA GLY A 26 7.33 -61.10 -12.15
C GLY A 26 7.62 -60.56 -10.73
N VAL A 27 6.53 -60.39 -9.96
CA VAL A 27 6.39 -60.53 -8.49
C VAL A 27 6.45 -59.26 -7.60
N THR A 28 5.51 -59.28 -6.64
CA THR A 28 5.07 -58.27 -5.66
C THR A 28 5.96 -58.12 -4.41
N ARG A 29 5.85 -56.98 -3.71
CA ARG A 29 6.23 -56.78 -2.27
C ARG A 29 5.52 -55.52 -1.68
N PRO A 30 5.46 -55.30 -0.34
CA PRO A 30 4.17 -55.42 0.34
C PRO A 30 3.73 -54.19 1.17
N LEU A 31 2.48 -54.25 1.66
CA LEU A 31 1.95 -53.41 2.73
C LEU A 31 2.78 -53.49 4.03
N VAL A 32 3.03 -52.34 4.66
CA VAL A 32 3.45 -52.23 6.06
C VAL A 32 2.44 -51.37 6.82
N HIS A 33 1.94 -51.90 7.94
CA HIS A 33 1.01 -51.21 8.83
C HIS A 33 1.64 -49.96 9.46
N ILE A 34 0.94 -48.83 9.38
CA ILE A 34 1.17 -47.72 10.32
C ILE A 34 0.46 -48.09 11.64
N ARG A 35 1.25 -48.39 12.67
CA ARG A 35 0.76 -48.43 14.06
C ARG A 35 0.52 -47.01 14.55
N SER A 36 -0.59 -46.80 15.25
CA SER A 36 -0.82 -45.61 16.07
C SER A 36 0.28 -45.47 17.13
N ALA A 37 0.97 -44.32 17.16
CA ALA A 37 1.91 -43.98 18.23
C ALA A 37 1.23 -43.08 19.27
N SER A 38 0.99 -43.63 20.45
CA SER A 38 0.59 -42.90 21.65
C SER A 38 1.78 -42.19 22.30
N SER A 39 1.50 -41.11 23.06
CA SER A 39 2.26 -40.64 24.23
C SER A 39 3.79 -40.86 24.22
N ALA A 40 4.55 -39.83 23.86
CA ALA A 40 6.00 -39.83 24.04
C ALA A 40 6.40 -39.51 25.50
N GLU A 41 7.01 -40.47 26.19
CA GLU A 41 7.92 -40.20 27.30
C GLU A 41 9.34 -39.87 26.76
N PRO A 42 10.12 -39.02 27.43
CA PRO A 42 11.42 -38.58 26.94
C PRO A 42 12.56 -39.51 27.40
N GLY A 43 13.16 -40.29 26.49
CA GLY A 43 14.42 -40.98 26.79
C GLY A 43 14.75 -42.22 25.96
N ALA A 44 15.10 -42.06 24.68
CA ALA A 44 15.78 -43.10 23.91
C ALA A 44 16.79 -42.48 22.93
N ARG A 45 18.03 -42.99 22.93
CA ARG A 45 19.08 -42.57 21.97
C ARG A 45 18.72 -43.08 20.57
N LYS A 46 18.80 -42.20 19.56
CA LYS A 46 18.76 -42.60 18.15
C LYS A 46 19.98 -43.48 17.82
N SER A 47 19.77 -44.46 16.95
CA SER A 47 20.76 -45.45 16.50
C SER A 47 21.60 -44.96 15.31
N ASP A 48 22.84 -45.45 15.23
CA ASP A 48 23.94 -44.92 14.41
C ASP A 48 23.81 -45.05 12.87
N GLU A 49 22.64 -45.41 12.33
CA GLU A 49 22.46 -45.60 10.87
C GLU A 49 22.26 -44.29 10.09
N GLU A 50 21.73 -43.22 10.71
CA GLU A 50 21.58 -41.91 10.03
C GLU A 50 22.94 -41.24 9.71
N HIS A 51 24.00 -41.54 10.47
CA HIS A 51 25.32 -40.93 10.28
C HIS A 51 26.11 -41.45 9.07
N LEU A 52 25.80 -42.64 8.56
CA LEU A 52 26.54 -43.23 7.43
C LEU A 52 26.22 -42.55 6.09
N TRP A 53 25.05 -41.91 5.95
CA TRP A 53 24.66 -41.22 4.72
C TRP A 53 25.18 -39.78 4.65
N GLU A 54 25.24 -39.07 5.78
CA GLU A 54 25.87 -37.74 5.82
C GLU A 54 27.39 -37.83 5.59
N ALA A 55 28.08 -38.79 6.23
CA ALA A 55 29.52 -39.00 6.05
C ALA A 55 29.91 -39.39 4.61
N ALA A 56 29.03 -40.08 3.87
CA ALA A 56 29.26 -40.41 2.46
C ALA A 56 29.14 -39.18 1.53
N SER A 57 28.34 -38.17 1.92
CA SER A 57 28.13 -36.96 1.10
C SER A 57 29.28 -35.95 1.18
N ASP A 58 30.08 -35.95 2.25
CA ASP A 58 31.28 -35.11 2.38
C ASP A 58 32.53 -35.69 1.68
N ALA A 59 32.50 -36.98 1.29
CA ALA A 59 33.55 -37.64 0.52
C ALA A 59 33.34 -37.59 -1.01
N ALA A 60 32.12 -37.24 -1.46
CA ALA A 60 31.80 -37.09 -2.87
C ALA A 60 32.12 -35.67 -3.35
N GLY A 61 33.00 -35.57 -4.36
CA GLY A 61 33.52 -34.28 -4.84
C GLY A 61 32.44 -33.26 -5.23
N TYR A 62 32.75 -31.99 -4.99
CA TYR A 62 31.93 -30.80 -5.21
C TYR A 62 31.07 -30.88 -6.49
N LEU A 63 29.80 -31.28 -6.35
CA LEU A 63 28.89 -31.39 -7.49
C LEU A 63 28.59 -29.97 -8.03
N PRO A 64 28.90 -29.66 -9.31
CA PRO A 64 28.76 -28.31 -9.86
C PRO A 64 27.31 -27.83 -9.96
N PHE A 65 26.35 -28.76 -9.87
CA PHE A 65 24.92 -28.50 -9.78
C PHE A 65 24.34 -29.29 -8.60
N SER A 66 23.75 -28.58 -7.65
CA SER A 66 23.03 -29.15 -6.50
C SER A 66 21.87 -28.22 -6.13
N ARG A 67 20.76 -28.78 -5.63
CA ARG A 67 19.59 -27.98 -5.21
C ARG A 67 19.96 -27.10 -4.01
N ALA A 68 19.34 -25.94 -3.90
CA ALA A 68 19.55 -25.04 -2.76
C ALA A 68 19.12 -25.73 -1.44
N ARG A 69 19.90 -25.55 -0.37
CA ARG A 69 19.52 -25.99 0.98
C ARG A 69 18.41 -25.06 1.51
N VAL A 70 17.15 -25.47 1.35
CA VAL A 70 15.93 -24.74 1.76
C VAL A 70 15.41 -25.13 3.16
N GLY A 71 16.04 -26.10 3.81
CA GLY A 71 15.56 -26.68 5.07
C GLY A 71 14.60 -27.86 4.86
N LEU A 72 14.18 -28.50 5.95
CA LEU A 72 13.27 -29.66 5.92
C LEU A 72 11.82 -29.29 6.26
N PHE A 73 11.57 -28.07 6.78
CA PHE A 73 10.25 -27.65 7.24
C PHE A 73 9.50 -26.91 6.14
N PHE A 74 8.36 -27.47 5.74
CA PHE A 74 7.34 -26.80 4.94
C PHE A 74 6.02 -26.86 5.73
N GLN A 75 5.26 -25.77 5.71
CA GLN A 75 3.96 -25.75 6.39
C GLN A 75 2.95 -26.57 5.57
N GLU A 76 2.35 -27.57 6.20
CA GLU A 76 1.27 -28.34 5.58
C GLU A 76 0.06 -27.45 5.27
N GLN A 77 -0.47 -27.59 4.05
CA GLN A 77 -1.64 -26.85 3.57
C GLN A 77 -2.91 -27.30 4.31
N PRO A 78 -3.87 -26.39 4.60
CA PRO A 78 -5.23 -26.80 4.98
C PRO A 78 -5.88 -27.61 3.85
N VAL A 79 -6.71 -28.59 4.19
CA VAL A 79 -7.43 -29.40 3.19
C VAL A 79 -8.91 -29.37 3.48
N LEU A 80 -9.70 -28.93 2.50
CA LEU A 80 -11.15 -29.03 2.54
C LEU A 80 -11.53 -30.52 2.47
N LYS A 81 -12.16 -31.01 3.53
CA LYS A 81 -12.84 -32.31 3.55
C LYS A 81 -14.32 -32.10 3.21
N ASN A 82 -15.05 -33.21 3.07
CA ASN A 82 -16.50 -33.20 2.87
C ASN A 82 -17.22 -32.25 3.86
N PRO A 83 -17.72 -31.09 3.41
CA PRO A 83 -18.25 -30.06 4.28
C PRO A 83 -19.55 -30.49 4.97
N PHE A 84 -20.33 -31.41 4.37
CA PHE A 84 -21.51 -31.96 5.02
C PHE A 84 -21.13 -32.84 6.22
N LEU A 85 -20.11 -33.68 6.10
CA LEU A 85 -19.67 -34.54 7.21
C LEU A 85 -18.99 -33.76 8.34
N GLU A 86 -18.22 -32.72 8.00
CA GLU A 86 -17.52 -31.83 8.94
C GLU A 86 -18.46 -30.84 9.67
N ASP A 87 -19.64 -30.52 9.11
CA ASP A 87 -20.63 -29.65 9.77
C ASP A 87 -21.58 -30.46 10.68
N ALA A 88 -21.24 -30.47 11.98
CA ALA A 88 -22.05 -31.11 13.00
C ALA A 88 -23.41 -30.43 13.23
N LEU A 89 -23.53 -29.10 13.02
CA LEU A 89 -24.79 -28.39 13.23
C LEU A 89 -25.77 -28.65 12.08
N LEU A 90 -25.31 -28.61 10.83
CA LEU A 90 -26.11 -28.96 9.66
C LEU A 90 -26.68 -30.38 9.80
N ARG A 91 -25.82 -31.34 10.18
CA ARG A 91 -26.23 -32.73 10.43
C ARG A 91 -27.21 -32.87 11.60
N GLY A 92 -26.97 -32.16 12.72
CA GLY A 92 -27.87 -32.14 13.87
C GLY A 92 -29.24 -31.54 13.53
N TYR A 93 -29.25 -30.41 12.83
CA TYR A 93 -30.47 -29.72 12.37
C TYR A 93 -31.29 -30.61 11.42
N LEU A 94 -30.66 -31.22 10.42
CA LEU A 94 -31.35 -32.12 9.49
C LEU A 94 -31.82 -33.40 10.17
N LYS A 95 -31.07 -33.97 11.14
CA LYS A 95 -31.54 -35.10 11.94
C LYS A 95 -32.78 -34.74 12.78
N ARG A 96 -32.86 -33.50 13.30
CA ARG A 96 -34.03 -33.01 14.05
C ARG A 96 -35.26 -32.76 13.18
N HIS A 97 -35.07 -32.16 12.01
CA HIS A 97 -36.16 -31.57 11.22
C HIS A 97 -36.48 -32.30 9.91
N LEU A 98 -35.51 -33.01 9.31
CA LEU A 98 -35.67 -33.70 8.03
C LEU A 98 -34.88 -35.04 7.98
N PRO A 99 -35.20 -36.02 8.85
CA PRO A 99 -34.48 -37.30 8.93
C PRO A 99 -34.83 -38.27 7.79
N ARG A 100 -34.77 -37.82 6.53
CA ARG A 100 -34.93 -38.67 5.33
C ARG A 100 -33.55 -39.15 4.88
N GLU A 101 -33.31 -40.46 4.99
CA GLU A 101 -32.00 -41.08 4.65
C GLU A 101 -31.53 -40.75 3.23
N ALA A 102 -32.44 -40.73 2.25
CA ALA A 102 -32.13 -40.34 0.87
C ALA A 102 -31.55 -38.91 0.74
N ILE A 103 -32.02 -37.96 1.56
CA ILE A 103 -31.53 -36.57 1.55
C ILE A 103 -30.15 -36.49 2.23
N LEU A 104 -29.96 -37.21 3.34
CA LEU A 104 -28.67 -37.26 4.03
C LEU A 104 -27.59 -37.95 3.17
N SER A 105 -27.97 -39.00 2.43
CA SER A 105 -27.09 -39.68 1.48
C SER A 105 -26.72 -38.79 0.30
N ASP A 106 -27.67 -38.08 -0.29
CA ASP A 106 -27.43 -37.13 -1.37
C ASP A 106 -26.51 -35.97 -0.91
N LEU A 107 -26.78 -35.35 0.24
CA LEU A 107 -25.94 -34.27 0.78
C LEU A 107 -24.51 -34.75 1.11
N ASN A 108 -24.36 -35.98 1.57
CA ASN A 108 -23.05 -36.60 1.77
C ASN A 108 -22.29 -36.79 0.46
N THR A 109 -22.94 -37.33 -0.58
CA THR A 109 -22.36 -37.49 -1.92
C THR A 109 -22.02 -36.14 -2.54
N PHE A 110 -22.89 -35.15 -2.40
CA PHE A 110 -22.64 -33.80 -2.90
C PHE A 110 -21.49 -33.12 -2.15
N GLY A 111 -21.36 -33.34 -0.82
CA GLY A 111 -20.21 -32.89 -0.04
C GLY A 111 -18.86 -33.48 -0.51
N GLU A 112 -18.83 -34.76 -0.92
CA GLU A 112 -17.64 -35.33 -1.57
C GLU A 112 -17.30 -34.62 -2.89
N ARG A 113 -18.31 -34.30 -3.71
CA ARG A 113 -18.10 -33.53 -4.96
C ARG A 113 -17.62 -32.12 -4.68
N VAL A 114 -18.09 -31.47 -3.61
CA VAL A 114 -17.63 -30.15 -3.19
C VAL A 114 -16.12 -30.16 -2.94
N ALA A 115 -15.65 -31.08 -2.09
CA ALA A 115 -14.25 -31.15 -1.67
C ALA A 115 -13.28 -31.62 -2.77
N LYS A 116 -13.75 -32.37 -3.78
CA LYS A 116 -12.91 -32.93 -4.86
C LYS A 116 -12.93 -32.11 -6.14
N ASP A 117 -14.13 -31.81 -6.64
CA ASP A 117 -14.32 -31.25 -7.98
C ASP A 117 -14.55 -29.75 -7.91
N ILE A 118 -15.54 -29.33 -7.10
CA ILE A 118 -16.14 -27.99 -7.17
C ILE A 118 -15.17 -26.94 -6.64
N ASP A 119 -14.46 -27.21 -5.55
CA ASP A 119 -13.47 -26.27 -4.98
C ASP A 119 -12.37 -25.92 -5.97
N THR A 120 -11.85 -26.94 -6.68
CA THR A 120 -10.90 -26.78 -7.79
C THR A 120 -11.49 -25.94 -8.91
N TRP A 121 -12.77 -26.15 -9.28
CA TRP A 121 -13.43 -25.37 -10.33
C TRP A 121 -13.70 -23.92 -9.91
N GLY A 122 -14.09 -23.67 -8.65
CA GLY A 122 -14.23 -22.32 -8.10
C GLY A 122 -12.91 -21.56 -8.12
N ARG A 123 -11.81 -22.23 -7.77
CA ARG A 123 -10.45 -21.66 -7.87
C ARG A 123 -10.04 -21.39 -9.31
N GLU A 124 -10.34 -22.29 -10.26
CA GLU A 124 -10.12 -22.07 -11.69
C GLU A 124 -10.85 -20.80 -12.18
N CYS A 125 -12.08 -20.55 -11.74
CA CYS A 125 -12.84 -19.35 -12.08
C CYS A 125 -12.25 -18.06 -11.51
N GLU A 126 -11.68 -18.07 -10.30
CA GLU A 126 -11.02 -16.88 -9.70
C GLU A 126 -9.68 -16.56 -10.36
N LEU A 127 -8.94 -17.59 -10.78
CA LEU A 127 -7.68 -17.43 -11.51
C LEU A 127 -7.91 -17.03 -12.98
N ASN A 128 -9.08 -17.36 -13.55
CA ASN A 128 -9.44 -17.07 -14.95
C ASN A 128 -10.76 -16.26 -15.02
N PRO A 129 -10.75 -15.00 -14.56
CA PRO A 129 -11.93 -14.13 -14.60
C PRO A 129 -12.40 -13.88 -16.05
N PRO A 130 -13.69 -13.58 -16.26
CA PRO A 130 -14.27 -13.45 -17.58
C PRO A 130 -13.73 -12.21 -18.30
N ARG A 131 -13.54 -12.33 -19.61
CA ARG A 131 -13.07 -11.24 -20.48
C ARG A 131 -14.12 -10.88 -21.54
N LEU A 132 -14.20 -9.60 -21.89
CA LEU A 132 -15.08 -9.10 -22.93
C LEU A 132 -14.33 -8.90 -24.24
N VAL A 133 -14.91 -9.39 -25.33
CA VAL A 133 -14.47 -9.13 -26.70
C VAL A 133 -15.55 -8.29 -27.37
N HIS A 134 -15.33 -6.99 -27.45
CA HIS A 134 -16.27 -6.08 -28.12
C HIS A 134 -16.38 -6.37 -29.62
N PHE A 135 -15.25 -6.53 -30.29
CA PHE A 135 -15.17 -6.67 -31.75
C PHE A 135 -14.49 -7.99 -32.16
N ASP A 136 -14.97 -8.59 -33.25
CA ASP A 136 -14.26 -9.68 -33.93
C ASP A 136 -12.97 -9.16 -34.61
N PRO A 137 -12.07 -10.04 -35.08
CA PRO A 137 -10.85 -9.65 -35.80
C PRO A 137 -11.08 -8.89 -37.12
N TRP A 138 -12.34 -8.69 -37.53
CA TRP A 138 -12.75 -8.01 -38.76
C TRP A 138 -13.52 -6.70 -38.49
N GLY A 139 -13.54 -6.23 -37.23
CA GLY A 139 -14.16 -4.97 -36.84
C GLY A 139 -15.69 -5.01 -36.65
N ARG A 140 -16.32 -6.19 -36.66
CA ARG A 140 -17.75 -6.33 -36.33
C ARG A 140 -17.92 -6.37 -34.82
N ARG A 141 -18.82 -5.54 -34.26
CA ARG A 141 -19.17 -5.65 -32.84
C ARG A 141 -19.89 -6.98 -32.60
N VAL A 142 -19.45 -7.75 -31.61
CA VAL A 142 -19.98 -9.07 -31.22
C VAL A 142 -20.31 -9.17 -29.73
N ASP A 143 -19.72 -8.33 -28.89
CA ASP A 143 -19.88 -8.29 -27.43
C ASP A 143 -19.91 -9.71 -26.81
N HIS A 144 -18.84 -10.46 -27.08
CA HIS A 144 -18.69 -11.84 -26.66
C HIS A 144 -17.98 -11.92 -25.30
N ILE A 145 -18.68 -12.42 -24.29
CA ILE A 145 -18.14 -12.63 -22.95
C ILE A 145 -17.57 -14.05 -22.88
N VAL A 146 -16.25 -14.14 -22.67
CA VAL A 146 -15.54 -15.41 -22.57
C VAL A 146 -15.33 -15.75 -21.10
N THR A 147 -16.03 -16.78 -20.63
CA THR A 147 -15.92 -17.40 -19.30
C THR A 147 -15.02 -18.63 -19.32
N SER A 148 -14.53 -19.05 -18.14
CA SER A 148 -13.71 -20.26 -17.96
C SER A 148 -14.47 -21.56 -18.27
N ALA A 149 -13.75 -22.66 -18.43
CA ALA A 149 -14.36 -23.98 -18.61
C ALA A 149 -15.02 -24.48 -17.31
N ALA A 150 -14.44 -24.17 -16.15
CA ALA A 150 -15.06 -24.39 -14.84
C ALA A 150 -16.41 -23.67 -14.69
N TRP A 151 -16.53 -22.41 -15.10
CA TRP A 151 -17.78 -21.64 -15.00
C TRP A 151 -18.94 -22.31 -15.75
N LYS A 152 -18.65 -22.90 -16.92
CA LYS A 152 -19.63 -23.66 -17.71
C LYS A 152 -19.99 -24.99 -17.04
N ARG A 153 -19.00 -25.74 -16.54
CA ARG A 153 -19.22 -26.98 -15.77
C ARG A 153 -20.07 -26.74 -14.51
N LEU A 154 -19.93 -25.58 -13.86
CA LEU A 154 -20.76 -25.18 -12.72
C LEU A 154 -22.23 -24.94 -13.11
N LYS A 155 -22.54 -24.47 -14.34
CA LYS A 155 -23.91 -24.42 -14.87
C LYS A 155 -24.52 -25.82 -14.96
N ASP A 156 -23.82 -26.73 -15.63
CA ASP A 156 -24.28 -28.09 -15.89
C ASP A 156 -24.47 -28.88 -14.59
N LEU A 157 -23.51 -28.77 -13.68
CA LEU A 157 -23.58 -29.33 -12.32
C LEU A 157 -24.81 -28.82 -11.56
N SER A 158 -25.08 -27.51 -11.62
CA SER A 158 -26.19 -26.91 -10.88
C SER A 158 -27.56 -27.44 -11.31
N ALA A 159 -27.70 -27.76 -12.60
CA ALA A 159 -28.85 -28.47 -13.15
C ALA A 159 -28.94 -29.90 -12.58
N GLN A 160 -27.88 -30.71 -12.77
CA GLN A 160 -27.83 -32.11 -12.34
C GLN A 160 -28.18 -32.28 -10.85
N GLU A 161 -27.53 -31.48 -10.00
CA GLU A 161 -27.71 -31.50 -8.54
C GLU A 161 -29.05 -30.91 -8.10
N GLY A 162 -29.74 -30.18 -8.98
CA GLY A 162 -31.05 -29.57 -8.75
C GLY A 162 -31.01 -28.37 -7.83
N LEU A 163 -29.93 -27.57 -7.86
CA LEU A 163 -29.71 -26.47 -6.91
C LEU A 163 -30.81 -25.38 -6.96
N VAL A 164 -31.52 -25.27 -8.09
CA VAL A 164 -32.79 -24.53 -8.20
C VAL A 164 -33.98 -25.49 -8.13
N ALA A 165 -33.96 -26.57 -8.92
CA ALA A 165 -35.09 -27.50 -9.09
C ALA A 165 -35.66 -28.08 -7.77
N ILE A 166 -34.82 -28.36 -6.76
CA ILE A 166 -35.27 -28.87 -5.44
C ILE A 166 -36.25 -27.89 -4.78
N GLY A 167 -36.06 -26.58 -4.95
CA GLY A 167 -36.95 -25.55 -4.40
C GLY A 167 -38.37 -25.57 -4.96
N TYR A 168 -38.58 -26.25 -6.09
CA TYR A 168 -39.87 -26.36 -6.80
C TYR A 168 -40.46 -27.77 -6.79
N ASP A 169 -39.70 -28.76 -6.29
CA ASP A 169 -40.14 -30.14 -6.19
C ASP A 169 -41.16 -30.32 -5.04
N LYS A 170 -42.40 -30.64 -5.41
CA LYS A 170 -43.53 -30.77 -4.47
C LYS A 170 -43.42 -32.01 -3.58
N SER A 171 -42.60 -33.01 -3.91
CA SER A 171 -42.47 -34.27 -3.15
C SER A 171 -41.83 -34.10 -1.76
N PHE A 172 -41.14 -32.98 -1.53
CA PHE A 172 -40.51 -32.64 -0.25
C PHE A 172 -41.36 -31.72 0.65
N GLY A 173 -42.53 -31.25 0.18
CA GLY A 173 -43.44 -30.40 0.96
C GLY A 173 -42.77 -29.12 1.49
N GLU A 174 -43.08 -28.75 2.74
CA GLU A 174 -42.51 -27.56 3.40
C GLU A 174 -40.98 -27.60 3.55
N TRP A 175 -40.39 -28.79 3.50
CA TRP A 175 -38.96 -29.00 3.72
C TRP A 175 -38.10 -28.82 2.46
N ARG A 176 -38.72 -28.63 1.29
CA ARG A 176 -38.02 -28.52 0.00
C ARG A 176 -37.00 -27.37 -0.02
N ARG A 177 -37.35 -26.23 0.59
CA ARG A 177 -36.45 -25.05 0.69
C ARG A 177 -35.31 -25.26 1.68
N VAL A 178 -35.52 -26.02 2.75
CA VAL A 178 -34.46 -26.40 3.70
C VAL A 178 -33.46 -27.38 3.04
N TYR A 179 -33.94 -28.36 2.28
CA TYR A 179 -33.09 -29.27 1.51
C TYR A 179 -32.30 -28.52 0.43
N GLN A 180 -32.97 -27.68 -0.37
CA GLN A 180 -32.32 -26.83 -1.37
C GLN A 180 -31.23 -25.95 -0.74
N MET A 181 -31.54 -25.25 0.36
CA MET A 181 -30.58 -24.39 1.06
C MET A 181 -29.44 -25.19 1.68
N SER A 182 -29.66 -26.45 2.11
CA SER A 182 -28.59 -27.31 2.62
C SER A 182 -27.55 -27.63 1.54
N LYS A 183 -27.96 -27.87 0.28
CA LYS A 183 -27.02 -27.96 -0.85
C LYS A 183 -26.33 -26.61 -1.11
N LEU A 184 -27.10 -25.54 -1.22
CA LEU A 184 -26.57 -24.20 -1.54
C LEU A 184 -25.57 -23.69 -0.48
N TYR A 185 -25.79 -24.00 0.79
CA TYR A 185 -24.91 -23.68 1.91
C TYR A 185 -23.54 -24.35 1.77
N ILE A 186 -23.48 -25.67 1.48
CA ILE A 186 -22.20 -26.35 1.28
C ILE A 186 -21.57 -26.06 -0.09
N PHE A 187 -22.37 -25.68 -1.10
CA PHE A 187 -21.88 -25.31 -2.43
C PHE A 187 -21.25 -23.92 -2.48
N SER A 188 -21.85 -22.93 -1.80
CA SER A 188 -21.51 -21.51 -2.00
C SER A 188 -20.03 -21.19 -1.84
N PRO A 189 -19.32 -21.62 -0.78
CA PRO A 189 -17.92 -21.24 -0.55
C PRO A 189 -16.97 -21.71 -1.67
N SER A 190 -17.22 -22.89 -2.23
CA SER A 190 -16.39 -23.51 -3.28
C SER A 190 -16.87 -23.21 -4.70
N SER A 191 -18.06 -22.63 -4.87
CA SER A 191 -18.69 -22.42 -6.19
C SER A 191 -18.08 -21.33 -7.07
N GLY A 192 -17.06 -20.59 -6.61
CA GLY A 192 -16.62 -19.36 -7.27
C GLY A 192 -17.75 -18.33 -7.43
N LEU A 193 -18.65 -18.26 -6.46
CA LEU A 193 -19.91 -17.48 -6.49
C LEU A 193 -20.85 -17.74 -7.67
N TYR A 194 -20.83 -18.95 -8.24
CA TYR A 194 -21.89 -19.40 -9.16
C TYR A 194 -23.28 -19.42 -8.48
N THR A 195 -23.35 -19.37 -7.15
CA THR A 195 -24.59 -19.14 -6.40
C THR A 195 -25.31 -17.84 -6.75
N CYS A 196 -24.65 -16.79 -7.26
CA CYS A 196 -25.34 -15.57 -7.67
C CYS A 196 -26.27 -15.78 -8.90
N PRO A 197 -25.80 -16.38 -10.02
CA PRO A 197 -26.68 -16.88 -11.07
C PRO A 197 -27.84 -17.73 -10.55
N LEU A 198 -27.59 -18.69 -9.65
CA LEU A 198 -28.63 -19.58 -9.12
C LEU A 198 -29.68 -18.84 -8.28
N ALA A 199 -29.25 -17.89 -7.45
CA ALA A 199 -30.14 -17.07 -6.64
C ALA A 199 -31.09 -16.21 -7.50
N MET A 200 -30.59 -15.63 -8.59
CA MET A 200 -31.42 -14.90 -9.56
C MET A 200 -32.32 -15.84 -10.39
N THR A 201 -31.85 -17.05 -10.71
CA THR A 201 -32.60 -18.10 -11.43
C THR A 201 -33.79 -18.59 -10.62
N ASP A 202 -33.57 -18.91 -9.35
CA ASP A 202 -34.60 -19.29 -8.40
C ASP A 202 -35.57 -18.12 -8.13
N GLY A 203 -35.04 -16.91 -7.92
CA GLY A 203 -35.86 -15.70 -7.78
C GLY A 203 -36.77 -15.43 -9.00
N ALA A 204 -36.27 -15.63 -10.22
CA ALA A 204 -37.04 -15.46 -11.45
C ALA A 204 -38.11 -16.54 -11.61
N ALA A 205 -37.76 -17.81 -11.36
CA ALA A 205 -38.72 -18.92 -11.32
C ALA A 205 -39.83 -18.65 -10.29
N LYS A 206 -39.48 -18.10 -9.12
CA LYS A 206 -40.45 -17.71 -8.10
C LYS A 206 -41.38 -16.60 -8.57
N VAL A 207 -40.84 -15.56 -9.20
CA VAL A 207 -41.65 -14.45 -9.73
C VAL A 207 -42.63 -14.94 -10.79
N ILE A 208 -42.18 -15.76 -11.74
CA ILE A 208 -43.04 -16.36 -12.78
C ILE A 208 -44.14 -17.22 -12.14
N GLN A 209 -43.80 -18.07 -11.17
CA GLN A 209 -44.78 -18.86 -10.42
C GLN A 209 -45.82 -17.97 -9.71
N SER A 210 -45.39 -16.87 -9.07
CA SER A 210 -46.27 -15.99 -8.29
C SER A 210 -47.19 -15.09 -9.14
N VAL A 211 -46.79 -14.72 -10.37
CA VAL A 211 -47.68 -13.98 -11.30
C VAL A 211 -48.57 -14.91 -12.12
N GLY A 212 -48.29 -16.21 -12.10
CA GLY A 212 -48.90 -17.22 -12.95
C GLY A 212 -48.00 -17.58 -14.12
N VAL A 213 -47.87 -18.88 -14.39
CA VAL A 213 -47.08 -19.40 -15.52
C VAL A 213 -47.89 -19.18 -16.81
N LEU A 214 -47.74 -17.99 -17.41
CA LEU A 214 -48.38 -17.63 -18.67
C LEU A 214 -47.70 -18.34 -19.85
N PRO A 215 -48.40 -18.60 -20.96
CA PRO A 215 -47.83 -19.27 -22.15
C PRO A 215 -46.57 -18.58 -22.71
N THR A 216 -46.41 -17.28 -22.49
CA THR A 216 -45.25 -16.48 -22.90
C THR A 216 -43.97 -16.74 -22.09
N VAL A 217 -44.08 -17.36 -20.91
CA VAL A 217 -42.95 -17.66 -20.00
C VAL A 217 -42.95 -19.08 -19.45
N GLU A 218 -43.81 -19.95 -19.98
CA GLU A 218 -43.93 -21.35 -19.57
C GLU A 218 -42.64 -22.15 -19.83
N GLU A 219 -42.10 -22.10 -21.05
CA GLU A 219 -40.81 -22.75 -21.38
C GLU A 219 -39.67 -22.15 -20.54
N ALA A 220 -39.65 -20.84 -20.28
CA ALA A 220 -38.66 -20.22 -19.41
C ALA A 220 -38.73 -20.79 -17.99
N TYR A 221 -39.92 -20.87 -17.39
CA TYR A 221 -40.11 -21.49 -16.07
C TYR A 221 -39.64 -22.96 -16.03
N HIS A 222 -39.96 -23.75 -17.05
CA HIS A 222 -39.50 -25.14 -17.15
C HIS A 222 -37.97 -25.26 -17.32
N ARG A 223 -37.32 -24.33 -18.02
CA ARG A 223 -35.86 -24.31 -18.17
C ARG A 223 -35.12 -23.83 -16.92
N LEU A 224 -35.62 -22.80 -16.24
CA LEU A 224 -35.08 -22.31 -14.95
C LEU A 224 -35.19 -23.37 -13.84
N THR A 225 -36.15 -24.29 -13.94
CA THR A 225 -36.37 -25.39 -12.97
C THR A 225 -35.92 -26.77 -13.48
N SER A 226 -35.24 -26.83 -14.62
CA SER A 226 -34.73 -28.06 -15.24
C SER A 226 -33.60 -28.70 -14.42
N ARG A 227 -33.53 -30.04 -14.44
CA ARG A 227 -32.36 -30.82 -14.01
C ARG A 227 -31.47 -31.30 -15.17
N GLN A 228 -31.90 -31.11 -16.42
CA GLN A 228 -31.16 -31.46 -17.63
C GLN A 228 -30.26 -30.28 -18.02
N PRO A 229 -28.91 -30.42 -18.01
CA PRO A 229 -27.98 -29.35 -18.37
C PRO A 229 -28.30 -28.68 -19.72
N GLU A 230 -28.64 -29.48 -20.72
CA GLU A 230 -28.89 -29.06 -22.10
C GLU A 230 -30.14 -28.18 -22.24
N ARG A 231 -31.03 -28.22 -21.23
CA ARG A 231 -32.24 -27.39 -21.14
C ARG A 231 -32.20 -26.39 -19.99
N PHE A 232 -31.17 -26.38 -19.16
CA PHE A 232 -31.13 -25.55 -17.97
C PHE A 232 -30.77 -24.10 -18.33
N TRP A 233 -31.65 -23.17 -17.95
CA TRP A 233 -31.43 -21.74 -18.11
C TRP A 233 -31.11 -21.08 -16.77
N THR A 234 -30.28 -20.04 -16.83
CA THR A 234 -30.08 -19.11 -15.72
C THR A 234 -30.73 -17.76 -16.02
N SER A 235 -31.03 -16.99 -14.98
CA SER A 235 -31.60 -15.64 -15.07
C SER A 235 -30.64 -14.58 -14.54
N GLY A 236 -30.61 -13.41 -15.20
CA GLY A 236 -30.10 -12.16 -14.64
C GLY A 236 -31.16 -11.33 -13.91
N GLN A 237 -30.71 -10.30 -13.19
CA GLN A 237 -31.54 -9.30 -12.48
C GLN A 237 -31.05 -7.89 -12.83
N TRP A 238 -31.72 -7.18 -13.75
CA TRP A 238 -31.23 -5.90 -14.28
C TRP A 238 -32.02 -4.70 -13.74
N MET A 239 -31.81 -4.41 -12.46
CA MET A 239 -32.53 -3.36 -11.71
C MET A 239 -31.75 -2.04 -11.60
N THR A 240 -30.44 -2.10 -11.34
CA THR A 240 -29.61 -0.95 -11.00
C THR A 240 -29.23 -0.13 -12.23
N GLU A 241 -29.47 1.18 -12.17
CA GLU A 241 -29.08 2.16 -13.17
C GLU A 241 -28.19 3.25 -12.54
N ARG A 242 -27.65 4.18 -13.35
CA ARG A 242 -26.63 5.14 -12.88
C ARG A 242 -27.13 6.03 -11.74
N GLN A 243 -28.38 6.48 -11.81
CA GLN A 243 -28.97 7.35 -10.78
C GLN A 243 -29.27 6.60 -9.46
N GLY A 244 -29.42 5.27 -9.47
CA GLY A 244 -29.68 4.52 -8.24
C GLY A 244 -29.93 3.03 -8.41
N GLY A 245 -29.47 2.26 -7.43
CA GLY A 245 -29.88 0.86 -7.19
C GLY A 245 -30.72 0.67 -5.92
N SER A 246 -30.50 1.48 -4.88
CA SER A 246 -31.32 1.44 -3.65
C SER A 246 -32.69 2.10 -3.83
N ASP A 247 -32.76 3.14 -4.66
CA ASP A 247 -34.02 3.75 -5.11
C ASP A 247 -34.16 3.58 -6.63
N VAL A 248 -34.68 2.43 -7.04
CA VAL A 248 -35.10 2.20 -8.43
C VAL A 248 -36.28 3.09 -8.84
N GLY A 249 -37.07 3.59 -7.88
CA GLY A 249 -38.27 4.39 -8.13
C GLY A 249 -37.95 5.75 -8.73
N ALA A 250 -36.92 6.42 -8.22
CA ALA A 250 -36.33 7.60 -8.87
C ALA A 250 -35.32 7.19 -9.95
N GLY A 251 -34.46 6.20 -9.68
CA GLY A 251 -33.25 5.97 -10.46
C GLY A 251 -33.38 5.23 -11.80
N THR A 252 -34.52 4.60 -12.11
CA THR A 252 -34.73 3.92 -13.40
C THR A 252 -35.12 4.90 -14.51
N GLU A 253 -34.28 5.00 -15.54
CA GLU A 253 -34.44 5.77 -16.78
C GLU A 253 -34.91 4.90 -17.96
N THR A 254 -34.73 3.56 -17.91
CA THR A 254 -35.11 2.64 -19.00
C THR A 254 -36.59 2.76 -19.39
N VAL A 255 -36.86 2.91 -20.69
CA VAL A 255 -38.19 3.03 -21.30
C VAL A 255 -38.57 1.74 -22.05
N ALA A 256 -39.85 1.38 -22.02
CA ALA A 256 -40.46 0.26 -22.73
C ALA A 256 -41.47 0.77 -23.75
N VAL A 257 -41.15 0.63 -25.05
CA VAL A 257 -41.99 1.07 -26.18
C VAL A 257 -42.90 -0.09 -26.61
N PRO A 258 -44.24 0.05 -26.57
CA PRO A 258 -45.16 -1.02 -26.94
C PRO A 258 -45.07 -1.36 -28.43
N GLN A 259 -45.33 -2.62 -28.79
CA GLN A 259 -45.33 -3.15 -30.15
C GLN A 259 -46.74 -3.65 -30.55
N ALA A 260 -46.99 -3.79 -31.86
CA ALA A 260 -48.30 -4.19 -32.39
C ALA A 260 -48.71 -5.64 -32.03
N ASP A 261 -47.73 -6.50 -31.70
CA ASP A 261 -47.93 -7.89 -31.27
C ASP A 261 -48.13 -8.05 -29.75
N GLY A 262 -48.14 -6.94 -28.99
CA GLY A 262 -48.23 -6.94 -27.53
C GLY A 262 -46.89 -7.11 -26.80
N SER A 263 -45.77 -7.26 -27.52
CA SER A 263 -44.41 -7.18 -26.95
C SER A 263 -43.98 -5.72 -26.73
N TYR A 264 -42.80 -5.52 -26.15
CA TYR A 264 -42.19 -4.21 -25.92
C TYR A 264 -40.74 -4.19 -26.40
N ARG A 265 -40.24 -3.00 -26.74
CA ARG A 265 -38.82 -2.71 -27.00
C ARG A 265 -38.26 -1.92 -25.83
N LEU A 266 -37.20 -2.42 -25.20
CA LEU A 266 -36.55 -1.73 -24.09
C LEU A 266 -35.37 -0.88 -24.61
N HIS A 267 -35.33 0.39 -24.18
CA HIS A 267 -34.24 1.32 -24.45
C HIS A 267 -33.79 1.96 -23.12
N GLY A 268 -32.50 1.89 -22.79
CA GLY A 268 -31.99 2.39 -21.50
C GLY A 268 -30.62 1.84 -21.12
N TYR A 269 -30.09 2.23 -19.96
CA TYR A 269 -28.72 1.88 -19.54
C TYR A 269 -28.71 1.16 -18.20
N LYS A 270 -28.37 -0.14 -18.20
CA LYS A 270 -28.26 -0.95 -16.99
C LYS A 270 -26.84 -0.91 -16.44
N TRP A 271 -26.70 -0.30 -15.26
CA TRP A 271 -25.41 0.07 -14.68
C TRP A 271 -24.72 -1.07 -13.94
N PHE A 272 -25.47 -1.99 -13.33
CA PHE A 272 -24.92 -3.24 -12.79
C PHE A 272 -25.83 -4.39 -13.21
N THR A 273 -25.30 -5.27 -14.04
CA THR A 273 -25.96 -6.50 -14.49
C THR A 273 -25.06 -7.68 -14.16
N SER A 274 -25.50 -8.57 -13.27
CA SER A 274 -24.76 -9.78 -12.88
C SER A 274 -25.21 -10.97 -13.71
N ALA A 275 -24.31 -11.94 -13.92
CA ALA A 275 -24.51 -13.11 -14.77
C ALA A 275 -24.96 -12.71 -16.19
N THR A 276 -24.18 -11.88 -16.87
CA THR A 276 -24.49 -11.41 -18.24
C THR A 276 -24.29 -12.47 -19.33
N ASP A 277 -23.91 -13.68 -18.93
CA ASP A 277 -23.93 -14.92 -19.69
C ASP A 277 -25.23 -15.74 -19.48
N ALA A 278 -26.17 -15.27 -18.65
CA ALA A 278 -27.46 -15.90 -18.43
C ALA A 278 -28.36 -15.86 -19.68
N ASP A 279 -29.24 -16.86 -19.82
CA ASP A 279 -30.08 -17.06 -20.99
C ASP A 279 -31.28 -16.09 -21.05
N MET A 280 -31.70 -15.56 -19.90
CA MET A 280 -32.79 -14.59 -19.77
C MET A 280 -32.53 -13.58 -18.65
N THR A 281 -33.35 -12.53 -18.56
CA THR A 281 -33.30 -11.55 -17.46
C THR A 281 -34.69 -11.05 -17.08
N LEU A 282 -34.84 -10.67 -15.80
CA LEU A 282 -35.94 -9.82 -15.35
C LEU A 282 -35.44 -8.39 -15.14
N THR A 283 -36.21 -7.41 -15.62
CA THR A 283 -35.81 -5.99 -15.58
C THR A 283 -36.99 -5.05 -15.38
N LEU A 284 -36.71 -3.86 -14.83
CA LEU A 284 -37.69 -2.76 -14.70
C LEU A 284 -37.53 -1.75 -15.83
N ALA A 285 -38.66 -1.23 -16.32
CA ALA A 285 -38.72 -0.11 -17.25
C ALA A 285 -40.04 0.67 -17.10
N ARG A 286 -40.08 1.90 -17.63
CA ARG A 286 -41.27 2.77 -17.69
C ARG A 286 -41.99 2.59 -19.03
N VAL A 287 -43.30 2.37 -19.02
CA VAL A 287 -44.07 2.18 -20.26
C VAL A 287 -44.27 3.53 -20.96
N GLN A 288 -44.01 3.57 -22.27
CA GLN A 288 -44.34 4.72 -23.11
C GLN A 288 -45.83 4.67 -23.50
N ASP A 289 -46.50 5.82 -23.39
CA ASP A 289 -47.90 6.00 -23.77
C ASP A 289 -48.08 6.38 -25.25
N LYS A 290 -49.34 6.41 -25.70
CA LYS A 290 -49.71 6.66 -27.10
C LYS A 290 -49.40 8.07 -27.61
N SER A 291 -49.03 9.02 -26.74
CA SER A 291 -48.57 10.37 -27.11
C SER A 291 -47.05 10.47 -27.30
N GLY A 292 -46.32 9.37 -27.07
CA GLY A 292 -44.86 9.36 -27.00
C GLY A 292 -44.30 9.80 -25.65
N SER A 293 -45.16 10.25 -24.74
CA SER A 293 -44.80 10.56 -23.34
C SER A 293 -44.72 9.28 -22.50
N THR A 294 -44.25 9.38 -21.26
CA THR A 294 -44.51 8.36 -20.23
C THR A 294 -45.61 8.91 -19.31
N SER A 295 -46.72 8.20 -19.16
CA SER A 295 -47.94 8.75 -18.55
C SER A 295 -47.96 8.72 -17.02
N PRO A 296 -48.63 9.68 -16.32
CA PRO A 296 -49.16 10.95 -16.80
C PRO A 296 -48.49 12.18 -16.12
N VAL A 297 -47.86 12.98 -16.99
CA VAL A 297 -47.65 14.45 -16.95
C VAL A 297 -48.15 15.23 -15.70
N LEU A 298 -47.21 15.94 -15.05
CA LEU A 298 -47.48 17.24 -14.42
C LEU A 298 -46.61 18.29 -15.12
N GLN A 299 -47.19 19.29 -15.78
CA GLN A 299 -46.45 20.27 -16.57
C GLN A 299 -45.72 21.29 -15.69
N ILE A 300 -44.40 21.39 -15.85
CA ILE A 300 -43.58 22.57 -15.51
C ILE A 300 -42.70 22.87 -16.72
N PRO A 301 -42.58 24.14 -17.19
CA PRO A 301 -41.94 24.45 -18.46
C PRO A 301 -40.41 24.57 -18.37
N THR A 302 -39.70 23.44 -18.33
CA THR A 302 -38.27 23.33 -18.69
C THR A 302 -37.96 21.92 -19.19
N ASN A 303 -37.04 21.80 -20.17
CA ASN A 303 -36.92 20.63 -21.06
C ASN A 303 -36.21 19.38 -20.47
N ILE A 304 -36.65 18.87 -19.32
CA ILE A 304 -36.33 17.51 -18.84
C ILE A 304 -37.57 16.91 -18.16
N ILE A 305 -38.18 15.89 -18.76
CA ILE A 305 -39.29 15.14 -18.15
C ILE A 305 -38.75 13.82 -17.57
N LEU A 306 -38.53 13.79 -16.25
CA LEU A 306 -38.25 12.57 -15.49
C LEU A 306 -39.42 12.26 -14.55
N GLN A 307 -39.96 11.05 -14.64
CA GLN A 307 -41.04 10.60 -13.76
C GLN A 307 -40.51 10.22 -12.37
N SER A 308 -40.83 11.02 -11.35
CA SER A 308 -40.48 10.71 -9.97
C SER A 308 -41.37 9.60 -9.36
N GLY A 309 -40.82 8.39 -9.22
CA GLY A 309 -41.35 7.38 -8.29
C GLY A 309 -41.65 5.99 -8.86
N SER A 310 -41.80 5.04 -7.94
CA SER A 310 -41.95 3.61 -8.21
C SER A 310 -43.26 3.19 -8.87
N ARG A 311 -44.28 4.06 -8.90
CA ARG A 311 -45.58 3.81 -9.54
C ARG A 311 -45.55 3.83 -11.07
N GLY A 312 -44.48 4.32 -11.70
CA GLY A 312 -44.30 4.29 -13.16
C GLY A 312 -43.59 3.03 -13.68
N LEU A 313 -43.18 2.12 -12.80
CA LEU A 313 -42.30 1.00 -13.16
C LEU A 313 -43.07 -0.31 -13.34
N SER A 314 -42.83 -0.96 -14.47
CA SER A 314 -43.36 -2.29 -14.79
C SER A 314 -42.23 -3.31 -14.88
N LEU A 315 -42.53 -4.57 -14.54
CA LEU A 315 -41.59 -5.67 -14.65
C LEU A 315 -41.67 -6.32 -16.03
N PHE A 316 -40.51 -6.59 -16.62
CA PHE A 316 -40.36 -7.22 -17.93
C PHE A 316 -39.48 -8.47 -17.85
N TYR A 317 -39.86 -9.47 -18.63
CA TYR A 317 -39.06 -10.63 -19.01
C TYR A 317 -38.42 -10.38 -20.38
N ALA A 318 -37.14 -10.66 -20.52
CA ALA A 318 -36.43 -10.59 -21.81
C ALA A 318 -35.44 -11.76 -21.95
N GLU A 319 -35.34 -12.30 -23.16
CA GLU A 319 -34.36 -13.34 -23.51
C GLU A 319 -33.05 -12.74 -23.99
N VAL A 320 -31.92 -13.27 -23.51
CA VAL A 320 -30.58 -12.86 -23.93
C VAL A 320 -30.18 -13.69 -25.15
N SER A 321 -30.78 -13.34 -26.30
CA SER A 321 -30.57 -14.04 -27.57
C SER A 321 -29.46 -13.39 -28.42
N ARG A 322 -28.86 -14.20 -29.31
CA ARG A 322 -27.93 -13.74 -30.35
C ARG A 322 -28.53 -13.96 -31.74
N PHE A 323 -28.19 -13.10 -32.69
CA PHE A 323 -28.44 -13.29 -34.11
C PHE A 323 -27.51 -14.37 -34.69
N GLU A 324 -27.80 -14.84 -35.92
CA GLU A 324 -26.96 -15.83 -36.63
C GLU A 324 -25.51 -15.35 -36.86
N ASP A 325 -25.30 -14.03 -36.94
CA ASP A 325 -23.98 -13.40 -37.03
C ASP A 325 -23.23 -13.30 -35.67
N GLY A 326 -23.83 -13.83 -34.60
CA GLY A 326 -23.28 -13.86 -33.25
C GLY A 326 -23.54 -12.61 -32.39
N ARG A 327 -24.13 -11.54 -32.94
CA ARG A 327 -24.42 -10.30 -32.18
C ARG A 327 -25.55 -10.49 -31.18
N LEU A 328 -25.46 -9.86 -30.01
CA LEU A 328 -26.56 -9.82 -29.04
C LEU A 328 -27.75 -9.02 -29.59
N ARG A 329 -28.98 -9.47 -29.29
CA ARG A 329 -30.21 -8.89 -29.83
C ARG A 329 -30.70 -7.71 -28.99
N GLY A 330 -30.35 -6.50 -29.42
CA GLY A 330 -30.78 -5.24 -28.77
C GLY A 330 -30.10 -4.97 -27.44
N ILE A 331 -28.96 -5.60 -27.20
CA ILE A 331 -28.09 -5.41 -26.03
C ILE A 331 -26.69 -5.15 -26.56
N GLU A 332 -26.09 -4.04 -26.14
CA GLU A 332 -24.66 -3.79 -26.29
C GLU A 332 -23.97 -3.88 -24.93
N VAL A 333 -22.89 -4.65 -24.85
CA VAL A 333 -22.07 -4.71 -23.64
C VAL A 333 -21.05 -3.57 -23.71
N GLN A 334 -21.09 -2.65 -22.76
CA GLN A 334 -20.24 -1.44 -22.76
C GLN A 334 -18.90 -1.69 -22.05
N ARG A 335 -18.93 -2.40 -20.93
CA ARG A 335 -17.72 -2.98 -20.29
C ARG A 335 -18.10 -4.05 -19.27
N LEU A 336 -17.13 -4.89 -18.90
CA LEU A 336 -17.20 -5.63 -17.63
C LEU A 336 -16.75 -4.72 -16.48
N LYS A 337 -17.31 -4.94 -15.29
CA LYS A 337 -16.87 -4.30 -14.05
C LYS A 337 -15.58 -4.95 -13.57
N ASP A 338 -14.56 -4.15 -13.30
CA ASP A 338 -13.49 -4.54 -12.39
C ASP A 338 -14.01 -4.45 -10.95
N LYS A 339 -13.71 -5.46 -10.12
CA LYS A 339 -14.40 -5.70 -8.84
C LYS A 339 -13.43 -6.23 -7.79
N LEU A 340 -13.63 -5.77 -6.54
CA LEU A 340 -12.90 -6.25 -5.36
C LEU A 340 -12.98 -7.79 -5.23
N GLY A 341 -14.21 -8.32 -5.16
CA GLY A 341 -14.51 -9.76 -5.18
C GLY A 341 -15.52 -10.09 -6.27
N THR A 342 -16.01 -11.31 -6.30
CA THR A 342 -16.92 -11.87 -7.30
C THR A 342 -16.30 -11.90 -8.71
N ARG A 343 -14.95 -11.90 -8.79
CA ARG A 343 -14.20 -11.72 -10.06
C ARG A 343 -14.46 -12.86 -11.04
N GLN A 344 -14.84 -14.03 -10.54
CA GLN A 344 -15.31 -15.20 -11.29
C GLN A 344 -16.53 -14.90 -12.18
N MET A 345 -17.47 -14.08 -11.67
CA MET A 345 -18.76 -13.85 -12.32
C MET A 345 -18.70 -12.68 -13.30
N PRO A 346 -19.23 -12.82 -14.54
CA PRO A 346 -19.36 -11.69 -15.44
C PRO A 346 -20.42 -10.71 -14.92
N THR A 347 -19.98 -9.47 -14.67
CA THR A 347 -20.85 -8.35 -14.32
C THR A 347 -20.59 -7.23 -15.29
N ALA A 348 -21.60 -6.72 -15.99
CA ALA A 348 -21.41 -5.72 -17.03
C ALA A 348 -22.27 -4.45 -16.86
N GLU A 349 -21.90 -3.45 -17.65
CA GLU A 349 -22.77 -2.36 -18.07
C GLU A 349 -23.37 -2.69 -19.43
N LEU A 350 -24.70 -2.56 -19.55
CA LEU A 350 -25.43 -2.84 -20.79
C LEU A 350 -26.18 -1.59 -21.26
N LEU A 351 -25.99 -1.24 -22.53
CA LEU A 351 -26.94 -0.39 -23.24
C LEU A 351 -28.00 -1.30 -23.85
N LEU A 352 -29.26 -1.04 -23.54
CA LEU A 352 -30.41 -1.66 -24.17
C LEU A 352 -30.84 -0.74 -25.32
N ASP A 353 -30.89 -1.28 -26.53
CA ASP A 353 -31.42 -0.58 -27.70
C ASP A 353 -32.30 -1.52 -28.51
N GLY A 354 -33.61 -1.44 -28.28
CA GLY A 354 -34.59 -2.28 -28.97
C GLY A 354 -34.66 -3.73 -28.50
N LEU A 355 -34.16 -4.04 -27.29
CA LEU A 355 -34.27 -5.38 -26.68
C LEU A 355 -35.75 -5.81 -26.62
N PRO A 356 -36.16 -6.90 -27.30
CA PRO A 356 -37.53 -7.40 -27.20
C PRO A 356 -37.81 -7.95 -25.79
N ALA A 357 -38.96 -7.58 -25.23
CA ALA A 357 -39.37 -7.99 -23.89
C ALA A 357 -40.89 -8.14 -23.76
N TYR A 358 -41.33 -8.91 -22.76
CA TYR A 358 -42.73 -9.13 -22.41
C TYR A 358 -43.02 -8.61 -21.00
N ARG A 359 -44.11 -7.87 -20.82
CA ARG A 359 -44.50 -7.33 -19.51
C ARG A 359 -45.09 -8.44 -18.63
N LEU A 360 -44.57 -8.59 -17.41
CA LEU A 360 -45.01 -9.59 -16.42
C LEU A 360 -45.93 -9.02 -15.33
N SER A 361 -45.69 -7.78 -14.89
CA SER A 361 -46.53 -7.13 -13.88
C SER A 361 -47.65 -6.33 -14.52
N GLU A 362 -48.73 -6.07 -13.77
CA GLU A 362 -49.57 -4.89 -14.03
C GLU A 362 -48.70 -3.62 -14.17
N GLU A 363 -49.21 -2.64 -14.92
CA GLU A 363 -48.49 -1.39 -15.14
C GLU A 363 -48.28 -0.65 -13.81
N GLY A 364 -47.06 -0.19 -13.54
CA GLY A 364 -46.72 0.47 -12.28
C GLY A 364 -46.59 -0.45 -11.05
N ARG A 365 -46.68 -1.77 -11.24
CA ARG A 365 -46.57 -2.79 -10.16
C ARG A 365 -45.25 -3.56 -10.17
N GLY A 366 -44.27 -3.18 -10.99
CA GLY A 366 -43.03 -3.92 -11.17
C GLY A 366 -42.23 -4.13 -9.88
N VAL A 367 -42.10 -3.09 -9.06
CA VAL A 367 -41.40 -3.16 -7.76
C VAL A 367 -42.12 -4.09 -6.76
N ALA A 368 -43.45 -4.21 -6.85
CA ALA A 368 -44.21 -5.14 -6.02
C ALA A 368 -44.06 -6.59 -6.49
N SER A 369 -44.04 -6.82 -7.81
CA SER A 369 -43.89 -8.16 -8.40
C SER A 369 -42.49 -8.75 -8.20
N ILE A 370 -41.44 -7.92 -8.24
CA ILE A 370 -40.05 -8.38 -8.08
C ILE A 370 -39.64 -8.64 -6.63
N ALA A 371 -40.44 -8.22 -5.64
CA ALA A 371 -40.12 -8.38 -4.23
C ALA A 371 -39.90 -9.84 -3.80
N ASN A 372 -40.55 -10.80 -4.48
CA ASN A 372 -40.37 -12.23 -4.23
C ASN A 372 -38.94 -12.70 -4.59
N MET A 373 -38.34 -12.16 -5.66
CA MET A 373 -36.96 -12.46 -6.04
C MET A 373 -35.98 -11.96 -4.98
N LEU A 374 -36.20 -10.75 -4.46
CA LEU A 374 -35.43 -10.18 -3.35
C LEU A 374 -35.53 -11.01 -2.06
N THR A 375 -36.55 -11.84 -1.88
CA THR A 375 -36.65 -12.73 -0.71
C THR A 375 -35.72 -13.93 -0.83
N ILE A 376 -35.63 -14.54 -2.03
CA ILE A 376 -34.80 -15.73 -2.31
C ILE A 376 -33.30 -15.39 -2.30
N THR A 377 -32.91 -14.29 -2.96
CA THR A 377 -31.49 -13.94 -3.16
C THR A 377 -30.72 -13.63 -1.88
N ARG A 378 -31.43 -13.39 -0.77
CA ARG A 378 -30.88 -12.90 0.50
C ARG A 378 -30.29 -13.96 1.44
N ILE A 379 -30.28 -15.25 1.06
CA ILE A 379 -30.21 -16.37 2.03
C ILE A 379 -28.87 -17.18 2.06
N HIS A 380 -27.96 -17.09 1.07
CA HIS A 380 -26.82 -18.03 0.91
C HIS A 380 -25.43 -17.50 1.44
N ASN A 381 -24.66 -18.09 2.40
CA ASN A 381 -23.21 -17.76 2.75
C ASN A 381 -22.42 -18.63 3.83
N SER A 382 -21.05 -18.64 3.77
CA SER A 382 -19.96 -18.80 4.84
C SER A 382 -19.17 -20.14 5.13
N LEU A 383 -17.86 -20.11 5.59
CA LEU A 383 -17.04 -21.16 6.34
C LEU A 383 -15.50 -20.85 6.61
N ALA A 384 -14.79 -21.47 7.60
CA ALA A 384 -13.33 -21.23 7.91
C ALA A 384 -12.43 -22.18 8.86
N ARG A 385 -12.66 -23.49 9.12
CA ARG A 385 -12.13 -24.20 10.35
C ARG A 385 -10.73 -24.91 10.38
N ASP A 386 -10.17 -25.48 9.30
CA ASP A 386 -9.20 -26.61 9.37
C ASP A 386 -7.77 -26.30 9.93
N TYR A 387 -7.19 -25.14 9.61
CA TYR A 387 -5.75 -24.87 9.74
C TYR A 387 -5.19 -24.83 11.18
N ALA A 388 -6.03 -24.50 12.16
CA ALA A 388 -5.64 -24.46 13.57
C ALA A 388 -5.13 -25.82 14.09
N THR A 389 -5.45 -26.91 13.39
CA THR A 389 -5.02 -28.27 13.70
C THR A 389 -3.63 -28.65 13.16
N ARG A 390 -3.06 -27.87 12.23
CA ARG A 390 -1.80 -28.18 11.50
C ARG A 390 -0.67 -27.17 11.74
N ARG A 391 -0.99 -25.94 12.16
CA ARG A 391 0.01 -24.89 12.38
C ARG A 391 0.54 -24.95 13.82
N THR A 392 1.87 -25.04 13.96
CA THR A 392 2.57 -24.94 15.25
C THR A 392 3.09 -23.53 15.50
N ALA A 393 2.84 -22.98 16.69
CA ALA A 393 3.42 -21.73 17.19
C ALA A 393 3.82 -21.91 18.67
N PHE A 394 4.95 -21.33 19.09
CA PHE A 394 5.46 -21.45 20.47
C PHE A 394 5.51 -22.91 21.01
N GLY A 395 5.84 -23.87 20.14
CA GLY A 395 5.97 -25.29 20.49
C GLY A 395 4.66 -26.08 20.65
N LYS A 396 3.49 -25.50 20.32
CA LYS A 396 2.18 -26.19 20.34
C LYS A 396 1.37 -25.90 19.08
N LEU A 397 0.36 -26.72 18.77
CA LEU A 397 -0.56 -26.43 17.67
C LEU A 397 -1.42 -25.20 18.02
N LEU A 398 -1.90 -24.44 17.04
CA LEU A 398 -2.76 -23.28 17.28
C LEU A 398 -4.02 -23.64 18.07
N LYS A 399 -4.62 -24.81 17.82
CA LYS A 399 -5.73 -25.36 18.62
C LYS A 399 -5.42 -25.63 20.10
N ASP A 400 -4.15 -25.70 20.49
CA ASP A 400 -3.71 -25.96 21.87
C ASP A 400 -3.38 -24.65 22.63
N HIS A 401 -3.55 -23.49 21.96
CA HIS A 401 -3.43 -22.16 22.58
C HIS A 401 -4.81 -21.65 23.00
N PRO A 402 -5.07 -21.45 24.32
CA PRO A 402 -6.40 -21.10 24.81
C PRO A 402 -7.01 -19.83 24.19
N LEU A 403 -6.19 -18.80 23.94
CA LEU A 403 -6.65 -17.56 23.31
C LEU A 403 -7.13 -17.79 21.87
N HIS A 404 -6.40 -18.58 21.09
CA HIS A 404 -6.79 -18.89 19.71
C HIS A 404 -8.09 -19.70 19.68
N MET A 405 -8.24 -20.70 20.56
CA MET A 405 -9.49 -21.43 20.71
C MET A 405 -10.66 -20.57 21.19
N GLN A 406 -10.41 -19.55 22.02
CA GLN A 406 -11.44 -18.59 22.43
C GLN A 406 -11.95 -17.77 21.23
N THR A 407 -11.06 -17.33 20.32
CA THR A 407 -11.43 -16.64 19.08
C THR A 407 -12.23 -17.57 18.15
N LEU A 408 -11.72 -18.79 17.89
CA LEU A 408 -12.43 -19.77 17.06
C LEU A 408 -13.81 -20.13 17.63
N ALA A 409 -13.93 -20.33 18.94
CA ALA A 409 -15.21 -20.64 19.60
C ALA A 409 -16.22 -19.48 19.48
N ARG A 410 -15.76 -18.22 19.47
CA ARG A 410 -16.62 -17.06 19.23
C ARG A 410 -17.12 -17.04 17.79
N MET A 411 -16.26 -17.28 16.80
CA MET A 411 -16.66 -17.36 15.39
C MET A 411 -17.62 -18.52 15.12
N GLU A 412 -17.38 -19.69 15.74
CA GLU A 412 -18.27 -20.85 15.68
C GLU A 412 -19.67 -20.49 16.22
N VAL A 413 -19.76 -19.91 17.42
CA VAL A 413 -21.04 -19.51 18.03
C VAL A 413 -21.81 -18.51 17.17
N GLU A 414 -21.15 -17.51 16.58
CA GLU A 414 -21.75 -16.60 15.61
C GLU A 414 -22.25 -17.34 14.35
N THR A 415 -21.45 -18.28 13.82
CA THR A 415 -21.81 -19.07 12.62
C THR A 415 -23.03 -19.96 12.89
N ARG A 416 -23.10 -20.60 14.06
CA ARG A 416 -24.25 -21.41 14.49
C ARG A 416 -25.53 -20.59 14.59
N ALA A 417 -25.45 -19.40 15.17
CA ALA A 417 -26.56 -18.45 15.23
C ALA A 417 -27.07 -18.07 13.83
N ALA A 418 -26.16 -17.69 12.92
CA ALA A 418 -26.48 -17.33 11.54
C ALA A 418 -27.10 -18.50 10.74
N PHE A 419 -26.58 -19.72 10.93
CA PHE A 419 -27.11 -20.94 10.30
C PHE A 419 -28.57 -21.19 10.69
N LEU A 420 -28.88 -21.15 12.00
CA LEU A 420 -30.24 -21.39 12.47
C LEU A 420 -31.22 -20.31 12.00
N LEU A 421 -30.80 -19.04 12.01
CA LEU A 421 -31.56 -17.92 11.44
C LEU A 421 -31.94 -18.17 9.96
N VAL A 422 -30.96 -18.57 9.14
CA VAL A 422 -31.14 -18.88 7.72
C VAL A 422 -32.10 -20.06 7.52
N MET A 423 -31.88 -21.17 8.23
CA MET A 423 -32.68 -22.38 8.06
C MET A 423 -34.13 -22.20 8.52
N ASP A 424 -34.40 -21.42 9.57
CA ASP A 424 -35.78 -21.12 9.96
C ASP A 424 -36.51 -20.22 8.95
N VAL A 425 -35.84 -19.23 8.36
CA VAL A 425 -36.40 -18.44 7.25
C VAL A 425 -36.68 -19.33 6.03
N CYS A 426 -35.80 -20.28 5.69
CA CYS A 426 -36.06 -21.28 4.65
C CYS A 426 -37.27 -22.17 4.96
N ARG A 427 -37.46 -22.58 6.22
CA ARG A 427 -38.61 -23.36 6.67
C ARG A 427 -39.91 -22.55 6.55
N LEU A 428 -39.91 -21.29 7.00
CA LEU A 428 -41.05 -20.37 6.86
C LEU A 428 -41.43 -20.12 5.40
N LEU A 429 -40.43 -19.92 4.52
CA LEU A 429 -40.64 -19.85 3.07
C LEU A 429 -41.25 -21.14 2.52
N GLY A 430 -40.65 -22.30 2.82
CA GLY A 430 -41.16 -23.58 2.36
C GLY A 430 -42.61 -23.86 2.80
N ARG A 431 -43.00 -23.36 3.97
CA ARG A 431 -44.40 -23.38 4.48
C ARG A 431 -45.32 -22.49 3.68
N GLU A 432 -44.92 -21.25 3.37
CA GLU A 432 -45.68 -20.33 2.52
C GLU A 432 -45.95 -20.98 1.16
N GLU A 433 -44.90 -21.45 0.49
CA GLU A 433 -45.01 -21.99 -0.87
C GLU A 433 -45.62 -23.40 -0.96
N SER A 434 -45.92 -24.02 0.19
CA SER A 434 -46.67 -25.26 0.30
C SER A 434 -48.13 -25.03 0.71
N GLY A 435 -48.53 -23.79 0.96
CA GLY A 435 -49.87 -23.45 1.47
C GLY A 435 -50.10 -23.84 2.94
N LEU A 436 -49.03 -24.07 3.70
CA LEU A 436 -49.05 -24.54 5.10
C LEU A 436 -48.72 -23.44 6.12
N ALA A 437 -48.33 -22.25 5.66
CA ALA A 437 -48.03 -21.12 6.52
C ALA A 437 -49.29 -20.53 7.18
N SER A 438 -49.22 -20.32 8.49
CA SER A 438 -50.17 -19.49 9.23
C SER A 438 -49.94 -18.00 8.94
N GLN A 439 -50.91 -17.13 9.28
CA GLN A 439 -50.69 -15.67 9.20
C GLN A 439 -49.51 -15.20 10.06
N LEU A 440 -49.24 -15.89 11.17
CA LEU A 440 -48.07 -15.65 12.02
C LEU A 440 -46.77 -16.00 11.28
N ASP A 441 -46.72 -17.15 10.58
CA ASP A 441 -45.58 -17.56 9.75
C ASP A 441 -45.28 -16.54 8.64
N LEU A 442 -46.32 -16.04 7.94
CA LEU A 442 -46.17 -15.03 6.88
C LEU A 442 -45.64 -13.69 7.42
N HIS A 443 -46.11 -13.29 8.61
CA HIS A 443 -45.62 -12.10 9.30
C HIS A 443 -44.17 -12.23 9.76
N LEU A 444 -43.78 -13.39 10.31
CA LEU A 444 -42.39 -13.71 10.64
C LEU A 444 -41.50 -13.68 9.41
N LEU A 445 -41.86 -14.39 8.33
CA LEU A 445 -41.10 -14.47 7.09
C LEU A 445 -40.79 -13.07 6.53
N ARG A 446 -41.80 -12.20 6.51
CA ARG A 446 -41.68 -10.82 6.04
C ARG A 446 -40.71 -9.97 6.87
N LEU A 447 -40.70 -10.14 8.20
CA LEU A 447 -39.83 -9.39 9.10
C LEU A 447 -38.41 -9.94 9.12
N LEU A 448 -38.26 -11.27 9.17
CA LEU A 448 -36.99 -11.94 9.36
C LEU A 448 -36.13 -11.92 8.11
N THR A 449 -36.72 -11.96 6.90
CA THR A 449 -35.96 -11.92 5.63
C THR A 449 -34.95 -10.75 5.56
N PRO A 450 -35.34 -9.46 5.74
CA PRO A 450 -34.37 -8.37 5.77
C PRO A 450 -33.45 -8.40 6.99
N VAL A 451 -33.93 -8.82 8.18
CA VAL A 451 -33.15 -8.91 9.42
C VAL A 451 -32.01 -9.93 9.31
N VAL A 452 -32.28 -11.14 8.82
CA VAL A 452 -31.28 -12.19 8.63
C VAL A 452 -30.25 -11.73 7.61
N LYS A 453 -30.67 -11.24 6.44
CA LYS A 453 -29.77 -10.70 5.39
C LYS A 453 -28.81 -9.65 5.93
N LEU A 454 -29.33 -8.62 6.61
CA LEU A 454 -28.51 -7.48 7.04
C LEU A 454 -27.54 -7.87 8.16
N TYR A 455 -27.93 -8.84 9.00
CA TYR A 455 -27.11 -9.34 10.10
C TYR A 455 -26.01 -10.27 9.59
N THR A 456 -26.37 -11.36 8.90
CA THR A 456 -25.40 -12.35 8.38
C THR A 456 -24.45 -11.74 7.36
N GLY A 457 -24.93 -10.85 6.49
CA GLY A 457 -24.09 -10.12 5.53
C GLY A 457 -23.09 -9.17 6.17
N LYS A 458 -23.31 -8.69 7.40
CA LYS A 458 -22.31 -7.92 8.16
C LYS A 458 -21.42 -8.78 9.05
N GLN A 459 -21.96 -9.87 9.58
CA GLN A 459 -21.22 -10.86 10.35
C GLN A 459 -20.17 -11.57 9.50
N ALA A 460 -20.50 -11.92 8.24
CA ALA A 460 -19.61 -12.63 7.32
C ALA A 460 -18.26 -11.92 7.13
N VAL A 461 -18.25 -10.60 6.92
CA VAL A 461 -17.01 -9.82 6.74
C VAL A 461 -16.13 -9.87 7.99
N ALA A 462 -16.73 -9.74 9.18
CA ALA A 462 -16.00 -9.79 10.44
C ALA A 462 -15.42 -11.18 10.73
N VAL A 463 -16.24 -12.23 10.59
CA VAL A 463 -15.83 -13.62 10.83
C VAL A 463 -14.77 -14.07 9.81
N VAL A 464 -14.91 -13.72 8.53
CA VAL A 464 -13.91 -14.07 7.52
C VAL A 464 -12.60 -13.30 7.75
N SER A 465 -12.64 -12.03 8.15
CA SER A 465 -11.42 -11.27 8.47
C SER A 465 -10.61 -11.88 9.62
N GLU A 466 -11.27 -12.23 10.73
CA GLU A 466 -10.67 -12.96 11.86
C GLU A 466 -10.22 -14.38 11.45
N GLY A 467 -10.97 -15.00 10.53
CA GLY A 467 -10.62 -16.24 9.87
C GLY A 467 -9.27 -16.14 9.14
N LEU A 468 -9.04 -15.10 8.34
CA LEU A 468 -7.76 -14.85 7.65
C LEU A 468 -6.63 -14.53 8.63
N GLU A 469 -6.89 -13.70 9.66
CA GLU A 469 -5.89 -13.38 10.68
C GLU A 469 -5.42 -14.64 11.45
N SER A 470 -6.30 -15.63 11.61
CA SER A 470 -5.97 -16.95 12.18
C SER A 470 -4.91 -17.73 11.39
N PHE A 471 -4.64 -17.38 10.12
CA PHE A 471 -3.55 -17.93 9.30
C PHE A 471 -2.28 -17.06 9.33
N GLY A 472 -2.34 -15.86 9.93
CA GLY A 472 -1.29 -14.87 9.92
C GLY A 472 -0.93 -14.44 8.50
N GLY A 473 0.38 -14.39 8.19
CA GLY A 473 0.87 -14.00 6.86
C GLY A 473 0.24 -14.80 5.71
N GLN A 474 0.06 -16.12 5.86
CA GLN A 474 -0.52 -16.96 4.79
C GLN A 474 -1.95 -16.54 4.43
N GLY A 475 -2.77 -16.13 5.40
CA GLY A 475 -4.15 -15.70 5.16
C GLY A 475 -4.26 -14.42 4.33
N TYR A 476 -3.15 -13.69 4.14
CA TYR A 476 -3.08 -12.45 3.37
C TYR A 476 -2.52 -12.63 1.95
N ILE A 477 -2.02 -13.82 1.59
CA ILE A 477 -1.42 -14.07 0.27
C ILE A 477 -2.46 -14.72 -0.66
N GLU A 478 -2.67 -14.13 -1.84
CA GLU A 478 -3.73 -14.51 -2.80
C GLU A 478 -3.58 -15.93 -3.38
N ASP A 479 -2.37 -16.47 -3.42
CA ASP A 479 -2.07 -17.82 -3.91
C ASP A 479 -2.72 -18.94 -3.06
N THR A 480 -2.87 -18.70 -1.75
CA THR A 480 -3.58 -19.56 -0.80
C THR A 480 -5.09 -19.64 -1.06
N GLY A 481 -5.65 -18.69 -1.81
CA GLY A 481 -7.09 -18.54 -2.08
C GLY A 481 -7.91 -17.89 -0.96
N MET A 482 -7.35 -17.71 0.24
CA MET A 482 -8.08 -17.19 1.40
C MET A 482 -8.50 -15.71 1.26
N PRO A 483 -7.66 -14.79 0.72
CA PRO A 483 -8.08 -13.40 0.47
C PRO A 483 -9.32 -13.27 -0.42
N GLY A 484 -9.51 -14.18 -1.37
CA GLY A 484 -10.70 -14.26 -2.21
C GLY A 484 -11.98 -14.36 -1.39
N ILE A 485 -11.99 -15.15 -0.32
CA ILE A 485 -13.15 -15.34 0.56
C ILE A 485 -13.54 -14.01 1.24
N LEU A 486 -12.56 -13.19 1.67
CA LEU A 486 -12.82 -11.88 2.28
C LEU A 486 -13.31 -10.86 1.26
N ARG A 487 -12.68 -10.83 0.07
CA ARG A 487 -13.08 -9.96 -1.05
C ARG A 487 -14.51 -10.25 -1.49
N ASP A 488 -14.89 -11.53 -1.52
CA ASP A 488 -16.22 -12.02 -1.88
C ASP A 488 -17.23 -11.73 -0.76
N ALA A 489 -16.88 -11.99 0.50
CA ALA A 489 -17.76 -11.73 1.66
C ALA A 489 -18.17 -10.26 1.80
N GLN A 490 -17.35 -9.31 1.34
CA GLN A 490 -17.69 -7.88 1.39
C GLN A 490 -18.95 -7.53 0.58
N VAL A 491 -19.21 -8.24 -0.53
CA VAL A 491 -20.34 -7.94 -1.44
C VAL A 491 -21.71 -8.15 -0.79
N LEU A 492 -21.76 -9.04 0.19
CA LEU A 492 -22.96 -9.51 0.90
C LEU A 492 -23.62 -8.38 1.71
N SER A 493 -22.84 -7.40 2.15
CA SER A 493 -23.35 -6.22 2.85
C SER A 493 -23.80 -5.08 1.91
N ILE A 494 -23.68 -5.28 0.58
CA ILE A 494 -23.91 -4.27 -0.46
C ILE A 494 -25.10 -4.64 -1.38
N TRP A 495 -25.05 -5.80 -2.05
CA TRP A 495 -26.09 -6.22 -3.01
C TRP A 495 -27.45 -6.51 -2.34
N GLU A 496 -28.55 -6.47 -3.11
CA GLU A 496 -29.92 -6.76 -2.64
C GLU A 496 -30.41 -5.92 -1.43
N GLY A 497 -29.75 -4.79 -1.18
CA GLY A 497 -30.00 -3.85 -0.09
C GLY A 497 -28.83 -3.78 0.90
N THR A 498 -28.32 -2.57 1.14
CA THR A 498 -27.30 -2.32 2.17
C THR A 498 -27.89 -2.48 3.58
N THR A 499 -27.04 -2.63 4.60
CA THR A 499 -27.49 -2.80 6.00
C THR A 499 -28.49 -1.73 6.45
N ASN A 500 -28.27 -0.47 6.10
CA ASN A 500 -29.18 0.62 6.47
C ASN A 500 -30.49 0.57 5.67
N VAL A 501 -30.43 0.32 4.35
CA VAL A 501 -31.63 0.19 3.50
C VAL A 501 -32.53 -0.95 3.98
N LEU A 502 -31.96 -2.09 4.38
CA LEU A 502 -32.72 -3.21 4.94
C LEU A 502 -33.23 -2.93 6.36
N SER A 503 -32.51 -2.14 7.15
CA SER A 503 -33.00 -1.67 8.47
C SER A 503 -34.22 -0.76 8.32
N LEU A 504 -34.25 0.09 7.28
CA LEU A 504 -35.43 0.89 6.92
C LEU A 504 -36.55 0.03 6.32
N ASP A 505 -36.24 -1.05 5.62
CA ASP A 505 -37.24 -2.01 5.12
C ASP A 505 -37.90 -2.81 6.26
N VAL A 506 -37.18 -3.07 7.37
CA VAL A 506 -37.76 -3.55 8.64
C VAL A 506 -38.80 -2.56 9.15
N LEU A 507 -38.46 -1.27 9.31
CA LEU A 507 -39.42 -0.24 9.73
C LEU A 507 -40.63 -0.13 8.79
N ARG A 508 -40.40 -0.22 7.47
CA ARG A 508 -41.46 -0.27 6.46
C ARG A 508 -42.39 -1.46 6.65
N CYS A 509 -41.85 -2.64 7.02
CA CYS A 509 -42.65 -3.81 7.34
C CYS A 509 -43.45 -3.64 8.64
N LEU A 510 -42.90 -2.95 9.66
CA LEU A 510 -43.65 -2.58 10.88
C LEU A 510 -44.85 -1.71 10.52
N ALA A 511 -44.62 -0.62 9.78
CA ALA A 511 -45.64 0.35 9.41
C ALA A 511 -46.74 -0.27 8.53
N ARG A 512 -46.38 -1.04 7.50
CA ARG A 512 -47.36 -1.66 6.57
C ARG A 512 -48.18 -2.79 7.19
N SER A 513 -47.76 -3.34 8.33
CA SER A 513 -48.48 -4.38 9.06
C SER A 513 -49.16 -3.87 10.33
N SER A 514 -49.14 -2.56 10.59
CA SER A 514 -49.64 -1.95 11.83
C SER A 514 -49.06 -2.62 13.09
N GLY A 515 -47.79 -3.04 13.03
CA GLY A 515 -47.10 -3.72 14.13
C GLY A 515 -47.35 -5.24 14.24
N MET A 516 -48.23 -5.84 13.43
CA MET A 516 -48.56 -7.28 13.51
C MET A 516 -47.34 -8.19 13.32
N VAL A 517 -46.32 -7.76 12.57
CA VAL A 517 -45.07 -8.52 12.44
C VAL A 517 -44.26 -8.59 13.74
N LEU A 518 -44.32 -7.56 14.59
CA LEU A 518 -43.70 -7.61 15.92
C LEU A 518 -44.53 -8.46 16.88
N HIS A 519 -45.86 -8.43 16.79
CA HIS A 519 -46.71 -9.35 17.57
C HIS A 519 -46.38 -10.82 17.24
N ALA A 520 -46.28 -11.15 15.94
CA ALA A 520 -45.86 -12.47 15.48
C ALA A 520 -44.46 -12.86 16.02
N TYR A 521 -43.50 -11.93 15.95
CA TYR A 521 -42.15 -12.10 16.51
C TYR A 521 -42.16 -12.38 18.01
N PHE A 522 -42.81 -11.53 18.82
CA PHE A 522 -42.86 -11.69 20.27
C PHE A 522 -43.56 -12.99 20.67
N ALA A 523 -44.67 -13.35 20.01
CA ALA A 523 -45.39 -14.59 20.27
C ALA A 523 -44.53 -15.82 19.95
N HIS A 524 -43.82 -15.83 18.82
CA HIS A 524 -42.96 -16.94 18.43
C HIS A 524 -41.77 -17.11 19.36
N VAL A 525 -41.04 -16.03 19.70
CA VAL A 525 -39.91 -16.11 20.64
C VAL A 525 -40.38 -16.58 22.01
N LYS A 526 -41.51 -16.08 22.52
CA LYS A 526 -42.12 -16.57 23.78
C LYS A 526 -42.45 -18.07 23.71
N SER A 527 -42.92 -18.57 22.57
CA SER A 527 -43.17 -20.01 22.34
C SER A 527 -41.89 -20.86 22.35
N LEU A 528 -40.81 -20.40 21.70
CA LEU A 528 -39.52 -21.12 21.69
C LEU A 528 -38.92 -21.23 23.11
N LEU A 529 -38.95 -20.13 23.87
CA LEU A 529 -38.45 -20.11 25.25
C LEU A 529 -39.31 -20.96 26.21
N ALA A 530 -40.63 -20.99 26.02
CA ALA A 530 -41.51 -21.85 26.80
C ALA A 530 -41.18 -23.34 26.61
N GLY A 531 -40.84 -23.76 25.38
CA GLY A 531 -40.41 -25.14 25.07
C GLY A 531 -39.14 -25.58 25.82
N ALA A 532 -38.23 -24.64 26.10
CA ALA A 532 -36.97 -24.93 26.80
C ALA A 532 -37.02 -24.75 28.33
N SER A 533 -38.13 -24.25 28.88
CA SER A 533 -38.26 -23.89 30.31
C SER A 533 -38.24 -25.09 31.28
N GLY A 534 -38.15 -26.33 30.77
CA GLY A 534 -37.95 -27.55 31.57
C GLY A 534 -36.50 -28.04 31.64
N VAL A 535 -35.54 -27.35 31.00
CA VAL A 535 -34.14 -27.79 30.88
C VAL A 535 -33.23 -26.88 31.70
N SER A 536 -32.91 -27.29 32.93
CA SER A 536 -32.19 -26.47 33.92
C SER A 536 -30.81 -25.96 33.49
N SER A 537 -30.14 -26.64 32.55
CA SER A 537 -28.87 -26.18 31.98
C SER A 537 -29.02 -25.00 31.00
N LEU A 538 -30.23 -24.73 30.52
CA LEU A 538 -30.56 -23.61 29.63
C LEU A 538 -31.20 -22.41 30.38
N ASP A 539 -31.59 -22.58 31.65
CA ASP A 539 -32.16 -21.52 32.49
C ASP A 539 -31.48 -20.13 32.37
N PRO A 540 -30.13 -20.01 32.38
CA PRO A 540 -29.47 -18.71 32.25
C PRO A 540 -29.71 -18.07 30.87
N ALA A 541 -29.67 -18.87 29.80
CA ALA A 541 -29.92 -18.41 28.44
C ALA A 541 -31.39 -18.03 28.24
N VAL A 542 -32.33 -18.85 28.75
CA VAL A 542 -33.77 -18.55 28.72
C VAL A 542 -34.08 -17.23 29.45
N LYS A 543 -33.48 -17.00 30.61
CA LYS A 543 -33.62 -15.73 31.36
C LYS A 543 -33.00 -14.54 30.62
N ALA A 544 -31.82 -14.71 30.02
CA ALA A 544 -31.15 -13.65 29.26
C ALA A 544 -31.95 -13.23 28.00
N VAL A 545 -32.39 -14.18 27.19
CA VAL A 545 -33.19 -13.90 25.98
C VAL A 545 -34.58 -13.37 26.36
N GLY A 546 -35.23 -13.91 27.39
CA GLY A 546 -36.51 -13.42 27.90
C GLY A 546 -36.45 -11.99 28.46
N GLY A 547 -35.38 -11.64 29.18
CA GLY A 547 -35.11 -10.27 29.62
C GLY A 547 -34.90 -9.32 28.44
N ALA A 548 -34.04 -9.68 27.49
CA ALA A 548 -33.79 -8.89 26.29
C ALA A 548 -35.05 -8.69 25.42
N LEU A 549 -35.92 -9.70 25.33
CA LEU A 549 -37.21 -9.61 24.65
C LEU A 549 -38.15 -8.60 25.34
N SER A 550 -38.15 -8.58 26.68
CA SER A 550 -38.96 -7.62 27.46
C SER A 550 -38.45 -6.18 27.33
N GLU A 551 -37.13 -5.98 27.30
CA GLU A 551 -36.52 -4.67 27.01
C GLU A 551 -36.84 -4.18 25.59
N LEU A 552 -36.87 -5.09 24.61
CA LEU A 552 -37.27 -4.77 23.24
C LEU A 552 -38.76 -4.39 23.16
N GLU A 553 -39.63 -5.11 23.86
CA GLU A 553 -41.06 -4.81 23.95
C GLU A 553 -41.30 -3.42 24.57
N GLN A 554 -40.59 -3.08 25.64
CA GLN A 554 -40.61 -1.74 26.26
C GLN A 554 -40.06 -0.64 25.33
N PHE A 555 -38.97 -0.91 24.60
CA PHE A 555 -38.41 0.04 23.63
C PHE A 555 -39.42 0.35 22.52
N VAL A 556 -40.05 -0.67 21.92
CA VAL A 556 -41.04 -0.50 20.85
C VAL A 556 -42.24 0.31 21.34
N GLN A 557 -42.77 0.02 22.53
CA GLN A 557 -43.87 0.79 23.13
C GLN A 557 -43.49 2.25 23.35
N THR A 558 -42.29 2.51 23.85
CA THR A 558 -41.79 3.88 24.07
C THR A 558 -41.61 4.63 22.74
N ALA A 559 -40.97 3.99 21.76
CA ALA A 559 -40.68 4.58 20.46
C ALA A 559 -41.96 4.89 19.65
N ALA A 560 -43.04 4.11 19.82
CA ALA A 560 -44.34 4.38 19.23
C ALA A 560 -44.99 5.69 19.72
N THR A 561 -44.54 6.25 20.85
CA THR A 561 -45.01 7.55 21.38
C THR A 561 -44.09 8.73 21.04
N ARG A 562 -42.94 8.46 20.39
CA ARG A 562 -41.95 9.48 19.98
C ARG A 562 -42.11 9.87 18.50
N SER A 563 -41.34 10.86 18.06
CA SER A 563 -41.26 11.25 16.65
C SER A 563 -40.74 10.10 15.78
N PRO A 564 -41.20 9.96 14.51
CA PRO A 564 -40.72 8.90 13.60
C PRO A 564 -39.20 8.86 13.43
N SER A 565 -38.54 10.03 13.49
CA SER A 565 -37.08 10.18 13.45
C SER A 565 -36.34 9.37 14.53
N CYS A 566 -36.95 9.13 15.70
CA CYS A 566 -36.38 8.30 16.75
C CYS A 566 -36.22 6.84 16.31
N LEU A 567 -37.22 6.29 15.58
CA LEU A 567 -37.16 4.95 15.04
C LEU A 567 -36.20 4.83 13.85
N GLU A 568 -36.11 5.85 13.00
CA GLU A 568 -35.16 5.88 11.88
C GLU A 568 -33.71 5.90 12.35
N LEU A 569 -33.36 6.71 13.35
CA LEU A 569 -32.04 6.69 14.00
C LEU A 569 -31.74 5.33 14.64
N ALA A 570 -32.74 4.72 15.31
CA ALA A 570 -32.60 3.43 15.98
C ALA A 570 -32.67 2.22 15.02
N ALA A 571 -32.99 2.41 13.72
CA ALA A 571 -33.43 1.34 12.82
C ALA A 571 -32.47 0.15 12.76
N ARG A 572 -31.16 0.44 12.69
CA ARG A 572 -30.11 -0.59 12.59
C ARG A 572 -29.89 -1.34 13.89
N ASP A 573 -29.89 -0.63 15.02
CA ASP A 573 -29.74 -1.26 16.34
C ASP A 573 -30.99 -2.07 16.71
N LEU A 574 -32.17 -1.62 16.29
CA LEU A 574 -33.43 -2.38 16.38
C LEU A 574 -33.34 -3.69 15.57
N ALA A 575 -32.90 -3.62 14.31
CA ALA A 575 -32.75 -4.79 13.47
C ALA A 575 -31.69 -5.78 14.00
N TYR A 576 -30.58 -5.30 14.56
CA TYR A 576 -29.58 -6.14 15.22
C TYR A 576 -30.13 -6.77 16.52
N SER A 577 -30.95 -6.05 17.29
CA SER A 577 -31.60 -6.59 18.50
C SER A 577 -32.59 -7.70 18.14
N LEU A 578 -33.39 -7.50 17.08
CA LEU A 578 -34.29 -8.53 16.52
C LEU A 578 -33.51 -9.78 16.07
N ALA A 579 -32.39 -9.62 15.36
CA ALA A 579 -31.55 -10.74 14.95
C ALA A 579 -30.99 -11.52 16.15
N ARG A 580 -30.44 -10.80 17.15
CA ARG A 580 -29.76 -11.41 18.30
C ARG A 580 -30.69 -12.18 19.23
N ILE A 581 -31.86 -11.61 19.51
CA ILE A 581 -32.87 -12.23 20.37
C ILE A 581 -33.47 -13.46 19.67
N TYR A 582 -33.75 -13.38 18.36
CA TYR A 582 -34.31 -14.52 17.60
C TYR A 582 -33.29 -15.65 17.45
N ALA A 583 -32.03 -15.33 17.12
CA ALA A 583 -30.96 -16.33 17.05
C ALA A 583 -30.71 -17.02 18.40
N GLY A 584 -30.76 -16.26 19.50
CA GLY A 584 -30.65 -16.82 20.86
C GLY A 584 -31.80 -17.78 21.17
N ALA A 585 -33.03 -17.42 20.80
CA ALA A 585 -34.19 -18.29 20.96
C ALA A 585 -34.08 -19.58 20.13
N LEU A 586 -33.60 -19.50 18.89
CA LEU A 586 -33.36 -20.67 18.04
C LEU A 586 -32.22 -21.57 18.56
N LEU A 587 -31.14 -20.99 19.08
CA LEU A 587 -30.06 -21.75 19.73
C LEU A 587 -30.56 -22.51 20.96
N ILE A 588 -31.38 -21.86 21.79
CA ILE A 588 -32.03 -22.47 22.96
C ILE A 588 -32.98 -23.59 22.53
N ASP A 589 -33.84 -23.37 21.53
CA ASP A 589 -34.75 -24.39 20.99
C ASP A 589 -34.00 -25.57 20.37
N HIS A 590 -32.89 -25.34 19.66
CA HIS A 590 -32.05 -26.42 19.16
C HIS A 590 -31.39 -27.21 20.29
N ALA A 591 -30.84 -26.53 21.30
CA ALA A 591 -30.21 -27.16 22.47
C ALA A 591 -31.21 -27.87 23.42
N CYS A 592 -32.50 -27.53 23.34
CA CYS A 592 -33.58 -28.20 24.07
C CYS A 592 -33.92 -29.59 23.50
N TRP A 593 -33.54 -29.88 22.25
CA TRP A 593 -33.88 -31.15 21.62
C TRP A 593 -33.19 -32.33 22.30
N LYS A 594 -33.91 -33.45 22.46
CA LYS A 594 -33.47 -34.64 23.21
C LYS A 594 -32.11 -35.21 22.77
N ASP A 595 -31.80 -35.09 21.47
CA ASP A 595 -30.56 -35.60 20.87
C ASP A 595 -29.51 -34.50 20.62
N ALA A 596 -29.71 -33.29 21.16
CA ALA A 596 -28.74 -32.19 21.08
C ALA A 596 -27.46 -32.51 21.86
N SER A 597 -26.34 -31.97 21.40
CA SER A 597 -25.05 -32.16 22.07
C SER A 597 -24.84 -31.15 23.20
N SER A 598 -23.96 -31.47 24.15
CA SER A 598 -23.50 -30.53 25.18
C SER A 598 -22.90 -29.24 24.60
N ASN A 599 -22.37 -29.31 23.37
CA ASN A 599 -21.82 -28.15 22.68
C ASN A 599 -22.91 -27.19 22.19
N ASP A 600 -24.13 -27.67 21.97
CA ASP A 600 -25.27 -26.84 21.55
C ASP A 600 -25.82 -26.06 22.76
N THR A 601 -25.93 -26.71 23.92
CA THR A 601 -26.18 -26.05 25.22
C THR A 601 -25.11 -24.99 25.51
N TYR A 602 -23.83 -25.32 25.31
CA TYR A 602 -22.74 -24.37 25.50
C TYR A 602 -22.82 -23.20 24.52
N ALA A 603 -23.13 -23.45 23.24
CA ALA A 603 -23.29 -22.38 22.25
C ALA A 603 -24.44 -21.43 22.60
N ALA A 604 -25.59 -21.95 23.07
CA ALA A 604 -26.71 -21.13 23.53
C ALA A 604 -26.35 -20.25 24.74
N LEU A 605 -25.62 -20.80 25.72
CA LEU A 605 -25.12 -20.05 26.88
C LEU A 605 -24.10 -18.97 26.45
N ARG A 606 -23.13 -19.32 25.60
CA ARG A 606 -22.10 -18.40 25.09
C ARG A 606 -22.68 -17.27 24.25
N TRP A 607 -23.73 -17.52 23.47
CA TRP A 607 -24.45 -16.48 22.74
C TRP A 607 -25.03 -15.41 23.65
N CYS A 608 -25.48 -15.79 24.85
CA CYS A 608 -26.12 -14.90 25.82
C CYS A 608 -25.12 -14.09 26.67
N GLU A 609 -23.81 -14.28 26.51
CA GLU A 609 -22.80 -13.41 27.15
C GLU A 609 -22.70 -12.03 26.51
N GLN A 610 -23.19 -11.87 25.27
CA GLN A 610 -23.16 -10.60 24.54
C GLN A 610 -24.41 -9.74 24.83
N GLU A 611 -24.32 -8.46 24.49
CA GLU A 611 -25.47 -7.55 24.55
C GLU A 611 -26.53 -7.90 23.49
N LEU A 612 -27.62 -8.54 23.94
CA LEU A 612 -28.71 -9.01 23.07
C LEU A 612 -29.63 -7.88 22.58
N CYS A 613 -29.96 -6.90 23.43
CA CYS A 613 -30.88 -5.79 23.12
C CYS A 613 -30.16 -4.43 23.02
N LEU A 614 -29.27 -4.31 22.03
CA LEU A 614 -28.49 -3.08 21.72
C LEU A 614 -29.35 -1.81 21.73
N VAL A 615 -30.55 -1.89 21.17
CA VAL A 615 -31.43 -0.72 20.99
C VAL A 615 -31.92 -0.17 22.33
N ALA A 616 -32.25 -1.02 23.30
CA ALA A 616 -32.68 -0.58 24.63
C ALA A 616 -31.52 0.07 25.41
N SER A 617 -30.32 -0.52 25.37
CA SER A 617 -29.13 0.04 26.02
C SER A 617 -28.71 1.40 25.46
N LYS A 618 -28.77 1.58 24.14
CA LYS A 618 -28.48 2.87 23.48
C LYS A 618 -29.57 3.91 23.73
N GLN A 619 -30.85 3.52 23.77
CA GLN A 619 -31.94 4.41 24.18
C GLN A 619 -31.75 4.92 25.61
N LYS A 620 -31.32 4.05 26.55
CA LYS A 620 -30.97 4.45 27.94
C LYS A 620 -29.80 5.44 28.03
N ARG A 621 -28.99 5.59 26.97
CA ARG A 621 -27.86 6.53 26.88
C ARG A 621 -28.18 7.81 26.07
N GLY A 622 -29.41 8.00 25.62
CA GLY A 622 -29.83 9.18 24.84
C GLY A 622 -29.33 9.18 23.38
N CYS A 623 -29.00 8.03 22.81
CA CYS A 623 -28.49 7.95 21.43
C CYS A 623 -29.53 8.25 20.34
N TYR A 624 -30.82 8.34 20.68
CA TYR A 624 -31.94 8.53 19.74
C TYR A 624 -32.87 9.68 20.16
N ASP A 625 -32.32 10.69 20.84
CA ASP A 625 -33.07 11.89 21.22
C ASP A 625 -33.11 12.90 20.06
N SER A 626 -33.98 13.91 20.17
CA SER A 626 -34.25 14.87 19.08
C SER A 626 -32.99 15.55 18.54
N ASN A 627 -31.98 15.72 19.39
CA ASN A 627 -30.74 16.43 19.08
C ASN A 627 -29.63 15.48 18.60
N SER A 628 -29.80 14.16 18.66
CA SER A 628 -28.77 13.19 18.27
C SER A 628 -28.41 13.33 16.79
N ALA A 629 -29.41 13.49 15.90
CA ALA A 629 -29.18 13.67 14.46
C ALA A 629 -28.35 14.92 14.11
N SER A 630 -28.59 16.05 14.80
CA SER A 630 -27.83 17.29 14.55
C SER A 630 -26.44 17.23 15.17
N MET A 631 -26.26 16.56 16.31
CA MET A 631 -24.94 16.29 16.89
C MET A 631 -24.11 15.33 16.02
N ASP A 632 -24.72 14.28 15.48
CA ASP A 632 -24.07 13.35 14.56
C ASP A 632 -23.67 14.06 13.26
N ALA A 633 -24.55 14.92 12.71
CA ALA A 633 -24.21 15.75 11.55
C ALA A 633 -23.05 16.70 11.86
N ALA A 634 -23.06 17.40 13.00
CA ALA A 634 -21.97 18.28 13.41
C ALA A 634 -20.65 17.52 13.62
N LEU A 635 -20.69 16.29 14.14
CA LEU A 635 -19.52 15.41 14.29
C LEU A 635 -18.96 14.93 12.95
N VAL A 636 -19.82 14.58 12.00
CA VAL A 636 -19.43 14.09 10.67
C VAL A 636 -18.92 15.21 9.76
N TYR A 637 -19.54 16.40 9.83
CA TYR A 637 -19.22 17.55 8.99
C TYR A 637 -18.35 18.61 9.70
N ASP A 638 -17.71 18.26 10.82
CA ASP A 638 -16.77 19.16 11.51
C ASP A 638 -15.64 19.60 10.55
N ASN A 639 -15.47 20.92 10.40
CA ASN A 639 -14.58 21.59 9.45
C ASN A 639 -14.96 21.49 7.94
N LEU A 640 -16.18 21.03 7.58
CA LEU A 640 -16.71 21.10 6.21
C LEU A 640 -17.79 22.18 6.01
N ILE A 641 -18.52 22.53 7.07
CA ILE A 641 -19.56 23.55 7.02
C ILE A 641 -18.94 24.95 7.10
N GLN A 642 -19.07 25.75 6.04
CA GLN A 642 -18.89 27.20 6.14
C GLN A 642 -20.03 27.80 6.97
N LYS A 643 -19.76 28.91 7.67
CA LYS A 643 -20.73 29.56 8.59
C LYS A 643 -22.07 29.97 7.95
N SER A 644 -22.22 29.91 6.63
CA SER A 644 -23.45 30.18 5.87
C SER A 644 -24.51 29.09 5.99
N ASP A 645 -24.14 27.82 6.14
CA ASP A 645 -25.11 26.73 5.92
C ASP A 645 -25.87 26.35 7.19
N LEU A 646 -25.38 26.82 8.35
CA LEU A 646 -26.02 26.65 9.66
C LEU A 646 -27.30 27.47 9.82
N SER A 647 -27.49 28.58 9.10
CA SER A 647 -28.74 29.36 9.19
C SER A 647 -29.92 28.70 8.46
N VAL A 648 -29.65 27.94 7.39
CA VAL A 648 -30.71 27.28 6.57
C VAL A 648 -31.43 26.18 7.36
N PHE A 649 -30.73 25.50 8.28
CA PHE A 649 -31.31 24.48 9.16
C PHE A 649 -32.08 25.06 10.37
N ASP A 650 -31.81 26.31 10.76
CA ASP A 650 -32.46 26.95 11.92
C ASP A 650 -33.72 27.74 11.52
N GLU A 651 -33.76 28.30 10.29
CA GLU A 651 -34.93 29.02 9.77
C GLU A 651 -36.13 28.12 9.45
N THR A 652 -35.91 26.83 9.15
CA THR A 652 -36.98 25.87 8.85
C THR A 652 -37.71 25.32 10.08
N LEU A 653 -37.25 25.63 11.30
CA LEU A 653 -37.86 25.18 12.57
C LEU A 653 -38.36 26.32 13.48
N ASN A 654 -37.89 27.55 13.30
CA ASN A 654 -38.20 28.67 14.21
C ASN A 654 -39.44 29.53 13.86
N ALA A 655 -40.42 28.96 13.15
CA ALA A 655 -41.71 29.61 12.90
C ALA A 655 -42.68 29.60 14.11
N SER A 656 -42.18 29.53 15.36
CA SER A 656 -43.03 29.70 16.56
C SER A 656 -42.28 30.07 17.85
N ARG A 657 -42.02 31.37 18.06
CA ARG A 657 -42.35 32.13 19.30
C ARG A 657 -41.66 33.50 19.33
N LEU A 658 -42.50 34.55 19.37
CA LEU A 658 -42.10 35.87 19.84
C LEU A 658 -41.77 35.84 21.35
N GLY A 659 -40.90 36.77 21.77
CA GLY A 659 -41.11 37.48 23.04
C GLY A 659 -40.18 37.14 24.20
N GLY A 660 -39.02 37.81 24.21
CA GLY A 660 -38.38 38.30 25.44
C GLY A 660 -37.48 37.33 26.22
N LEU A 661 -36.23 37.75 26.46
CA LEU A 661 -35.83 38.20 27.80
C LEU A 661 -34.49 38.96 27.79
N HIS A 662 -34.27 39.67 28.89
CA HIS A 662 -33.14 40.57 29.16
C HIS A 662 -31.99 39.82 29.88
N GLN A 663 -30.78 40.39 29.86
CA GLN A 663 -29.62 40.10 30.74
C GLN A 663 -28.96 38.71 30.59
N SER A 664 -27.67 38.49 30.88
CA SER A 664 -26.46 39.35 30.90
C SER A 664 -25.22 38.41 30.97
N PRO A 665 -24.00 38.81 30.55
CA PRO A 665 -22.93 37.85 30.28
C PRO A 665 -22.03 37.53 31.48
N ILE A 666 -21.56 36.28 31.56
CA ILE A 666 -20.39 35.88 32.36
C ILE A 666 -19.38 35.20 31.44
N ASN A 667 -18.23 35.86 31.23
CA ASN A 667 -17.08 35.30 30.52
C ASN A 667 -16.13 34.58 31.50
N PRO A 668 -15.53 33.46 31.08
CA PRO A 668 -14.17 33.09 31.47
C PRO A 668 -13.18 33.27 30.30
N PRO A 669 -11.86 33.41 30.57
CA PRO A 669 -10.92 33.96 29.60
C PRO A 669 -10.25 32.89 28.71
N ALA A 670 -10.77 32.69 27.49
CA ALA A 670 -10.11 31.88 26.44
C ALA A 670 -9.92 32.61 25.08
N ALA A 671 -10.34 33.88 24.98
CA ALA A 671 -10.50 34.59 23.70
C ALA A 671 -9.25 35.35 23.19
N VAL A 672 -8.10 35.26 23.86
CA VAL A 672 -6.89 36.05 23.50
C VAL A 672 -6.00 35.33 22.47
N TRP A 673 -5.99 34.00 22.45
CA TRP A 673 -5.07 33.22 21.59
C TRP A 673 -5.62 32.87 20.20
N THR A 674 -6.94 32.93 19.99
CA THR A 674 -7.60 32.54 18.74
C THR A 674 -7.68 33.65 17.67
N ARG A 675 -7.20 34.86 17.97
CA ARG A 675 -7.21 36.00 17.03
C ARG A 675 -5.88 36.27 16.31
N PHE A 676 -4.85 35.46 16.56
CA PHE A 676 -3.49 35.65 16.02
C PHE A 676 -3.12 34.70 14.86
N GLN A 677 -4.04 33.84 14.43
CA GLN A 677 -3.85 32.93 13.30
C GLN A 677 -4.83 33.25 12.18
N ASP A 678 -4.47 34.21 11.33
CA ASP A 678 -4.58 34.06 9.88
C ASP A 678 -3.73 35.13 9.15
N LYS A 679 -3.17 34.74 7.99
CA LYS A 679 -2.51 35.56 6.96
C LYS A 679 -1.20 36.33 7.29
N ASN A 680 -0.90 36.74 8.53
CA ASN A 680 0.28 37.60 8.78
C ASN A 680 1.66 36.90 8.83
N TRP A 681 1.74 35.62 9.22
CA TRP A 681 3.03 34.92 9.35
C TRP A 681 3.77 34.74 8.02
N ILE A 682 3.02 34.57 6.91
CA ILE A 682 3.62 34.37 5.58
C ILE A 682 4.19 35.68 5.05
N VAL A 683 3.50 36.80 5.26
CA VAL A 683 4.00 38.14 4.85
C VAL A 683 5.26 38.52 5.64
N MET A 684 5.31 38.25 6.95
CA MET A 684 6.54 38.44 7.73
C MET A 684 7.68 37.52 7.26
N SER A 685 7.38 36.29 6.82
CA SER A 685 8.40 35.35 6.32
C SER A 685 8.94 35.74 4.94
N VAL A 686 8.10 36.30 4.05
CA VAL A 686 8.52 36.78 2.72
C VAL A 686 9.27 38.11 2.82
N SER A 687 8.85 39.02 3.72
CA SER A 687 9.60 40.25 4.01
C SER A 687 10.92 39.93 4.71
N GLY A 688 10.93 38.91 5.59
CA GLY A 688 12.14 38.34 6.18
C GLY A 688 13.04 37.66 5.14
N PHE A 689 12.49 37.00 4.11
CA PHE A 689 13.25 36.43 3.00
C PHE A 689 13.89 37.51 2.13
N LEU A 690 13.19 38.61 1.81
CA LEU A 690 13.81 39.77 1.16
C LEU A 690 14.90 40.39 2.04
N ALA A 691 14.66 40.56 3.34
CA ALA A 691 15.66 41.09 4.27
C ALA A 691 16.88 40.16 4.42
N LEU A 692 16.69 38.83 4.37
CA LEU A 692 17.77 37.86 4.44
C LEU A 692 18.55 37.79 3.11
N LEU A 693 17.88 37.90 1.95
CA LEU A 693 18.56 38.04 0.66
C LEU A 693 19.35 39.35 0.56
N LEU A 694 18.80 40.46 1.09
CA LEU A 694 19.48 41.75 1.18
C LEU A 694 20.63 41.73 2.20
N ALA A 695 20.57 40.88 3.24
CA ALA A 695 21.67 40.66 4.19
C ALA A 695 22.72 39.65 3.69
N LEU A 696 22.38 38.82 2.69
CA LEU A 696 23.28 37.90 1.99
C LEU A 696 23.88 38.50 0.71
N LEU A 697 23.42 39.67 0.27
CA LEU A 697 24.28 40.55 -0.51
C LEU A 697 25.50 40.93 0.35
N PRO A 698 26.71 41.07 -0.23
CA PRO A 698 27.91 41.46 0.50
C PRO A 698 27.90 42.95 0.92
N SER A 699 26.94 43.35 1.76
CA SER A 699 26.84 44.65 2.42
C SER A 699 27.83 44.78 3.59
N GLY A 700 29.03 44.20 3.43
CA GLY A 700 30.08 44.07 4.45
C GLY A 700 31.44 44.64 4.06
N GLN A 701 31.58 45.24 2.86
CA GLN A 701 32.81 45.94 2.44
C GLN A 701 32.59 47.41 1.99
N LEU A 702 31.36 47.95 2.05
CA LEU A 702 31.09 49.34 1.63
C LEU A 702 31.06 50.39 2.75
N LEU A 703 31.32 50.01 4.01
CA LEU A 703 31.30 50.91 5.17
C LEU A 703 32.55 50.77 6.06
N ALA A 704 33.73 50.72 5.45
CA ALA A 704 35.01 50.75 6.17
C ALA A 704 36.17 51.38 5.36
N SER A 705 35.92 52.42 4.56
CA SER A 705 36.98 53.16 3.84
C SER A 705 36.70 54.67 3.81
N GLY A 706 36.74 55.32 4.97
CA GLY A 706 36.77 56.76 5.10
C GLY A 706 38.20 57.29 5.19
N THR A 707 38.63 58.01 4.15
CA THR A 707 39.80 58.93 4.11
C THR A 707 41.18 58.39 4.51
N GLY A 708 42.02 58.15 3.50
CA GLY A 708 43.45 57.91 3.63
C GLY A 708 44.18 58.11 2.30
N ASN A 709 44.28 59.36 1.81
CA ASN A 709 45.06 59.70 0.63
C ASN A 709 46.54 59.33 0.83
N PHE A 710 47.18 58.76 -0.20
CA PHE A 710 48.47 59.29 -0.67
C PHE A 710 48.69 58.97 -2.16
N SER A 711 49.33 59.91 -2.85
CA SER A 711 49.76 59.87 -4.25
C SER A 711 50.93 58.88 -4.46
N THR A 712 51.45 58.55 -5.65
CA THR A 712 51.74 59.41 -6.83
C THR A 712 52.18 58.53 -8.03
N GLN A 713 51.88 58.97 -9.26
CA GLN A 713 52.67 58.99 -10.53
C GLN A 713 53.67 57.85 -10.93
N PRO A 714 53.98 57.66 -12.24
CA PRO A 714 54.63 56.44 -12.75
C PRO A 714 56.11 56.59 -13.19
N GLY A 715 56.86 55.49 -13.10
CA GLY A 715 57.88 55.10 -14.10
C GLY A 715 59.38 55.18 -13.74
N VAL A 716 60.14 54.30 -14.43
CA VAL A 716 61.60 54.31 -14.73
C VAL A 716 62.53 53.34 -13.94
N GLY A 717 63.05 52.34 -14.66
CA GLY A 717 64.52 52.20 -14.90
C GLY A 717 65.43 51.45 -13.91
N LEU A 718 65.63 50.15 -14.18
CA LEU A 718 66.87 49.35 -14.00
C LEU A 718 68.17 50.03 -13.50
N THR A 719 68.79 49.51 -12.42
CA THR A 719 70.10 48.80 -12.38
C THR A 719 70.54 48.51 -10.92
N GLY A 720 71.31 47.43 -10.68
CA GLY A 720 71.79 47.03 -9.32
C GLY A 720 73.15 47.66 -8.91
N PRO A 721 73.89 47.14 -7.90
CA PRO A 721 73.74 45.84 -7.21
C PRO A 721 73.94 45.83 -5.66
N THR A 722 73.96 44.60 -5.08
CA THR A 722 74.58 44.16 -3.80
C THR A 722 73.98 44.51 -2.42
N SER A 723 73.38 43.46 -1.81
CA SER A 723 73.55 42.96 -0.43
C SER A 723 73.23 43.82 0.81
N LEU A 724 72.20 43.40 1.56
CA LEU A 724 72.37 42.98 2.96
C LEU A 724 71.25 41.99 3.39
N ALA A 725 71.60 41.06 4.28
CA ALA A 725 70.79 40.02 4.93
C ALA A 725 69.25 40.01 4.76
N VAL A 726 68.71 38.95 4.13
CA VAL A 726 67.31 38.53 4.33
C VAL A 726 67.26 37.71 5.62
N MET A 727 66.58 38.23 6.63
CA MET A 727 66.28 37.51 7.87
C MET A 727 65.27 36.39 7.62
N SER A 728 65.39 35.29 8.37
CA SER A 728 64.32 34.30 8.49
C SER A 728 63.16 34.88 9.29
N GLU A 729 61.96 34.91 8.71
CA GLU A 729 60.71 34.96 9.48
C GLU A 729 59.96 33.63 9.32
N SER A 730 59.42 33.15 10.44
CA SER A 730 58.73 31.86 10.57
C SER A 730 57.37 31.87 9.87
N SER A 731 57.06 30.79 9.15
CA SER A 731 55.69 30.45 8.81
C SER A 731 54.96 29.96 10.07
N ASP A 732 54.34 30.89 10.81
CA ASP A 732 53.54 30.57 11.99
C ASP A 732 52.16 30.01 11.61
N GLU A 733 51.96 28.72 11.86
CA GLU A 733 50.69 28.00 11.66
C GLU A 733 49.57 28.54 12.58
N CYS A 734 48.32 28.55 12.09
CA CYS A 734 47.18 29.11 12.81
C CYS A 734 46.85 28.36 14.13
N ASP A 735 47.23 27.09 14.27
CA ASP A 735 47.12 26.31 15.52
C ASP A 735 47.75 27.01 16.74
N ARG A 736 48.75 27.89 16.51
CA ARG A 736 49.46 28.61 17.58
C ARG A 736 48.64 29.72 18.26
N VAL A 737 47.47 30.09 17.74
CA VAL A 737 46.59 31.15 18.30
C VAL A 737 46.36 30.98 19.81
N MET A 738 46.16 29.75 20.28
CA MET A 738 45.84 29.49 21.69
C MET A 738 47.00 29.76 22.66
N ASN A 739 48.25 29.79 22.17
CA ASN A 739 49.44 30.11 22.97
C ASN A 739 49.57 31.62 23.29
N TYR A 740 48.84 32.49 22.59
CA TYR A 740 48.87 33.94 22.82
C TYR A 740 47.83 34.38 23.87
N SER A 741 48.09 35.52 24.53
CA SER A 741 47.17 36.07 25.52
C SER A 741 45.84 36.49 24.88
N ALA A 742 44.76 36.49 25.66
CA ALA A 742 43.40 36.72 25.15
C ALA A 742 43.19 38.08 24.45
N ALA A 743 44.05 39.08 24.72
CA ALA A 743 44.04 40.37 24.03
C ALA A 743 44.76 40.34 22.67
N GLU A 744 45.75 39.47 22.50
CA GLU A 744 46.61 39.41 21.31
C GLU A 744 46.07 38.47 20.23
N ARG A 745 45.24 37.47 20.61
CA ARG A 745 44.65 36.47 19.69
C ARG A 745 43.99 37.08 18.46
N CYS A 746 43.22 38.16 18.61
CA CYS A 746 42.60 38.84 17.47
C CYS A 746 43.61 39.53 16.53
N ALA A 747 44.72 40.05 17.08
CA ALA A 747 45.78 40.65 16.28
C ALA A 747 46.55 39.58 15.49
N PHE A 748 46.82 38.42 16.12
CA PHE A 748 47.44 37.26 15.47
C PHE A 748 46.56 36.75 14.31
N VAL A 749 45.28 36.44 14.57
CA VAL A 749 44.34 35.93 13.55
C VAL A 749 44.17 36.87 12.35
N LYS A 750 44.37 38.19 12.53
CA LYS A 750 44.35 39.17 11.42
C LYS A 750 45.65 39.28 10.65
N ARG A 751 46.78 38.90 11.25
CA ARG A 751 48.13 39.05 10.66
C ARG A 751 48.62 37.77 9.97
N THR A 752 48.17 36.61 10.45
CA THR A 752 48.57 35.30 9.93
C THR A 752 47.70 34.89 8.73
N PRO A 753 48.25 34.72 7.52
CA PRO A 753 47.46 34.36 6.33
C PRO A 753 46.82 32.97 6.44
N ASP A 754 47.48 32.03 7.12
CA ASP A 754 47.00 30.67 7.38
C ASP A 754 45.66 30.62 8.17
N CYS A 755 45.31 31.69 8.89
CA CYS A 755 44.01 31.82 9.57
C CYS A 755 42.86 32.26 8.66
N PHE A 756 43.12 32.49 7.36
CA PHE A 756 42.10 32.80 6.35
C PHE A 756 41.75 31.55 5.55
N VAL A 757 40.90 30.69 6.12
CA VAL A 757 40.33 29.53 5.41
C VAL A 757 39.48 30.02 4.23
N GLU A 758 39.87 29.66 3.01
CA GLU A 758 39.26 30.17 1.76
C GLU A 758 37.94 29.46 1.37
N ASP A 759 37.67 28.26 1.90
CA ASP A 759 36.55 27.40 1.47
C ASP A 759 35.17 27.77 2.08
N GLY A 760 35.09 28.71 3.03
CA GLY A 760 33.84 29.05 3.74
C GLY A 760 33.35 30.50 3.51
N PHE A 761 32.03 30.70 3.53
CA PHE A 761 31.41 32.03 3.48
C PHE A 761 31.71 32.87 4.73
N ILE A 762 31.87 32.21 5.88
CA ILE A 762 32.11 32.86 7.18
C ILE A 762 33.47 32.43 7.74
N ASN A 763 34.37 33.39 7.96
CA ASN A 763 35.61 33.13 8.68
C ASN A 763 35.31 33.01 10.20
N TYR A 764 35.10 31.77 10.65
CA TYR A 764 34.75 31.45 12.03
C TYR A 764 35.86 31.73 13.05
N LEU A 765 37.14 31.71 12.65
CA LEU A 765 38.26 32.06 13.53
C LEU A 765 38.22 33.55 13.89
N ARG A 766 38.00 34.42 12.89
CA ARG A 766 37.76 35.85 13.11
C ARG A 766 36.47 36.11 13.88
N LEU A 767 35.41 35.31 13.67
CA LEU A 767 34.18 35.39 14.45
C LEU A 767 34.46 35.08 15.94
N ALA A 768 35.12 33.96 16.22
CA ALA A 768 35.41 33.47 17.57
C ALA A 768 36.33 34.41 18.38
N PHE A 769 37.40 34.92 17.76
CA PHE A 769 38.45 35.68 18.46
C PHE A 769 38.37 37.22 18.29
N CYS A 770 37.66 37.75 17.29
CA CYS A 770 37.60 39.20 17.02
C CYS A 770 36.22 39.86 17.10
N LEU A 771 35.10 39.12 17.14
CA LEU A 771 33.77 39.75 17.15
C LEU A 771 33.40 40.37 18.51
N LEU A 772 33.66 39.63 19.60
CA LEU A 772 33.26 39.99 20.96
C LEU A 772 34.48 40.07 21.89
N PRO A 773 34.43 40.89 22.95
CA PRO A 773 35.49 40.93 23.96
C PRO A 773 35.76 39.54 24.57
N PRO A 774 36.99 39.24 25.01
CA PRO A 774 37.39 37.88 25.41
C PRO A 774 36.59 37.28 26.58
N HIS A 775 35.96 38.11 27.43
CA HIS A 775 35.07 37.63 28.51
C HIS A 775 33.72 37.07 28.00
N LEU A 776 33.34 37.36 26.75
CA LEU A 776 32.13 36.85 26.07
C LEU A 776 32.44 35.72 25.07
N ALA A 777 33.70 35.28 24.93
CA ALA A 777 34.07 34.19 24.02
C ALA A 777 33.22 32.89 24.20
N PRO A 778 32.82 32.47 25.43
CA PRO A 778 31.92 31.32 25.60
C PRO A 778 30.55 31.50 24.93
N LEU A 779 30.03 32.72 24.86
CA LEU A 779 28.79 33.03 24.16
C LEU A 779 28.97 32.88 22.64
N THR A 780 30.07 33.36 22.08
CA THR A 780 30.40 33.19 20.66
C THR A 780 30.50 31.71 20.29
N ILE A 781 31.21 30.91 21.10
CA ILE A 781 31.34 29.46 20.91
C ILE A 781 29.97 28.77 21.00
N THR A 782 29.14 29.14 21.98
CA THR A 782 27.77 28.61 22.11
C THR A 782 26.90 28.92 20.89
N LEU A 783 26.99 30.13 20.34
CA LEU A 783 26.28 30.51 19.11
C LEU A 783 26.79 29.72 17.89
N CYS A 784 28.10 29.48 17.80
CA CYS A 784 28.68 28.64 16.75
C CYS A 784 28.20 27.18 16.84
N ILE A 785 28.05 26.62 18.05
CA ILE A 785 27.50 25.28 18.26
C ILE A 785 26.00 25.22 17.89
N VAL A 786 25.22 26.25 18.22
CA VAL A 786 23.82 26.35 17.79
C VAL A 786 23.72 26.44 16.27
N TRP A 787 24.59 27.23 15.62
CA TRP A 787 24.65 27.33 14.16
C TRP A 787 25.06 26.01 13.50
N LEU A 788 26.02 25.29 14.05
CA LEU A 788 26.40 23.93 13.61
C LEU A 788 25.20 22.96 13.63
N LEU A 789 24.36 23.00 14.68
CA LEU A 789 23.12 22.21 14.74
C LEU A 789 22.08 22.64 13.69
N VAL A 790 22.03 23.93 13.32
CA VAL A 790 21.18 24.41 12.22
C VAL A 790 21.69 23.95 10.86
N LEU A 791 23.01 23.95 10.62
CA LEU A 791 23.59 23.43 9.38
C LEU A 791 23.33 21.93 9.20
N PHE A 792 23.47 21.11 10.24
CA PHE A 792 23.06 19.70 10.18
C PHE A 792 21.56 19.53 9.90
N LEU A 793 20.74 20.45 10.37
CA LEU A 793 19.31 20.45 10.06
C LEU A 793 19.02 20.83 8.60
N ILE A 794 19.74 21.80 8.04
CA ILE A 794 19.69 22.15 6.61
C ILE A 794 20.06 20.92 5.77
N LEU A 795 21.20 20.32 6.05
CA LEU A 795 21.75 19.16 5.34
C LEU A 795 20.75 18.00 5.29
N GLY A 796 20.18 17.63 6.45
CA GLY A 796 19.17 16.57 6.54
C GLY A 796 17.84 16.91 5.86
N LEU A 797 17.41 18.18 5.84
CA LEU A 797 16.19 18.60 5.13
C LEU A 797 16.39 18.66 3.62
N ALA A 798 17.49 19.24 3.15
CA ALA A 798 17.88 19.30 1.74
C ALA A 798 17.97 17.89 1.13
N ALA A 799 18.69 16.99 1.80
CA ALA A 799 18.76 15.58 1.39
C ALA A 799 17.38 14.93 1.32
N SER A 800 16.60 14.97 2.41
CA SER A 800 15.38 14.16 2.54
C SER A 800 14.15 14.64 1.77
N LYS A 801 14.01 15.94 1.57
CA LYS A 801 12.80 16.53 0.94
C LYS A 801 12.99 17.00 -0.49
N PHE A 802 14.23 17.25 -0.91
CA PHE A 802 14.51 17.90 -2.18
C PHE A 802 15.43 17.04 -3.07
N PHE A 803 16.57 16.59 -2.55
CA PHE A 803 17.55 15.83 -3.32
C PHE A 803 17.03 14.43 -3.72
N CYS A 804 16.52 13.64 -2.76
CA CYS A 804 16.12 12.25 -3.04
C CYS A 804 14.90 12.10 -3.98
N PRO A 805 13.79 12.88 -3.85
CA PRO A 805 12.66 12.77 -4.77
C PRO A 805 13.04 13.14 -6.21
N ASN A 806 13.82 14.20 -6.39
CA ASN A 806 14.34 14.61 -7.70
C ASN A 806 15.24 13.54 -8.32
N LEU A 807 16.06 12.87 -7.53
CA LEU A 807 16.88 11.75 -7.98
C LEU A 807 16.04 10.52 -8.40
N SER A 808 14.93 10.24 -7.72
CA SER A 808 13.93 9.24 -8.14
C SER A 808 13.27 9.61 -9.47
N ALA A 809 12.87 10.88 -9.64
CA ALA A 809 12.33 11.41 -10.90
C ALA A 809 13.34 11.32 -12.05
N ILE A 810 14.63 11.56 -11.81
CA ILE A 810 15.70 11.39 -12.82
C ILE A 810 15.89 9.91 -13.17
N SER A 811 16.00 9.02 -12.18
CA SER A 811 16.19 7.58 -12.42
C SER A 811 15.02 6.95 -13.19
N SER A 812 13.79 7.36 -12.89
CA SER A 812 12.60 6.89 -13.61
C SER A 812 12.52 7.44 -15.05
N THR A 813 12.89 8.71 -15.25
CA THR A 813 12.93 9.34 -16.59
C THR A 813 14.00 8.74 -17.50
N LEU A 814 15.17 8.38 -16.96
CA LEU A 814 16.29 7.79 -17.70
C LEU A 814 16.20 6.26 -17.85
N HIS A 815 15.18 5.61 -17.28
CA HIS A 815 15.03 4.15 -17.22
C HIS A 815 16.27 3.41 -16.65
N CYS A 816 17.07 4.07 -15.81
CA CYS A 816 18.24 3.47 -15.17
C CYS A 816 17.83 2.59 -13.99
N SER A 817 18.62 1.54 -13.70
CA SER A 817 18.44 0.78 -12.46
C SER A 817 18.94 1.58 -11.26
N HIS A 818 18.31 1.42 -10.09
CA HIS A 818 18.68 2.12 -8.86
C HIS A 818 20.17 1.98 -8.50
N ASN A 819 20.79 0.83 -8.81
CA ASN A 819 22.23 0.64 -8.57
C ASN A 819 23.09 1.52 -9.50
N VAL A 820 22.69 1.70 -10.76
CA VAL A 820 23.39 2.61 -11.69
C VAL A 820 23.19 4.05 -11.24
N ALA A 821 21.96 4.44 -10.88
CA ALA A 821 21.68 5.79 -10.37
C ALA A 821 22.47 6.14 -9.11
N GLY A 822 22.68 5.16 -8.20
CA GLY A 822 23.55 5.30 -7.03
C GLY A 822 25.02 5.49 -7.40
N VAL A 823 25.56 4.60 -8.25
CA VAL A 823 26.98 4.64 -8.65
C VAL A 823 27.34 5.87 -9.49
N THR A 824 26.40 6.44 -10.25
CA THR A 824 26.69 7.57 -11.16
C THR A 824 26.15 8.91 -10.66
N PHE A 825 24.84 9.05 -10.42
CA PHE A 825 24.23 10.35 -10.12
C PHE A 825 24.36 10.73 -8.65
N LEU A 826 24.11 9.79 -7.74
CA LEU A 826 24.25 10.03 -6.30
C LEU A 826 25.72 10.26 -5.92
N ALA A 827 26.63 9.39 -6.38
CA ALA A 827 28.07 9.55 -6.23
C ALA A 827 28.61 10.89 -6.79
N LEU A 828 28.14 11.32 -7.97
CA LEU A 828 28.50 12.63 -8.54
C LEU A 828 27.94 13.79 -7.72
N GLY A 829 26.69 13.69 -7.27
CA GLY A 829 26.01 14.75 -6.50
C GLY A 829 26.66 15.00 -5.14
N ASN A 830 27.15 13.96 -4.48
CA ASN A 830 27.87 14.08 -3.22
C ASN A 830 29.36 14.41 -3.40
N GLY A 831 30.04 13.81 -4.38
CA GLY A 831 31.50 13.89 -4.53
C GLY A 831 32.03 15.06 -5.39
N ALA A 832 31.19 15.73 -6.18
CA ALA A 832 31.62 16.90 -6.96
C ALA A 832 32.27 18.02 -6.12
N PRO A 833 31.76 18.38 -4.92
CA PRO A 833 32.43 19.34 -4.03
C PRO A 833 33.80 18.88 -3.55
N ASP A 834 33.91 17.63 -3.13
CA ASP A 834 35.15 17.03 -2.61
C ASP A 834 36.25 17.06 -3.67
N ILE A 835 35.89 16.84 -4.94
CA ILE A 835 36.83 16.92 -6.07
C ILE A 835 37.39 18.32 -6.22
N PHE A 836 36.58 19.38 -6.13
CA PHE A 836 37.10 20.75 -6.28
C PHE A 836 38.00 21.13 -5.11
N SER A 837 37.66 20.75 -3.87
CA SER A 837 38.52 20.93 -2.69
C SER A 837 39.83 20.13 -2.81
N ALA A 838 39.76 18.85 -3.18
CA ALA A 838 40.94 18.01 -3.39
C ALA A 838 41.84 18.52 -4.53
N MET A 839 41.26 18.98 -5.65
CA MET A 839 42.01 19.59 -6.75
C MET A 839 42.71 20.88 -6.31
N ALA A 840 42.05 21.74 -5.54
CA ALA A 840 42.66 22.97 -5.02
C ALA A 840 43.81 22.65 -4.05
N ALA A 841 43.61 21.72 -3.12
CA ALA A 841 44.59 21.33 -2.12
C ALA A 841 45.79 20.55 -2.68
N ILE A 842 45.61 19.77 -3.77
CA ILE A 842 46.70 19.05 -4.47
C ILE A 842 47.46 19.97 -5.44
N SER A 843 46.90 21.11 -5.85
CA SER A 843 47.60 22.07 -6.71
C SER A 843 48.85 22.66 -6.05
N HIS A 844 48.89 22.72 -4.72
CA HIS A 844 50.01 23.27 -3.95
C HIS A 844 50.85 22.15 -3.30
N PRO A 845 52.20 22.12 -3.47
CA PRO A 845 53.03 21.01 -2.99
C PRO A 845 52.92 20.70 -1.49
N HIS A 846 52.90 21.74 -0.64
CA HIS A 846 52.90 21.57 0.82
C HIS A 846 51.55 21.11 1.40
N THR A 847 50.44 21.29 0.69
CA THR A 847 49.11 20.85 1.14
C THR A 847 48.67 19.51 0.53
N ALA A 848 49.37 19.02 -0.49
CA ALA A 848 49.04 17.76 -1.16
C ALA A 848 49.05 16.54 -0.21
N GLY A 849 49.98 16.49 0.76
CA GLY A 849 50.04 15.42 1.77
C GLY A 849 48.83 15.41 2.71
N LEU A 850 48.37 16.60 3.14
CA LEU A 850 47.15 16.78 3.94
C LEU A 850 45.89 16.38 3.15
N ALA A 851 45.81 16.78 1.87
CA ALA A 851 44.69 16.45 0.99
C ALA A 851 44.52 14.93 0.80
N VAL A 852 45.61 14.22 0.53
CA VAL A 852 45.59 12.76 0.39
C VAL A 852 45.26 12.06 1.72
N GLY A 853 45.76 12.59 2.83
CA GLY A 853 45.38 12.15 4.17
C GLY A 853 43.87 12.27 4.43
N ALA A 854 43.29 13.42 4.12
CA ALA A 854 41.85 13.67 4.24
C ALA A 854 41.01 12.72 3.37
N LEU A 855 41.47 12.38 2.15
CA LEU A 855 40.82 11.41 1.26
C LEU A 855 40.83 9.98 1.83
N PHE A 856 41.91 9.55 2.49
CA PHE A 856 41.91 8.27 3.22
C PHE A 856 40.99 8.30 4.44
N GLY A 857 40.98 9.41 5.19
CA GLY A 857 40.06 9.64 6.31
C GLY A 857 38.59 9.56 5.90
N ALA A 858 38.23 10.22 4.80
CA ALA A 858 36.92 10.17 4.17
C ALA A 858 36.58 8.73 3.73
N GLY A 859 37.52 8.06 3.05
CA GLY A 859 37.34 6.67 2.61
C GLY A 859 37.06 5.68 3.75
N ILE A 860 37.78 5.77 4.86
CA ILE A 860 37.51 4.91 6.03
C ILE A 860 36.18 5.30 6.71
N PHE A 861 35.85 6.60 6.80
CA PHE A 861 34.56 7.04 7.37
C PHE A 861 33.36 6.56 6.53
N VAL A 862 33.40 6.68 5.20
CA VAL A 862 32.29 6.25 4.33
C VAL A 862 32.15 4.74 4.29
N THR A 863 33.25 3.99 4.16
CA THR A 863 33.21 2.51 4.14
C THR A 863 32.79 1.87 5.45
N THR A 864 32.92 2.57 6.59
CA THR A 864 32.61 2.03 7.91
C THR A 864 31.38 2.68 8.54
N VAL A 865 31.38 4.00 8.71
CA VAL A 865 30.31 4.75 9.39
C VAL A 865 29.08 4.90 8.51
N VAL A 866 29.24 5.33 7.25
CA VAL A 866 28.11 5.55 6.34
C VAL A 866 27.49 4.19 5.94
N ALA A 867 28.31 3.30 5.36
CA ALA A 867 27.88 1.95 4.99
C ALA A 867 27.32 1.14 6.18
N GLY A 868 27.94 1.24 7.36
CA GLY A 868 27.47 0.59 8.58
C GLY A 868 26.14 1.14 9.07
N SER A 869 25.94 2.46 9.01
CA SER A 869 24.68 3.11 9.35
C SER A 869 23.55 2.72 8.39
N VAL A 870 23.82 2.63 7.09
CA VAL A 870 22.87 2.14 6.07
C VAL A 870 22.40 0.71 6.41
N ALA A 871 23.34 -0.19 6.74
CA ALA A 871 23.03 -1.58 7.11
C ALA A 871 22.26 -1.71 8.43
N LEU A 872 22.49 -0.82 9.41
CA LEU A 872 21.73 -0.77 10.66
C LEU A 872 20.29 -0.31 10.47
N VAL A 873 20.09 0.74 9.65
CA VAL A 873 18.80 1.37 9.37
C VAL A 873 17.84 0.41 8.70
N LYS A 874 18.27 -0.29 7.64
CA LYS A 874 17.43 -1.24 6.90
C LYS A 874 18.29 -2.41 6.41
N PRO A 875 18.24 -3.60 7.03
CA PRO A 875 18.98 -4.77 6.56
C PRO A 875 18.42 -5.25 5.22
N PHE A 876 19.30 -5.73 4.32
CA PHE A 876 18.93 -6.03 2.93
C PHE A 876 19.92 -6.96 2.23
N ALA A 877 19.44 -7.66 1.20
CA ALA A 877 20.27 -8.41 0.26
C ALA A 877 20.86 -7.48 -0.82
N VAL A 878 22.19 -7.48 -0.94
CA VAL A 878 22.95 -6.74 -1.95
C VAL A 878 23.09 -7.57 -3.23
N ALA A 879 23.15 -6.90 -4.38
CA ALA A 879 23.43 -7.57 -5.65
C ALA A 879 24.92 -7.97 -5.71
N SER A 880 25.19 -9.27 -5.81
CA SER A 880 26.55 -9.83 -5.69
C SER A 880 27.54 -9.30 -6.74
N ARG A 881 27.15 -9.27 -8.02
CA ARG A 881 28.03 -8.82 -9.12
C ARG A 881 28.39 -7.32 -9.03
N PRO A 882 27.45 -6.36 -8.84
CA PRO A 882 27.81 -4.95 -8.63
C PRO A 882 28.69 -4.72 -7.41
N PHE A 883 28.35 -5.32 -6.26
CA PHE A 883 29.12 -5.11 -5.03
C PHE A 883 30.56 -5.62 -5.12
N LEU A 884 30.77 -6.83 -5.63
CA LEU A 884 32.12 -7.37 -5.83
C LEU A 884 32.92 -6.51 -6.81
N ARG A 885 32.31 -6.04 -7.91
CA ARG A 885 32.94 -5.09 -8.84
C ARG A 885 33.40 -3.84 -8.09
N ASP A 886 32.50 -3.18 -7.35
CA ASP A 886 32.79 -1.89 -6.72
C ASP A 886 33.91 -2.01 -5.67
N VAL A 887 33.88 -3.06 -4.83
CA VAL A 887 34.95 -3.33 -3.86
C VAL A 887 36.29 -3.66 -4.55
N ILE A 888 36.29 -4.44 -5.64
CA ILE A 888 37.53 -4.76 -6.38
C ILE A 888 38.15 -3.50 -7.00
N PHE A 889 37.37 -2.68 -7.71
CA PHE A 889 37.88 -1.44 -8.30
C PHE A 889 38.41 -0.49 -7.22
N TYR A 890 37.77 -0.43 -6.06
CA TYR A 890 38.25 0.39 -4.95
C TYR A 890 39.55 -0.15 -4.32
N MET A 891 39.69 -1.46 -4.14
CA MET A 891 40.97 -2.05 -3.67
C MET A 891 42.12 -1.75 -4.66
N ILE A 892 41.86 -1.80 -5.97
CA ILE A 892 42.85 -1.42 -7.00
C ILE A 892 43.22 0.06 -6.87
N ALA A 893 42.23 0.96 -6.71
CA ALA A 893 42.47 2.39 -6.53
C ALA A 893 43.31 2.68 -5.27
N VAL A 894 42.93 2.12 -4.12
CA VAL A 894 43.65 2.28 -2.84
C VAL A 894 45.09 1.76 -2.94
N PHE A 895 45.29 0.59 -3.56
CA PHE A 895 46.64 0.03 -3.76
C PHE A 895 47.51 0.90 -4.69
N TRP A 896 46.94 1.46 -5.76
CA TRP A 896 47.68 2.34 -6.66
C TRP A 896 48.01 3.67 -5.98
N THR A 897 47.07 4.27 -5.23
CA THR A 897 47.31 5.49 -4.43
C THR A 897 48.44 5.26 -3.41
N PHE A 898 48.41 4.12 -2.71
CA PHE A 898 49.46 3.70 -1.78
C PHE A 898 50.83 3.56 -2.46
N TYR A 899 50.88 2.99 -3.67
CA TYR A 899 52.10 2.88 -4.46
C TYR A 899 52.65 4.24 -4.91
N MET A 900 51.79 5.19 -5.31
CA MET A 900 52.18 6.57 -5.65
C MET A 900 52.85 7.26 -4.45
N LEU A 901 52.27 7.12 -3.26
CA LEU A 901 52.78 7.70 -2.01
C LEU A 901 54.09 7.06 -1.57
N PHE A 902 54.22 5.74 -1.68
CA PHE A 902 55.47 5.03 -1.40
C PHE A 902 56.63 5.48 -2.30
N ARG A 903 56.33 5.89 -3.55
CA ARG A 903 57.35 6.44 -4.47
C ARG A 903 57.60 7.94 -4.33
N GLY A 904 56.76 8.68 -3.60
CA GLY A 904 56.85 10.15 -3.41
C GLY A 904 56.74 10.98 -4.70
N THR A 905 56.53 10.35 -5.86
CA THR A 905 56.58 10.98 -7.19
C THR A 905 55.61 10.26 -8.12
N THR A 906 54.95 11.00 -9.02
CA THR A 906 54.01 10.42 -10.01
C THR A 906 54.22 11.04 -11.40
N THR A 907 54.21 10.19 -12.42
CA THR A 907 54.43 10.56 -13.82
C THR A 907 53.11 10.81 -14.57
N MET A 908 53.17 11.54 -15.69
CA MET A 908 51.98 11.86 -16.49
C MET A 908 51.25 10.60 -17.00
N GLY A 909 52.00 9.53 -17.30
CA GLY A 909 51.43 8.25 -17.72
C GLY A 909 50.69 7.53 -16.59
N GLU A 910 51.20 7.60 -15.36
CA GLU A 910 50.51 7.08 -14.18
C GLU A 910 49.23 7.87 -13.89
N THR A 911 49.28 9.21 -13.93
CA THR A 911 48.10 10.09 -13.76
C THR A 911 47.02 9.85 -14.82
N LEU A 912 47.40 9.72 -16.10
CA LEU A 912 46.46 9.41 -17.18
C LEU A 912 45.90 7.99 -17.07
N GLY A 913 46.71 7.01 -16.67
CA GLY A 913 46.25 5.63 -16.40
C GLY A 913 45.25 5.56 -15.26
N TYR A 914 45.43 6.41 -14.24
CA TYR A 914 44.58 6.52 -13.07
C TYR A 914 43.21 7.16 -13.40
N LEU A 915 43.18 8.20 -14.23
CA LEU A 915 41.93 8.73 -14.82
C LEU A 915 41.25 7.72 -15.77
N PHE A 916 42.04 6.98 -16.55
CA PHE A 916 41.54 5.94 -17.44
C PHE A 916 40.89 4.76 -16.68
N LEU A 917 41.42 4.40 -15.50
CA LEU A 917 40.81 3.39 -14.61
C LEU A 917 39.38 3.77 -14.20
N TYR A 918 39.10 5.06 -13.96
CA TYR A 918 37.73 5.53 -13.71
C TYR A 918 36.83 5.41 -14.94
N VAL A 919 37.35 5.68 -16.14
CA VAL A 919 36.60 5.45 -17.40
C VAL A 919 36.28 3.96 -17.59
N ILE A 920 37.23 3.06 -17.33
CA ILE A 920 36.99 1.60 -17.34
C ILE A 920 35.90 1.23 -16.32
N TYR A 921 35.94 1.78 -15.11
CA TYR A 921 34.94 1.53 -14.08
C TYR A 921 33.52 1.91 -14.56
N VAL A 922 33.34 3.15 -15.05
CA VAL A 922 32.04 3.63 -15.56
C VAL A 922 31.56 2.79 -16.75
N LEU A 923 32.43 2.47 -17.72
CA LEU A 923 32.08 1.59 -18.84
C LEU A 923 31.67 0.19 -18.36
N THR A 924 32.36 -0.37 -17.37
CA THR A 924 32.02 -1.67 -16.77
C THR A 924 30.65 -1.63 -16.09
N VAL A 925 30.30 -0.53 -15.42
CA VAL A 925 28.96 -0.30 -14.83
C VAL A 925 27.88 -0.29 -15.92
N LEU A 926 28.08 0.49 -16.99
CA LEU A 926 27.12 0.64 -18.09
C LEU A 926 26.96 -0.66 -18.89
N ILE A 927 28.05 -1.34 -19.24
CA ILE A 927 28.05 -2.61 -19.99
C ILE A 927 27.37 -3.71 -19.16
N SER A 928 27.67 -3.82 -17.87
CA SER A 928 27.03 -4.80 -16.97
C SER A 928 25.51 -4.58 -16.89
N SER A 929 25.06 -3.32 -16.79
CA SER A 929 23.64 -2.96 -16.83
C SER A 929 22.98 -3.32 -18.17
N CYS A 930 23.64 -3.03 -19.29
CA CYS A 930 23.15 -3.34 -20.64
C CYS A 930 23.05 -4.86 -20.89
N ILE A 931 24.05 -5.63 -20.49
CA ILE A 931 24.04 -7.10 -20.60
C ILE A 931 22.92 -7.69 -19.75
N TYR A 932 22.73 -7.22 -18.52
CA TYR A 932 21.64 -7.67 -17.65
C TYR A 932 20.26 -7.41 -18.28
N ASN A 933 20.03 -6.20 -18.80
CA ASN A 933 18.78 -5.85 -19.48
C ASN A 933 18.56 -6.66 -20.76
N ARG A 934 19.63 -6.92 -21.53
CA ARG A 934 19.59 -7.73 -22.76
C ARG A 934 19.34 -9.21 -22.47
N GLN A 935 19.93 -9.77 -21.41
CA GLN A 935 19.67 -11.15 -20.96
C GLN A 935 18.22 -11.30 -20.48
N LYS A 936 17.69 -10.35 -19.71
CA LYS A 936 16.27 -10.35 -19.29
C LYS A 936 15.33 -10.31 -20.51
N ASN A 937 15.60 -9.42 -21.48
CA ASN A 937 14.79 -9.33 -22.71
C ASN A 937 14.89 -10.56 -23.62
N LEU A 938 16.05 -11.24 -23.67
CA LEU A 938 16.23 -12.50 -24.41
C LEU A 938 15.44 -13.66 -23.76
N ALA A 939 15.44 -13.73 -22.42
CA ALA A 939 14.62 -14.71 -21.71
C ALA A 939 13.12 -14.51 -21.94
N THR A 940 12.65 -13.26 -22.09
CA THR A 940 11.23 -12.96 -22.39
C THR A 940 10.84 -13.29 -23.84
N ASN A 941 11.76 -13.14 -24.80
CA ASN A 941 11.49 -13.40 -26.22
C ASN A 941 11.68 -14.87 -26.65
N GLY A 942 12.32 -15.71 -25.83
CA GLY A 942 12.57 -17.13 -26.14
C GLY A 942 11.33 -18.02 -26.18
N PHE A 943 10.18 -17.55 -25.70
CA PHE A 943 8.95 -18.34 -25.51
C PHE A 943 7.93 -18.28 -26.66
N GLN A 944 8.28 -17.75 -27.85
CA GLN A 944 7.34 -17.53 -28.96
C GLN A 944 7.51 -18.41 -30.22
N HIS A 945 8.41 -19.41 -30.24
CA HIS A 945 8.58 -20.28 -31.42
C HIS A 945 8.96 -21.74 -31.08
N VAL A 946 7.99 -22.68 -31.13
CA VAL A 946 8.06 -24.06 -31.69
C VAL A 946 6.60 -24.56 -31.93
N PRO A 947 6.28 -25.37 -32.97
CA PRO A 947 4.90 -25.79 -33.30
C PRO A 947 4.39 -27.07 -32.58
N HIS A 948 3.08 -27.33 -32.70
CA HIS A 948 2.32 -28.49 -32.19
C HIS A 948 2.84 -29.89 -32.61
N VAL A 949 2.58 -30.91 -31.76
CA VAL A 949 2.08 -32.31 -32.03
C VAL A 949 2.16 -33.14 -30.69
N PRO A 950 1.34 -34.18 -30.44
CA PRO A 950 0.66 -34.33 -29.13
C PRO A 950 1.05 -35.50 -28.20
N ALA A 951 0.61 -35.35 -26.94
CA ALA A 951 0.27 -36.34 -25.89
C ALA A 951 0.98 -37.72 -25.81
N GLU A 952 1.72 -37.98 -24.73
CA GLU A 952 1.33 -38.94 -23.66
C GLU A 952 2.30 -38.97 -22.44
N LEU A 953 1.73 -39.34 -21.28
CA LEU A 953 2.32 -39.83 -20.01
C LEU A 953 3.44 -39.07 -19.23
N ASN A 954 3.14 -38.91 -17.92
CA ASN A 954 4.02 -38.74 -16.75
C ASN A 954 4.83 -37.43 -16.61
N SER A 955 5.15 -36.92 -15.41
CA SER A 955 4.49 -36.92 -14.09
C SER A 955 5.31 -36.05 -13.12
N SER A 956 4.66 -35.32 -12.22
CA SER A 956 5.17 -34.81 -10.92
C SER A 956 6.42 -33.90 -10.86
N ASP A 957 6.28 -32.83 -10.04
CA ASP A 957 7.33 -32.12 -9.27
C ASP A 957 8.34 -31.24 -10.05
N SER A 958 8.67 -30.02 -9.62
CA SER A 958 8.21 -29.22 -8.46
C SER A 958 8.42 -27.72 -8.73
N SER A 959 7.80 -26.87 -7.89
CA SER A 959 7.96 -25.41 -7.85
C SER A 959 9.41 -24.93 -7.68
N ASP A 960 9.69 -23.70 -8.15
CA ASP A 960 9.90 -22.56 -7.24
C ASP A 960 9.72 -21.23 -8.00
N ASP A 961 9.03 -20.27 -7.38
CA ASP A 961 8.75 -18.93 -7.89
C ASP A 961 9.93 -17.97 -7.68
N ASP A 962 10.29 -17.19 -8.71
CA ASP A 962 10.76 -15.79 -8.55
C ASP A 962 10.93 -15.04 -9.91
N ASP A 963 9.84 -14.71 -10.61
CA ASP A 963 9.75 -13.48 -11.43
C ASP A 963 8.29 -13.30 -11.92
N VAL A 964 7.47 -12.54 -11.18
CA VAL A 964 6.15 -12.10 -11.67
C VAL A 964 6.36 -11.26 -12.95
N PRO A 965 5.80 -11.64 -14.11
CA PRO A 965 6.01 -10.88 -15.34
C PRO A 965 5.39 -9.48 -15.20
N ARG A 966 6.21 -8.43 -15.27
CA ARG A 966 5.73 -7.06 -15.55
C ARG A 966 5.24 -6.98 -17.00
N THR A 967 4.10 -7.59 -17.29
CA THR A 967 3.36 -7.33 -18.54
C THR A 967 2.94 -5.87 -18.57
N ARG A 968 3.35 -5.18 -19.64
CA ARG A 968 3.16 -3.75 -19.91
C ARG A 968 1.77 -3.24 -19.52
N SER A 969 1.68 -2.50 -18.41
CA SER A 969 0.51 -1.66 -18.06
C SER A 969 0.63 -0.22 -18.59
N VAL A 970 1.46 0.01 -19.62
CA VAL A 970 1.65 1.33 -20.25
C VAL A 970 0.88 1.38 -21.57
N SER A 971 -0.46 1.45 -21.47
CA SER A 971 -1.36 2.01 -22.51
C SER A 971 -2.88 1.94 -22.18
N ILE A 972 -3.32 1.51 -20.98
CA ILE A 972 -4.77 1.38 -20.66
C ILE A 972 -5.18 2.18 -19.41
N GLN A 973 -4.24 2.86 -18.73
CA GLN A 973 -4.54 3.81 -17.64
C GLN A 973 -4.91 5.21 -18.15
N GLN A 974 -5.36 5.36 -19.40
CA GLN A 974 -5.65 6.66 -20.02
C GLN A 974 -7.12 6.88 -20.41
N GLU A 975 -7.99 5.90 -20.15
CA GLU A 975 -9.45 6.00 -20.37
C GLU A 975 -10.30 5.89 -19.10
N TYR A 976 -9.70 5.66 -17.92
CA TYR A 976 -10.43 5.43 -16.66
C TYR A 976 -10.59 6.66 -15.74
N GLU A 977 -9.99 7.81 -16.05
CA GLU A 977 -9.97 9.00 -15.17
C GLU A 977 -10.65 10.25 -15.78
N SER A 978 -11.33 10.14 -16.92
CA SER A 978 -12.05 11.26 -17.55
C SER A 978 -13.45 11.54 -16.96
N GLU A 979 -13.98 10.64 -16.11
CA GLU A 979 -15.38 10.69 -15.63
C GLU A 979 -15.53 10.99 -14.12
N TYR A 980 -14.63 11.80 -13.54
CA TYR A 980 -14.86 12.38 -12.20
C TYR A 980 -14.44 13.85 -12.09
N ARG A 981 -15.03 14.71 -12.93
CA ARG A 981 -15.09 16.16 -12.64
C ARG A 981 -16.16 16.43 -11.58
N PRO A 982 -15.85 17.12 -10.48
CA PRO A 982 -16.86 17.77 -9.67
C PRO A 982 -17.68 18.73 -10.55
N LEU A 983 -19.01 18.70 -10.43
CA LEU A 983 -19.93 19.51 -11.24
C LEU A 983 -19.92 21.02 -10.92
N LEU A 984 -18.94 21.48 -10.14
CA LEU A 984 -18.65 22.89 -9.89
C LEU A 984 -17.13 23.12 -10.09
N PRO A 985 -16.71 24.02 -11.00
CA PRO A 985 -15.31 24.38 -11.15
C PRO A 985 -14.88 25.23 -9.96
N TYR A 986 -14.28 24.59 -8.95
CA TYR A 986 -13.56 25.30 -7.89
C TYR A 986 -12.23 25.78 -8.44
N SER A 987 -12.22 26.97 -9.06
CA SER A 987 -10.98 27.60 -9.51
C SER A 987 -10.26 28.23 -8.31
N GLU A 988 -9.33 27.49 -7.69
CA GLU A 988 -8.38 28.09 -6.76
C GLU A 988 -7.62 29.22 -7.47
N SER A 989 -7.52 30.38 -6.82
CA SER A 989 -6.74 31.48 -7.37
C SER A 989 -5.26 31.09 -7.42
N THR A 990 -4.51 31.64 -8.39
CA THR A 990 -3.06 31.34 -8.50
C THR A 990 -2.30 31.77 -7.23
N SER A 991 -2.84 32.73 -6.47
CA SER A 991 -2.39 33.12 -5.13
C SER A 991 -2.66 32.06 -4.05
N GLU A 992 -3.82 31.41 -4.04
CA GLU A 992 -4.14 30.34 -3.08
C GLU A 992 -3.30 29.09 -3.33
N ILE A 993 -3.07 28.73 -4.60
CA ILE A 993 -2.15 27.65 -4.99
C ILE A 993 -0.73 27.94 -4.48
N LEU A 994 -0.25 29.19 -4.59
CA LEU A 994 1.07 29.56 -4.07
C LEU A 994 1.12 29.50 -2.53
N LEU A 995 0.12 30.06 -1.85
CA LEU A 995 0.07 30.10 -0.38
C LEU A 995 -0.09 28.70 0.24
N SER A 996 -0.85 27.81 -0.39
CA SER A 996 -0.99 26.41 0.05
C SER A 996 0.30 25.62 -0.18
N SER A 997 0.96 25.81 -1.32
CA SER A 997 2.24 25.17 -1.65
C SER A 997 3.39 25.59 -0.72
N LEU A 998 3.35 26.82 -0.21
CA LEU A 998 4.33 27.35 0.74
C LEU A 998 4.02 27.02 2.20
N ASN A 999 2.96 26.26 2.51
CA ASN A 999 2.65 25.83 3.87
C ASN A 999 3.09 24.37 4.14
N PRO A 1000 4.24 24.13 4.80
CA PRO A 1000 4.71 22.78 5.12
C PRO A 1000 4.00 22.16 6.34
N VAL A 1001 2.99 22.80 6.93
CA VAL A 1001 2.26 22.34 8.12
C VAL A 1001 0.84 21.91 7.76
N ASP A 1002 0.66 20.60 7.63
CA ASP A 1002 -0.65 19.95 7.56
C ASP A 1002 -1.35 20.04 8.93
N ASN A 1003 -2.43 20.83 8.99
CA ASN A 1003 -3.23 21.07 10.19
C ASN A 1003 -3.81 19.79 10.83
N ARG A 1004 -4.12 18.76 10.03
CA ARG A 1004 -4.64 17.48 10.54
C ARG A 1004 -3.53 16.67 11.21
N LYS A 1005 -2.33 16.64 10.62
CA LYS A 1005 -1.14 16.01 11.22
C LYS A 1005 -0.65 16.76 12.46
N TRP A 1006 -0.71 18.09 12.45
CA TRP A 1006 -0.33 18.94 13.58
C TRP A 1006 -1.10 18.59 14.86
N ARG A 1007 -2.43 18.46 14.80
CA ARG A 1007 -3.26 18.15 15.98
C ARG A 1007 -2.91 16.79 16.62
N ARG A 1008 -2.61 15.77 15.82
CA ARG A 1008 -2.41 14.37 16.26
C ARG A 1008 -1.00 14.03 16.78
N LYS A 1009 -0.05 14.97 16.80
CA LYS A 1009 1.36 14.71 17.19
C LYS A 1009 1.73 15.27 18.57
N PRO A 1010 2.67 14.62 19.30
CA PRO A 1010 3.11 15.05 20.63
C PRO A 1010 3.81 16.41 20.59
N TRP A 1011 3.87 17.09 21.74
CA TRP A 1011 4.44 18.45 21.86
C TRP A 1011 5.90 18.53 21.39
N THR A 1012 6.72 17.52 21.67
CA THR A 1012 8.12 17.45 21.19
C THR A 1012 8.22 17.49 19.66
N TRP A 1013 7.34 16.76 18.95
CA TRP A 1013 7.27 16.82 17.49
C TRP A 1013 6.81 18.20 17.00
N LYS A 1014 5.87 18.85 17.71
CA LYS A 1014 5.40 20.21 17.39
C LYS A 1014 6.54 21.23 17.51
N VAL A 1015 7.27 21.24 18.63
CA VAL A 1015 8.44 22.13 18.84
C VAL A 1015 9.48 21.93 17.74
N VAL A 1016 9.85 20.67 17.46
CA VAL A 1016 10.79 20.34 16.37
C VAL A 1016 10.25 20.77 15.00
N LYS A 1017 8.94 20.70 14.75
CA LYS A 1017 8.33 21.18 13.50
C LYS A 1017 8.28 22.71 13.42
N VAL A 1018 8.08 23.45 14.52
CA VAL A 1018 8.21 24.93 14.54
C VAL A 1018 9.61 25.33 14.09
N VAL A 1019 10.65 24.81 14.74
CA VAL A 1019 12.05 25.13 14.43
C VAL A 1019 12.40 24.78 12.97
N LYS A 1020 11.86 23.68 12.44
CA LYS A 1020 12.05 23.27 11.04
C LYS A 1020 11.30 24.11 10.01
N THR A 1021 10.21 24.77 10.38
CA THR A 1021 9.26 25.35 9.41
C THR A 1021 9.83 26.54 8.63
N PRO A 1022 10.47 27.56 9.24
CA PRO A 1022 11.07 28.66 8.49
C PRO A 1022 12.10 28.19 7.46
N LEU A 1023 12.92 27.20 7.86
CA LEU A 1023 13.93 26.59 7.03
C LEU A 1023 13.32 25.76 5.88
N GLU A 1024 12.25 25.01 6.15
CA GLU A 1024 11.53 24.24 5.13
C GLU A 1024 10.84 25.15 4.10
N VAL A 1025 10.28 26.30 4.51
CA VAL A 1025 9.71 27.31 3.59
C VAL A 1025 10.80 27.94 2.72
N LEU A 1026 11.96 28.28 3.30
CA LEU A 1026 13.10 28.81 2.56
C LEU A 1026 13.56 27.85 1.45
N LEU A 1027 13.67 26.55 1.77
CA LEU A 1027 14.04 25.52 0.80
C LEU A 1027 12.97 25.32 -0.29
N LEU A 1028 11.68 25.34 0.07
CA LEU A 1028 10.56 25.26 -0.87
C LEU A 1028 10.53 26.43 -1.88
N LEU A 1029 10.97 27.63 -1.49
CA LEU A 1029 11.07 28.81 -2.38
C LEU A 1029 12.22 28.72 -3.40
N CYS A 1030 13.26 27.95 -3.08
CA CYS A 1030 14.50 27.94 -3.86
C CYS A 1030 14.72 26.65 -4.68
N VAL A 1031 14.19 25.51 -4.23
CA VAL A 1031 14.49 24.21 -4.81
C VAL A 1031 13.22 23.58 -5.42
N PRO A 1032 13.16 23.39 -6.76
CA PRO A 1032 12.07 22.65 -7.38
C PRO A 1032 12.10 21.18 -6.95
N VAL A 1033 10.92 20.59 -6.74
CA VAL A 1033 10.76 19.18 -6.38
C VAL A 1033 9.77 18.54 -7.34
N VAL A 1034 10.25 17.56 -8.08
CA VAL A 1034 9.44 16.64 -8.89
C VAL A 1034 9.39 15.31 -8.15
N ASP A 1035 8.18 14.85 -7.85
CA ASP A 1035 7.95 13.61 -7.10
C ASP A 1035 7.18 12.63 -7.98
N PRO A 1036 7.79 11.52 -8.44
CA PRO A 1036 7.12 10.57 -9.33
C PRO A 1036 6.03 9.76 -8.62
N ASP A 1037 6.01 9.74 -7.28
CA ASP A 1037 5.07 8.95 -6.48
C ASP A 1037 3.76 9.72 -6.17
N LYS A 1038 3.61 10.95 -6.69
CA LYS A 1038 2.38 11.77 -6.60
C LYS A 1038 1.68 11.91 -7.95
N GLU A 1039 0.34 11.87 -7.94
CA GLU A 1039 -0.52 12.03 -9.12
C GLU A 1039 -0.24 13.31 -9.91
N ASP A 1040 -0.11 14.46 -9.22
CA ASP A 1040 0.20 15.76 -9.83
C ASP A 1040 1.70 15.97 -10.15
N ARG A 1041 2.54 14.97 -9.85
CA ARG A 1041 4.01 15.03 -9.85
C ARG A 1041 4.61 16.19 -9.06
N ASN A 1042 3.85 16.74 -8.10
CA ASN A 1042 4.14 17.96 -7.36
C ASN A 1042 4.12 19.27 -8.21
N TRP A 1043 3.42 19.30 -9.35
CA TRP A 1043 3.31 20.49 -10.21
C TRP A 1043 2.52 21.63 -9.54
N LYS A 1044 3.15 22.81 -9.41
CA LYS A 1044 2.52 24.03 -8.89
C LYS A 1044 3.03 25.23 -9.69
N ARG A 1045 2.36 25.54 -10.82
CA ARG A 1045 2.75 26.59 -11.79
C ARG A 1045 3.39 27.85 -11.18
N PRO A 1046 2.77 28.59 -10.22
CA PRO A 1046 3.39 29.82 -9.70
C PRO A 1046 4.71 29.57 -8.94
N LEU A 1047 4.83 28.43 -8.24
CA LEU A 1047 6.03 28.06 -7.52
C LEU A 1047 7.13 27.58 -8.46
N ASN A 1048 6.81 26.72 -9.44
CA ASN A 1048 7.74 26.28 -10.48
C ASN A 1048 8.22 27.45 -11.37
N SER A 1049 7.35 28.42 -11.69
CA SER A 1049 7.76 29.65 -12.38
C SER A 1049 8.72 30.49 -11.54
N LEU A 1050 8.49 30.61 -10.22
CA LEU A 1050 9.41 31.28 -9.31
C LEU A 1050 10.77 30.58 -9.24
N HIS A 1051 10.79 29.23 -9.28
CA HIS A 1051 12.04 28.45 -9.31
C HIS A 1051 12.91 28.74 -10.53
N MET A 1052 12.36 29.14 -11.68
CA MET A 1052 13.17 29.57 -12.84
C MET A 1052 14.01 30.83 -12.56
N ILE A 1053 13.63 31.62 -11.55
CA ILE A 1053 14.36 32.79 -11.07
C ILE A 1053 15.26 32.39 -9.89
N THR A 1054 14.69 31.74 -8.87
CA THR A 1054 15.39 31.51 -7.59
C THR A 1054 16.47 30.44 -7.67
N ALA A 1055 16.26 29.36 -8.41
CA ALA A 1055 17.25 28.27 -8.47
C ALA A 1055 18.57 28.66 -9.18
N PRO A 1056 18.57 29.21 -10.41
CA PRO A 1056 19.81 29.60 -11.08
C PRO A 1056 20.56 30.71 -10.34
N LEU A 1057 19.83 31.69 -9.79
CA LEU A 1057 20.40 32.76 -8.98
C LEU A 1057 21.06 32.20 -7.71
N LEU A 1058 20.39 31.29 -7.00
CA LEU A 1058 20.95 30.65 -5.81
C LEU A 1058 22.24 29.89 -6.14
N CYS A 1059 22.27 29.14 -7.25
CA CYS A 1059 23.48 28.46 -7.70
C CYS A 1059 24.64 29.45 -7.92
N VAL A 1060 24.44 30.56 -8.65
CA VAL A 1060 25.51 31.53 -8.91
C VAL A 1060 26.00 32.23 -7.64
N LEU A 1061 25.10 32.51 -6.69
CA LEU A 1061 25.45 33.17 -5.42
C LEU A 1061 26.10 32.24 -4.40
N ILE A 1062 25.88 30.91 -4.49
CA ILE A 1062 26.40 29.93 -3.52
C ILE A 1062 27.60 29.13 -4.06
N PHE A 1063 27.74 28.95 -5.37
CA PHE A 1063 28.80 28.12 -5.94
C PHE A 1063 30.21 28.69 -5.65
N GLN A 1064 31.11 27.81 -5.20
CA GLN A 1064 32.43 28.17 -4.66
C GLN A 1064 32.37 29.31 -3.63
N SER A 1065 31.57 29.13 -2.58
CA SER A 1065 31.50 30.02 -1.41
C SER A 1065 31.27 31.50 -1.74
N GLY A 1066 30.54 31.75 -2.84
CA GLY A 1066 30.17 33.08 -3.32
C GLY A 1066 31.17 33.74 -4.28
N ALA A 1067 32.27 33.07 -4.66
CA ALA A 1067 33.30 33.62 -5.55
C ALA A 1067 32.70 34.16 -6.87
N TYR A 1068 31.75 33.43 -7.47
CA TYR A 1068 31.08 33.84 -8.72
C TYR A 1068 30.03 34.95 -8.54
N GLY A 1069 29.59 35.23 -7.31
CA GLY A 1069 28.69 36.35 -7.01
C GLY A 1069 29.34 37.73 -7.22
N GLY A 1070 30.67 37.81 -7.10
CA GLY A 1070 31.44 39.04 -7.34
C GLY A 1070 32.02 39.20 -8.75
N VAL A 1071 31.88 38.20 -9.63
CA VAL A 1071 32.50 38.23 -10.97
C VAL A 1071 31.78 39.21 -11.90
N MET A 1072 32.55 40.11 -12.49
CA MET A 1072 32.11 41.11 -13.46
C MET A 1072 32.58 40.72 -14.87
N ILE A 1073 31.65 40.57 -15.81
CA ILE A 1073 31.95 40.40 -17.23
C ILE A 1073 32.49 41.74 -17.75
N GLN A 1074 33.75 41.74 -18.22
CA GLN A 1074 34.49 42.91 -18.70
C GLN A 1074 34.56 44.10 -17.69
N GLY A 1075 34.32 43.85 -16.41
CA GLY A 1075 34.35 44.88 -15.36
C GLY A 1075 33.06 45.71 -15.22
N GLU A 1076 32.10 45.61 -16.14
CA GLU A 1076 30.88 46.43 -16.13
C GLU A 1076 29.59 45.66 -15.78
N PHE A 1077 29.49 44.37 -16.10
CA PHE A 1077 28.23 43.62 -15.92
C PHE A 1077 28.36 42.43 -14.95
N PRO A 1078 27.65 42.42 -13.80
CA PRO A 1078 27.75 41.34 -12.83
C PRO A 1078 27.07 40.05 -13.32
N VAL A 1079 27.73 38.90 -13.13
CA VAL A 1079 27.23 37.60 -13.60
C VAL A 1079 25.86 37.24 -12.99
N TRP A 1080 25.63 37.52 -11.70
CA TRP A 1080 24.33 37.22 -11.06
C TRP A 1080 23.14 37.94 -11.72
N LEU A 1081 23.36 39.15 -12.25
CA LEU A 1081 22.32 39.93 -12.94
C LEU A 1081 21.95 39.31 -14.29
N LEU A 1082 22.92 38.68 -14.98
CA LEU A 1082 22.67 37.93 -16.22
C LEU A 1082 21.70 36.77 -15.96
N PHE A 1083 21.98 35.98 -14.92
CA PHE A 1083 21.16 34.83 -14.55
C PHE A 1083 19.80 35.26 -13.99
N LEU A 1084 19.71 36.39 -13.29
CA LEU A 1084 18.43 36.98 -12.87
C LEU A 1084 17.56 37.35 -14.08
N LEU A 1085 18.10 38.08 -15.07
CA LEU A 1085 17.35 38.48 -16.26
C LEU A 1085 16.93 37.28 -17.12
N LEU A 1086 17.83 36.31 -17.31
CA LEU A 1086 17.52 35.07 -18.01
C LEU A 1086 16.46 34.24 -17.28
N GLY A 1087 16.55 34.15 -15.95
CA GLY A 1087 15.56 33.46 -15.11
C GLY A 1087 14.19 34.11 -15.15
N MET A 1088 14.11 35.45 -15.15
CA MET A 1088 12.86 36.20 -15.33
C MET A 1088 12.23 35.94 -16.71
N PHE A 1089 13.03 35.90 -17.78
CA PHE A 1089 12.56 35.58 -19.12
C PHE A 1089 12.02 34.15 -19.21
N LEU A 1090 12.74 33.17 -18.65
CA LEU A 1090 12.30 31.77 -18.60
C LEU A 1090 11.06 31.58 -17.71
N ALA A 1091 10.97 32.28 -16.58
CA ALA A 1091 9.80 32.27 -15.72
C ALA A 1091 8.55 32.80 -16.44
N ALA A 1092 8.67 33.91 -17.16
CA ALA A 1092 7.60 34.46 -18.00
C ALA A 1092 7.19 33.48 -19.11
N MET A 1093 8.16 32.85 -19.78
CA MET A 1093 7.89 31.82 -20.79
C MET A 1093 7.12 30.63 -20.18
N VAL A 1094 7.59 30.08 -19.06
CA VAL A 1094 6.91 28.95 -18.37
C VAL A 1094 5.51 29.36 -17.91
N PHE A 1095 5.34 30.55 -17.32
CA PHE A 1095 4.05 31.02 -16.82
C PHE A 1095 3.02 31.21 -17.95
N CYS A 1096 3.45 31.75 -19.10
CA CYS A 1096 2.59 31.98 -20.27
C CYS A 1096 2.31 30.71 -21.09
N THR A 1097 3.21 29.71 -21.08
CA THR A 1097 3.07 28.47 -21.86
C THR A 1097 2.41 27.32 -21.11
N THR A 1098 2.13 27.46 -19.81
CA THR A 1098 1.63 26.38 -18.95
C THR A 1098 0.37 26.74 -18.16
N THR A 1099 -0.37 25.71 -17.74
CA THR A 1099 -1.62 25.82 -16.96
C THR A 1099 -1.42 25.31 -15.54
N ASN A 1100 -2.37 25.58 -14.65
CA ASN A 1100 -2.34 25.07 -13.27
C ASN A 1100 -2.64 23.56 -13.21
N ASP A 1101 -3.42 23.03 -14.17
CA ASP A 1101 -4.11 21.74 -14.03
C ASP A 1101 -3.27 20.52 -14.47
N HIS A 1102 -2.22 20.72 -15.29
CA HIS A 1102 -1.36 19.64 -15.76
C HIS A 1102 0.12 20.05 -15.91
N PRO A 1103 1.07 19.16 -15.61
CA PRO A 1103 2.50 19.43 -15.80
C PRO A 1103 2.88 19.49 -17.30
N PRO A 1104 3.83 20.35 -17.69
CA PRO A 1104 4.33 20.41 -19.06
C PRO A 1104 5.18 19.18 -19.42
N LYS A 1105 5.33 18.89 -20.72
CA LYS A 1105 6.17 17.76 -21.21
C LYS A 1105 7.63 17.83 -20.73
N TYR A 1106 8.16 19.05 -20.54
CA TYR A 1106 9.51 19.31 -20.03
C TYR A 1106 9.60 19.33 -18.49
N HIS A 1107 8.55 18.95 -17.76
CA HIS A 1107 8.57 18.90 -16.29
C HIS A 1107 9.76 18.10 -15.70
N PRO A 1108 10.24 16.98 -16.30
CA PRO A 1108 11.43 16.29 -15.79
C PRO A 1108 12.71 17.15 -15.75
N LEU A 1109 12.81 18.25 -16.51
CA LEU A 1109 13.95 19.17 -16.41
C LEU A 1109 13.99 19.90 -15.06
N PHE A 1110 12.83 20.11 -14.41
CA PHE A 1110 12.78 20.64 -13.04
C PHE A 1110 13.36 19.67 -12.02
N ALA A 1111 13.30 18.35 -12.28
CA ALA A 1111 13.96 17.36 -11.44
C ALA A 1111 15.48 17.48 -11.51
N PHE A 1112 16.03 17.67 -12.71
CA PHE A 1112 17.46 17.90 -12.91
C PHE A 1112 17.92 19.21 -12.26
N LEU A 1113 17.18 20.31 -12.45
CA LEU A 1113 17.47 21.58 -11.79
C LEU A 1113 17.41 21.45 -10.26
N GLY A 1114 16.37 20.80 -9.72
CA GLY A 1114 16.21 20.58 -8.29
C GLY A 1114 17.31 19.71 -7.69
N PHE A 1115 17.77 18.69 -8.43
CA PHE A 1115 18.93 17.88 -8.07
C PHE A 1115 20.22 18.73 -8.00
N VAL A 1116 20.52 19.53 -9.03
CA VAL A 1116 21.72 20.40 -9.04
C VAL A 1116 21.69 21.42 -7.90
N VAL A 1117 20.56 22.11 -7.71
CA VAL A 1117 20.43 23.14 -6.65
C VAL A 1117 20.55 22.53 -5.26
N SER A 1118 19.93 21.36 -5.02
CA SER A 1118 20.07 20.67 -3.73
C SER A 1118 21.46 20.10 -3.50
N ALA A 1119 22.17 19.63 -4.53
CA ALA A 1119 23.58 19.24 -4.43
C ALA A 1119 24.49 20.43 -4.07
N VAL A 1120 24.35 21.57 -4.76
CA VAL A 1120 25.11 22.80 -4.45
C VAL A 1120 24.81 23.32 -3.04
N LEU A 1121 23.57 23.19 -2.57
CA LEU A 1121 23.21 23.58 -1.21
C LEU A 1121 23.74 22.62 -0.13
N ILE A 1122 23.70 21.30 -0.40
CA ILE A 1122 24.31 20.26 0.45
C ILE A 1122 25.80 20.52 0.58
N SER A 1123 26.48 20.81 -0.54
CA SER A 1123 27.88 21.21 -0.62
C SER A 1123 28.19 22.42 0.25
N ALA A 1124 27.49 23.54 0.04
CA ALA A 1124 27.73 24.77 0.80
C ALA A 1124 27.49 24.59 2.30
N ALA A 1125 26.43 23.86 2.69
CA ALA A 1125 26.18 23.55 4.08
C ALA A 1125 27.28 22.66 4.69
N ALA A 1126 27.87 21.74 3.91
CA ALA A 1126 29.02 20.94 4.34
C ALA A 1126 30.29 21.78 4.49
N SER A 1127 30.62 22.66 3.54
CA SER A 1127 31.77 23.59 3.65
C SER A 1127 31.70 24.48 4.89
N GLU A 1128 30.50 24.95 5.27
CA GLU A 1128 30.30 25.70 6.51
C GLU A 1128 30.47 24.83 7.77
N VAL A 1129 30.02 23.57 7.74
CA VAL A 1129 30.26 22.59 8.82
C VAL A 1129 31.76 22.32 8.97
N VAL A 1130 32.48 22.09 7.87
CA VAL A 1130 33.94 21.90 7.85
C VAL A 1130 34.65 23.11 8.47
N SER A 1131 34.30 24.32 8.04
CA SER A 1131 34.89 25.57 8.54
C SER A 1131 34.64 25.80 10.04
N LEU A 1132 33.47 25.40 10.55
CA LEU A 1132 33.16 25.41 11.99
C LEU A 1132 33.96 24.35 12.78
N LEU A 1133 34.06 23.13 12.25
CA LEU A 1133 34.83 22.04 12.87
C LEU A 1133 36.32 22.36 12.92
N HIS A 1134 36.85 23.03 11.89
CA HIS A 1134 38.21 23.57 11.87
C HIS A 1134 38.44 24.56 13.02
N MET A 1135 37.57 25.57 13.16
CA MET A 1135 37.63 26.53 14.27
C MET A 1135 37.56 25.85 15.64
N LEU A 1136 36.67 24.86 15.80
CA LEU A 1136 36.59 24.08 17.04
C LEU A 1136 37.88 23.28 17.30
N GLY A 1137 38.52 22.73 16.27
CA GLY A 1137 39.81 22.04 16.38
C GLY A 1137 40.93 22.94 16.91
N VAL A 1138 41.07 24.14 16.34
CA VAL A 1138 42.04 25.16 16.78
C VAL A 1138 41.75 25.61 18.22
N VAL A 1139 40.48 25.84 18.58
CA VAL A 1139 40.07 26.17 19.96
C VAL A 1139 40.37 25.05 20.95
N LEU A 1140 40.30 23.79 20.51
CA LEU A 1140 40.65 22.60 21.31
C LEU A 1140 42.15 22.26 21.27
N SER A 1141 42.96 23.02 20.52
CA SER A 1141 44.41 22.79 20.35
C SER A 1141 44.75 21.38 19.85
N LEU A 1142 43.94 20.88 18.91
CA LEU A 1142 44.27 19.68 18.13
C LEU A 1142 45.31 20.03 17.07
N SER A 1143 46.16 19.07 16.67
CA SER A 1143 47.13 19.31 15.60
C SER A 1143 46.47 19.35 14.23
N ASN A 1144 47.01 20.17 13.33
CA ASN A 1144 46.75 20.14 11.87
C ASN A 1144 46.63 18.72 11.28
N THR A 1145 47.44 17.77 11.77
CA THR A 1145 47.41 16.38 11.29
C THR A 1145 46.16 15.63 11.79
N VAL A 1146 45.79 15.71 13.07
CA VAL A 1146 44.52 15.11 13.55
C VAL A 1146 43.30 15.82 12.95
N LEU A 1147 43.39 17.15 12.79
CA LEU A 1147 42.34 17.98 12.20
C LEU A 1147 42.04 17.54 10.75
N GLY A 1148 43.08 17.42 9.92
CA GLY A 1148 42.99 16.91 8.54
C GLY A 1148 42.47 15.48 8.42
N LEU A 1149 42.95 14.58 9.28
CA LEU A 1149 42.71 13.15 9.15
C LEU A 1149 41.42 12.65 9.82
N THR A 1150 40.82 13.43 10.72
CA THR A 1150 39.58 13.07 11.43
C THR A 1150 38.48 14.11 11.21
N LEU A 1151 38.57 15.30 11.80
CA LEU A 1151 37.47 16.28 11.80
C LEU A 1151 37.17 16.87 10.42
N LEU A 1152 38.18 17.18 9.60
CA LEU A 1152 38.00 17.64 8.23
C LEU A 1152 37.49 16.49 7.34
N ALA A 1153 38.04 15.28 7.50
CA ALA A 1153 37.54 14.08 6.83
C ALA A 1153 36.07 13.75 7.17
N TRP A 1154 35.64 13.93 8.42
CA TRP A 1154 34.23 13.81 8.81
C TRP A 1154 33.38 14.91 8.19
N GLY A 1155 33.86 16.15 8.22
CA GLY A 1155 33.15 17.32 7.70
C GLY A 1155 32.83 17.19 6.22
N ASN A 1156 33.78 16.71 5.42
CA ASN A 1156 33.58 16.49 3.98
C ASN A 1156 32.55 15.36 3.75
N SER A 1157 32.77 14.17 4.32
CA SER A 1157 31.87 13.01 4.16
C SER A 1157 30.59 13.04 5.00
N ILE A 1158 30.26 14.15 5.67
CA ILE A 1158 29.01 14.25 6.42
C ILE A 1158 27.78 14.36 5.49
N GLY A 1159 27.98 14.90 4.28
CA GLY A 1159 26.98 14.89 3.21
C GLY A 1159 26.59 13.47 2.78
N ASP A 1160 27.56 12.57 2.64
CA ASP A 1160 27.33 11.15 2.38
C ASP A 1160 26.51 10.50 3.50
N LEU A 1161 26.90 10.71 4.76
CA LEU A 1161 26.20 10.12 5.90
C LEU A 1161 24.71 10.46 5.91
N PHE A 1162 24.35 11.73 5.71
CA PHE A 1162 22.96 12.16 5.76
C PHE A 1162 22.16 11.80 4.50
N SER A 1163 22.78 11.81 3.32
CA SER A 1163 22.12 11.42 2.07
C SER A 1163 21.85 9.91 2.02
N ASP A 1164 22.86 9.08 2.24
CA ASP A 1164 22.74 7.61 2.12
C ASP A 1164 21.83 7.00 3.20
N ILE A 1165 21.91 7.46 4.46
CA ILE A 1165 20.96 7.04 5.51
C ILE A 1165 19.52 7.38 5.11
N THR A 1166 19.32 8.54 4.49
CA THR A 1166 17.98 9.01 4.11
C THR A 1166 17.42 8.18 2.95
N ILE A 1167 18.24 7.87 1.95
CA ILE A 1167 17.88 7.03 0.80
C ILE A 1167 17.59 5.59 1.26
N ALA A 1168 18.36 5.07 2.22
CA ALA A 1168 18.08 3.79 2.87
C ALA A 1168 16.73 3.79 3.62
N ARG A 1169 16.39 4.87 4.34
CA ARG A 1169 15.09 5.06 5.02
C ARG A 1169 13.92 5.15 4.04
N GLN A 1170 14.10 5.80 2.90
CA GLN A 1170 13.08 5.88 1.83
C GLN A 1170 12.88 4.54 1.10
N GLY A 1171 13.76 3.57 1.31
CA GLY A 1171 13.56 2.20 0.90
C GLY A 1171 14.53 1.70 -0.16
N TYR A 1172 15.54 2.50 -0.52
CA TYR A 1172 16.54 2.22 -1.56
C TYR A 1172 17.95 1.91 -0.99
N PRO A 1173 18.14 1.01 0.01
CA PRO A 1173 19.44 0.80 0.64
C PRO A 1173 20.49 0.22 -0.31
N ARG A 1174 20.07 -0.46 -1.40
CA ARG A 1174 20.94 -0.90 -2.50
C ARG A 1174 21.57 0.24 -3.28
N MET A 1175 20.88 1.37 -3.38
CA MET A 1175 21.38 2.57 -4.05
C MET A 1175 22.33 3.33 -3.14
N ALA A 1176 21.97 3.49 -1.86
CA ALA A 1176 22.82 4.09 -0.83
C ALA A 1176 24.18 3.37 -0.71
N ILE A 1177 24.19 2.05 -0.49
CA ILE A 1177 25.46 1.31 -0.36
C ILE A 1177 26.33 1.39 -1.61
N ALA A 1178 25.71 1.47 -2.81
CA ALA A 1178 26.45 1.57 -4.06
C ALA A 1178 27.05 2.99 -4.26
N ALA A 1179 26.42 4.03 -3.71
CA ALA A 1179 27.00 5.36 -3.64
C ALA A 1179 28.14 5.46 -2.61
N CYS A 1180 28.03 4.81 -1.43
CA CYS A 1180 29.15 4.76 -0.47
C CYS A 1180 30.47 4.31 -1.12
N PHE A 1181 30.42 3.31 -2.01
CA PHE A 1181 31.60 2.86 -2.76
C PHE A 1181 31.88 3.73 -3.99
N GLY A 1182 30.86 4.06 -4.79
CA GLY A 1182 31.01 4.85 -6.02
C GLY A 1182 31.56 6.26 -5.80
N GLY A 1183 31.11 6.94 -4.74
CA GLY A 1183 31.54 8.29 -4.37
C GLY A 1183 33.01 8.36 -4.02
N ILE A 1184 33.52 7.46 -3.17
CA ILE A 1184 34.95 7.46 -2.84
C ILE A 1184 35.80 6.99 -4.02
N ILE A 1185 35.36 6.02 -4.84
CA ILE A 1185 36.08 5.66 -6.07
C ILE A 1185 36.20 6.89 -7.01
N PHE A 1186 35.13 7.68 -7.13
CA PHE A 1186 35.12 8.91 -7.92
C PHE A 1186 36.07 9.97 -7.34
N ASN A 1187 35.95 10.31 -6.06
CA ASN A 1187 36.83 11.28 -5.39
C ASN A 1187 38.31 10.86 -5.45
N MET A 1188 38.59 9.57 -5.20
CA MET A 1188 39.95 9.02 -5.17
C MET A 1188 40.58 8.95 -6.56
N LEU A 1189 39.87 8.46 -7.60
CA LEU A 1189 40.42 8.33 -8.95
C LEU A 1189 40.39 9.65 -9.74
N PHE A 1190 39.25 10.36 -9.71
CA PHE A 1190 39.04 11.56 -10.51
C PHE A 1190 39.58 12.81 -9.82
N GLY A 1191 39.37 12.96 -8.51
CA GLY A 1191 39.86 14.10 -7.72
C GLY A 1191 41.38 14.16 -7.65
N VAL A 1192 42.03 13.09 -7.17
CA VAL A 1192 43.51 13.02 -7.16
C VAL A 1192 44.08 13.04 -8.58
N GLY A 1193 43.46 12.34 -9.52
CA GLY A 1193 43.90 12.29 -10.92
C GLY A 1193 43.91 13.68 -11.59
N LEU A 1194 42.85 14.47 -11.43
CA LEU A 1194 42.80 15.84 -11.95
C LEU A 1194 43.68 16.81 -11.15
N GLY A 1195 43.78 16.66 -9.83
CA GLY A 1195 44.67 17.47 -8.99
C GLY A 1195 46.12 17.33 -9.42
N CYS A 1196 46.59 16.09 -9.57
CA CYS A 1196 47.94 15.81 -10.07
C CYS A 1196 48.12 16.31 -11.52
N LEU A 1197 47.14 16.10 -12.40
CA LEU A 1197 47.23 16.57 -13.79
C LEU A 1197 47.35 18.11 -13.87
N LYS A 1198 46.59 18.84 -13.04
CA LYS A 1198 46.67 20.30 -12.94
C LYS A 1198 48.03 20.76 -12.41
N GLN A 1199 48.50 20.16 -11.30
CA GLN A 1199 49.82 20.44 -10.73
C GLN A 1199 50.93 20.20 -11.76
N MET A 1200 50.85 19.12 -12.55
CA MET A 1200 51.83 18.83 -13.61
C MET A 1200 51.76 19.82 -14.77
N TYR A 1201 50.57 20.32 -15.13
CA TYR A 1201 50.39 21.33 -16.17
C TYR A 1201 50.94 22.70 -15.75
N GLU A 1202 50.73 23.10 -14.49
CA GLU A 1202 51.24 24.36 -13.94
C GLU A 1202 52.77 24.27 -13.74
N THR A 1203 53.27 23.20 -13.10
CA THR A 1203 54.68 23.07 -12.71
C THR A 1203 55.59 22.46 -13.79
N HIS A 1204 55.06 22.02 -14.94
CA HIS A 1204 55.79 21.41 -16.07
C HIS A 1204 56.72 20.23 -15.68
N SER A 1205 56.44 19.57 -14.54
CA SER A 1205 57.28 18.55 -13.91
C SER A 1205 56.42 17.49 -13.21
N SER A 1206 57.03 16.40 -12.73
CA SER A 1206 56.31 15.32 -12.03
C SER A 1206 55.70 15.80 -10.72
N ALA A 1207 54.44 15.43 -10.44
CA ALA A 1207 53.81 15.68 -9.15
C ALA A 1207 54.65 15.03 -8.02
N GLN A 1208 55.03 15.84 -7.03
CA GLN A 1208 55.79 15.41 -5.85
C GLN A 1208 54.84 15.35 -4.64
N PHE A 1209 54.95 14.28 -3.87
CA PHE A 1209 54.24 14.10 -2.61
C PHE A 1209 55.25 14.10 -1.46
N GLU A 1210 55.07 14.98 -0.47
CA GLU A 1210 55.81 14.88 0.79
C GLU A 1210 55.47 13.56 1.49
N SER A 1211 56.47 12.91 2.10
CA SER A 1211 56.28 11.61 2.73
C SER A 1211 55.43 11.75 3.99
N GLY A 1212 54.17 11.33 3.90
CA GLY A 1212 53.23 11.36 5.01
C GLY A 1212 53.73 10.60 6.24
N GLY A 1213 53.50 11.18 7.42
CA GLY A 1213 53.90 10.59 8.70
C GLY A 1213 53.20 9.25 8.97
N LEU A 1214 53.63 8.56 10.04
CA LEU A 1214 53.15 7.23 10.44
C LEU A 1214 51.62 7.07 10.37
N LEU A 1215 50.89 8.11 10.74
CA LEU A 1215 49.42 8.12 10.79
C LEU A 1215 48.77 7.94 9.40
N THR A 1216 49.38 8.43 8.32
CA THR A 1216 48.93 8.22 6.94
C THR A 1216 49.07 6.75 6.51
N TRP A 1217 50.12 6.06 6.99
CA TRP A 1217 50.32 4.63 6.75
C TRP A 1217 49.30 3.78 7.53
N ILE A 1218 49.02 4.15 8.78
CA ILE A 1218 47.97 3.52 9.61
C ILE A 1218 46.59 3.65 8.93
N LEU A 1219 46.27 4.83 8.39
CA LEU A 1219 45.04 5.09 7.63
C LEU A 1219 44.89 4.21 6.38
N ALA A 1220 45.90 4.21 5.51
CA ALA A 1220 45.87 3.40 4.29
C ALA A 1220 45.76 1.90 4.60
N GLY A 1221 46.46 1.43 5.63
CA GLY A 1221 46.36 0.07 6.14
C GLY A 1221 44.97 -0.26 6.71
N ALA A 1222 44.37 0.65 7.50
CA ALA A 1222 43.05 0.46 8.09
C ALA A 1222 41.94 0.46 7.04
N LEU A 1223 42.03 1.30 6.00
CA LEU A 1223 41.10 1.29 4.86
C LEU A 1223 41.26 0.00 4.02
N GLY A 1224 42.50 -0.40 3.72
CA GLY A 1224 42.75 -1.67 3.02
C GLY A 1224 42.18 -2.87 3.79
N LEU A 1225 42.37 -2.88 5.11
CA LEU A 1225 41.83 -3.91 5.99
C LEU A 1225 40.29 -3.89 6.04
N SER A 1226 39.64 -2.72 6.10
CA SER A 1226 38.16 -2.64 6.10
C SER A 1226 37.57 -3.16 4.79
N LEU A 1227 38.21 -2.88 3.65
CA LEU A 1227 37.80 -3.38 2.34
C LEU A 1227 38.00 -4.90 2.21
N VAL A 1228 39.13 -5.44 2.65
CA VAL A 1228 39.38 -6.89 2.66
C VAL A 1228 38.39 -7.63 3.57
N LEU A 1229 38.14 -7.10 4.78
CA LEU A 1229 37.14 -7.67 5.70
C LEU A 1229 35.73 -7.60 5.08
N SER A 1230 35.37 -6.52 4.41
CA SER A 1230 34.09 -6.39 3.69
C SER A 1230 33.98 -7.40 2.53
N PHE A 1231 35.07 -7.56 1.76
CA PHE A 1231 35.16 -8.51 0.64
C PHE A 1231 35.04 -9.98 1.08
N LEU A 1232 35.46 -10.31 2.30
CA LEU A 1232 35.31 -11.66 2.87
C LEU A 1232 33.95 -11.85 3.55
N ILE A 1233 33.56 -10.93 4.44
CA ILE A 1233 32.38 -11.08 5.31
C ILE A 1233 31.08 -11.02 4.51
N VAL A 1234 30.96 -10.17 3.48
CA VAL A 1234 29.70 -10.02 2.73
C VAL A 1234 29.37 -11.24 1.85
N PRO A 1235 30.32 -11.87 1.12
CA PRO A 1235 30.07 -13.16 0.48
C PRO A 1235 29.81 -14.29 1.48
N LEU A 1236 30.52 -14.33 2.62
CA LEU A 1236 30.26 -15.31 3.70
C LEU A 1236 28.86 -15.15 4.30
N SER A 1237 28.32 -13.92 4.38
CA SER A 1237 26.94 -13.64 4.79
C SER A 1237 25.90 -13.81 3.66
N ARG A 1238 26.27 -14.49 2.56
CA ARG A 1238 25.43 -14.70 1.35
C ARG A 1238 24.88 -13.40 0.76
N PHE A 1239 25.70 -12.34 0.75
CA PHE A 1239 25.35 -10.98 0.30
C PHE A 1239 24.22 -10.33 1.09
N HIS A 1240 23.91 -10.82 2.29
CA HIS A 1240 22.95 -10.20 3.20
C HIS A 1240 23.67 -9.25 4.15
N LEU A 1241 23.43 -7.94 4.00
CA LEU A 1241 23.92 -6.92 4.94
C LEU A 1241 22.94 -6.82 6.11
N GLY A 1242 23.22 -7.61 7.14
CA GLY A 1242 22.50 -7.58 8.41
C GLY A 1242 22.98 -6.47 9.36
N ARG A 1243 22.21 -6.20 10.40
CA ARG A 1243 22.57 -5.22 11.45
C ARG A 1243 23.89 -5.55 12.17
N SER A 1244 24.24 -6.84 12.27
CA SER A 1244 25.51 -7.31 12.82
C SER A 1244 26.72 -6.82 12.03
N TYR A 1245 26.63 -6.81 10.70
CA TYR A 1245 27.68 -6.26 9.82
C TYR A 1245 27.81 -4.73 10.00
N GLY A 1246 26.68 -4.02 10.10
CA GLY A 1246 26.70 -2.59 10.36
C GLY A 1246 27.31 -2.22 11.73
N ALA A 1247 26.98 -2.99 12.78
CA ALA A 1247 27.60 -2.83 14.09
C ALA A 1247 29.11 -3.15 14.08
N PHE A 1248 29.53 -4.20 13.36
CA PHE A 1248 30.94 -4.57 13.18
C PHE A 1248 31.75 -3.43 12.54
N LEU A 1249 31.23 -2.82 11.46
CA LEU A 1249 31.89 -1.68 10.81
C LEU A 1249 32.06 -0.47 11.74
N LEU A 1250 31.04 -0.14 12.55
CA LEU A 1250 31.15 0.94 13.53
C LEU A 1250 32.17 0.62 14.64
N VAL A 1251 32.21 -0.62 15.13
CA VAL A 1251 33.22 -1.03 16.13
C VAL A 1251 34.63 -0.96 15.55
N PHE A 1252 34.83 -1.42 14.32
CA PHE A 1252 36.11 -1.28 13.60
C PHE A 1252 36.53 0.19 13.51
N TYR A 1253 35.60 1.09 13.21
CA TYR A 1253 35.87 2.52 13.15
C TYR A 1253 36.25 3.12 14.51
N CYS A 1254 35.56 2.76 15.59
CA CYS A 1254 35.91 3.20 16.94
C CYS A 1254 37.31 2.70 17.37
N ILE A 1255 37.69 1.47 17.00
CA ILE A 1255 39.04 0.93 17.24
C ILE A 1255 40.09 1.72 16.45
N PHE A 1256 39.83 2.00 15.17
CA PHE A 1256 40.71 2.84 14.35
C PHE A 1256 40.91 4.25 14.97
N LEU A 1257 39.83 4.94 15.37
CA LEU A 1257 39.93 6.26 16.01
C LEU A 1257 40.74 6.21 17.30
N LEU A 1258 40.55 5.18 18.12
CA LEU A 1258 41.32 5.02 19.36
C LEU A 1258 42.82 4.86 19.06
N ILE A 1259 43.18 4.03 18.07
CA ILE A 1259 44.59 3.86 17.66
C ILE A 1259 45.16 5.18 17.14
N ALA A 1260 44.43 5.89 16.25
CA ALA A 1260 44.86 7.18 15.70
C ALA A 1260 45.13 8.23 16.79
N LEU A 1261 44.23 8.37 17.77
CA LEU A 1261 44.41 9.29 18.89
C LEU A 1261 45.58 8.89 19.81
N LEU A 1262 45.73 7.61 20.12
CA LEU A 1262 46.84 7.12 20.96
C LEU A 1262 48.21 7.28 20.29
N THR A 1263 48.27 7.19 18.95
CA THR A 1263 49.46 7.50 18.16
C THR A 1263 49.80 8.99 18.23
N GLU A 1264 48.82 9.89 18.06
CA GLU A 1264 49.06 11.34 18.11
C GLU A 1264 49.54 11.81 19.50
N PHE A 1265 48.87 11.37 20.57
CA PHE A 1265 49.27 11.70 21.95
C PHE A 1265 50.62 11.07 22.36
N ARG A 1266 51.34 10.43 21.42
CA ARG A 1266 52.62 9.74 21.61
C ARG A 1266 52.59 8.69 22.73
N ILE A 1267 51.41 8.11 23.00
CA ILE A 1267 51.25 7.00 23.93
C ILE A 1267 51.70 5.69 23.25
N ILE A 1268 51.45 5.59 21.94
CA ILE A 1268 52.08 4.59 21.08
C ILE A 1268 53.37 5.22 20.53
N HIS A 1269 54.52 4.87 21.13
CA HIS A 1269 55.83 5.18 20.57
C HIS A 1269 56.15 4.23 19.41
N THR A 1270 56.81 4.79 18.37
CA THR A 1270 57.53 4.03 17.33
C THR A 1270 58.88 3.55 17.83
#